data_AF-A0A3N7E858-F1
#
_entry.id   AF-A0A3N7E858-F1
#
_cell.length_a   1.000
_cell.length_b   1.000
_cell.length_c   1.000
_cell.angle_alpha   90.00
_cell.angle_beta   90.00
_cell.angle_gamma   90.00
#
_symmetry.space_group_name_H-M   'P 1'
#
loop_
_entity.id
_entity.type
_entity.pdbx_description
1 polymer ?
#
loop_
_entity_poly.entity_id
_entity_poly.type
_entity_poly.pdbx_seq_one_letter_code
_entity_poly.pdbx_strand_id
1 'polypeptide(L)'
;MVGAVQDLVISEVHGLKLLFVLHSDGMLRVWNLSFRSKILSHALGIPNSEGVTFARLWVGEAKEDASITPLAVLCRHNLDIRREMIHVYRLHCTLGDKTALSVESSMQDISLEEGECIDVKLTSDKIWILKDNGLLSHKLFHIDTEDACCYTLQEEFVAEQLFQSSELSSDDLLWITYSLFSSMKENIVPFVSSIFIRRLLLPGVHHNDVLRSTLLDYHRHWTDMEFQSLTVDGLKKEVRSVIENQGVSESPMSVFCHWKNFCARYFHYWCKNNSPCGLLVQSSAGAVCLVRKNSVSLFRDLENIEMIIDGSSDELVDLASFGLDLSNDESERGILLEVLRCIISMSQHLGKPASAVFYESLISTPIVSSEEIVPRLLKILETGYSSSVSSDHISDLGGDFAWEKELADRKSLRKFSIDMLLSLHTLSKKATSWSKVLNVIESYLQFLVPRRIIQKLNAEMSFDINTSILVQATSQIAKFIFESALDVFLFVSYLLKISGQINMLHDDTSRIQLEFIPMIQEIVSEWLIIHFLSTTPSESPSIEDFSSQLSSLQIDNKTDRRSWNEKLGKCDFTLAFILSLTFHTSSGDPSQPSSHCLPNPQEIVNLARGFTSWIIWGKTGEESTSFLRRSSEIALILLRHGQYGAVEYLLTFVEANSRREKVSRSIQDNDGDWCILHHLLGCCLLAQARYGFQGVLKEKKVCEAIRCFFRASSGQGASKALKDLSQDAGLPNFGFDDCASPAAWKLHYYQWAMQIFEQYNISEGACQFALAALEQVDEALSQKDDSSGTNVINESDTTIKGRLWANVFKFTLDLDHLYDAYCAILSNPDEENKYICLRRFIIVLYERGAMKVLCNGQLPFVGLAEKIEQELAWKAERSEILAKPNPYKLLYAFEMHRHNWRRAASYIYQYSARLRTEVDLKDHQRMSLVLQERLNGLSAAINALHLIQSEYAWINPLFGGNSVHNESYPSKKAKKLVKEHLTGSDVQAQRLQFYIDVEKLEKEFVLTSAEYLLSLANVKWTFTGTEKAPSDLVDLLVEANLYEMAFTVLLKFWNGSGLNRELERVFSAMSLKCCPNKLGSSSTRMHGLLLTSSKEIVVHGSPDMGPTSQNQQGNAQWETLELYLEKYRTFHTGLPATVAETLLRTDPQIELPLWLVHMFKESRRDRTWGMAGQVSNPASLFRLYVDYGRFTEATNLLLEYTESFASVRPSDLINRKKPFAAWFPYTTIERLWCQLEELSNLGHMVDHYGKLKSLLHGALQNHLKQVKVDSEDALSAAAC
;
A
#
# COMPACT_ATOMS: atom_id res chain seq x y z
N MET A 1 77.15 -38.53 13.19
CA MET A 1 76.31 -37.71 12.29
C MET A 1 75.22 -37.10 13.13
N VAL A 2 74.81 -35.87 12.85
CA VAL A 2 73.76 -35.20 13.61
C VAL A 2 72.47 -35.41 12.86
N GLY A 3 71.38 -35.67 13.59
CA GLY A 3 70.05 -35.82 13.03
C GLY A 3 69.63 -34.67 12.12
N ALA A 4 68.63 -34.89 11.27
CA ALA A 4 68.05 -33.82 10.48
C ALA A 4 67.51 -32.72 11.39
N VAL A 5 67.55 -31.46 10.94
CA VAL A 5 66.92 -30.35 11.67
C VAL A 5 65.41 -30.58 11.66
N GLN A 6 64.81 -30.65 12.85
CA GLN A 6 63.36 -30.80 13.02
C GLN A 6 62.69 -29.42 13.17
N ASP A 7 63.29 -28.53 13.95
CA ASP A 7 62.72 -27.22 14.22
C ASP A 7 63.80 -26.15 14.46
N LEU A 8 63.42 -24.89 14.24
CA LEU A 8 64.31 -23.74 14.35
C LEU A 8 63.57 -22.49 14.83
N VAL A 9 64.14 -21.80 15.81
CA VAL A 9 63.55 -20.61 16.43
C VAL A 9 64.60 -19.51 16.54
N ILE A 10 64.25 -18.30 16.11
CA ILE A 10 65.07 -17.10 16.32
C ILE A 10 64.49 -16.35 17.50
N SER A 11 65.33 -16.05 18.50
CA SER A 11 64.94 -15.24 19.65
C SER A 11 66.04 -14.24 19.99
N GLU A 12 65.64 -13.06 20.47
CA GLU A 12 66.54 -12.03 20.96
C GLU A 12 66.65 -12.14 22.49
N VAL A 13 67.82 -12.56 22.97
CA VAL A 13 68.07 -12.78 24.40
C VAL A 13 69.12 -11.77 24.84
N HIS A 14 68.75 -10.85 25.75
CA HIS A 14 69.60 -9.76 26.24
C HIS A 14 70.32 -8.96 25.10
N GLY A 15 69.60 -8.66 24.01
CA GLY A 15 70.12 -7.91 22.85
C GLY A 15 70.94 -8.71 21.84
N LEU A 16 71.05 -10.04 22.02
CA LEU A 16 71.71 -10.94 21.08
C LEU A 16 70.68 -11.72 20.27
N LYS A 17 70.79 -11.67 18.94
CA LYS A 17 69.97 -12.49 18.03
C LYS A 17 70.53 -13.91 17.95
N LEU A 18 69.85 -14.84 18.63
CA LEU A 18 70.21 -16.24 18.72
C LEU A 18 69.29 -17.11 17.86
N LEU A 19 69.87 -18.07 17.15
CA LEU A 19 69.13 -19.11 16.41
C LEU A 19 69.27 -20.44 17.15
N PHE A 20 68.16 -20.92 17.69
CA PHE A 20 68.04 -22.23 18.32
C PHE A 20 67.60 -23.26 17.28
N VAL A 21 68.28 -24.41 17.24
CA VAL A 21 68.06 -25.47 16.26
C VAL A 21 67.93 -26.80 16.99
N LEU A 22 66.77 -27.45 16.84
CA LEU A 22 66.49 -28.77 17.40
C LEU A 22 66.68 -29.84 16.31
N HIS A 23 67.49 -30.85 16.60
CA HIS A 23 67.72 -31.97 15.69
C HIS A 23 66.91 -33.22 16.10
N SER A 24 66.66 -34.11 15.13
CA SER A 24 65.85 -35.33 15.31
C SER A 24 66.40 -36.33 16.33
N ASP A 25 67.68 -36.21 16.67
CA ASP A 25 68.40 -37.03 17.65
C ASP A 25 68.38 -36.42 19.06
N GLY A 26 67.64 -35.33 19.28
CA GLY A 26 67.55 -34.65 20.58
C GLY A 26 68.69 -33.66 20.86
N MET A 27 69.53 -33.35 19.86
CA MET A 27 70.59 -32.35 20.00
C MET A 27 70.03 -30.93 19.81
N LEU A 28 70.15 -30.09 20.83
CA LEU A 28 69.89 -28.65 20.76
C LEU A 28 71.18 -27.88 20.44
N ARG A 29 71.14 -27.04 19.40
CA ARG A 29 72.26 -26.16 19.03
C ARG A 29 71.82 -24.71 19.01
N VAL A 30 72.66 -23.82 19.53
CA VAL A 30 72.40 -22.38 19.51
C VAL A 30 73.51 -21.66 18.78
N TRP A 31 73.13 -20.81 17.82
CA TRP A 31 74.02 -20.03 16.99
C TRP A 31 73.81 -18.54 17.25
N ASN A 32 74.89 -17.78 17.31
CA ASN A 32 74.82 -16.33 17.27
C ASN A 32 74.72 -15.89 15.81
N LEU A 33 73.64 -15.19 15.44
CA LEU A 33 73.47 -14.70 14.07
C LEU A 33 74.43 -13.55 13.74
N SER A 34 74.79 -12.72 14.72
CA SER A 34 75.71 -11.59 14.56
C SER A 34 77.15 -12.06 14.32
N PHE A 35 77.60 -13.08 15.04
CA PHE A 35 78.96 -13.62 14.90
C PHE A 35 79.06 -14.87 14.00
N ARG A 36 77.92 -15.37 13.50
CA ARG A 36 77.79 -16.63 12.72
C ARG A 36 78.52 -17.82 13.35
N SER A 37 78.59 -17.84 14.67
CA SER A 37 79.32 -18.84 15.44
C SER A 37 78.37 -19.65 16.29
N LYS A 38 78.72 -20.92 16.51
CA LYS A 38 77.97 -21.81 17.39
C LYS A 38 78.36 -21.52 18.84
N ILE A 39 77.36 -21.25 19.69
CA ILE A 39 77.54 -20.98 21.12
C ILE A 39 77.33 -22.24 21.95
N LEU A 40 76.28 -23.02 21.64
CA LEU A 40 75.86 -24.16 22.46
C LEU A 40 75.65 -25.44 21.63
N SER A 41 76.00 -26.58 22.21
CA SER A 41 75.63 -27.93 21.75
C SER A 41 75.27 -28.76 22.97
N HIS A 42 74.01 -29.09 23.16
CA HIS A 42 73.56 -29.85 24.32
C HIS A 42 72.68 -31.01 23.86
N ALA A 43 72.86 -32.20 24.43
CA ALA A 43 72.00 -33.35 24.21
C ALA A 43 70.90 -33.31 25.28
N LEU A 44 69.63 -33.22 24.87
CA LEU A 44 68.52 -33.22 25.81
C LEU A 44 68.36 -34.64 26.39
N GLY A 45 68.68 -34.81 27.68
CA GLY A 45 68.55 -36.09 28.36
C GLY A 45 67.12 -36.32 28.83
N ILE A 46 66.39 -37.24 28.18
CA ILE A 46 65.09 -37.72 28.67
C ILE A 46 65.28 -39.15 29.20
N PRO A 47 64.91 -39.45 30.46
CA PRO A 47 64.99 -40.80 31.00
C PRO A 47 63.97 -41.72 30.29
N ASN A 48 64.43 -42.84 29.72
CA ASN A 48 63.73 -43.84 28.89
C ASN A 48 63.61 -43.49 27.38
N SER A 49 64.72 -43.70 26.67
CA SER A 49 65.00 -43.20 25.31
C SER A 49 64.60 -44.12 24.14
N GLU A 50 63.89 -45.22 24.34
CA GLU A 50 63.47 -46.09 23.22
C GLU A 50 62.12 -45.62 22.66
N GLY A 51 62.15 -45.01 21.47
CA GLY A 51 60.94 -44.64 20.71
C GLY A 51 60.43 -43.20 20.90
N VAL A 52 61.24 -42.29 21.45
CA VAL A 52 60.90 -40.86 21.59
C VAL A 52 61.33 -40.07 20.37
N THR A 53 60.42 -39.31 19.78
CA THR A 53 60.73 -38.37 18.70
C THR A 53 60.53 -36.93 19.16
N PHE A 54 61.55 -36.10 18.97
CA PHE A 54 61.50 -34.65 19.22
C PHE A 54 60.80 -33.94 18.07
N ALA A 55 59.75 -33.18 18.35
CA ALA A 55 58.86 -32.62 17.34
C ALA A 55 59.00 -31.10 17.16
N ARG A 56 58.98 -30.32 18.25
CA ARG A 56 58.99 -28.85 18.21
C ARG A 56 59.76 -28.24 19.38
N LEU A 57 60.24 -27.01 19.18
CA LEU A 57 60.97 -26.19 20.15
C LEU A 57 60.29 -24.83 20.30
N TRP A 58 60.15 -24.35 21.53
CA TRP A 58 59.74 -22.99 21.84
C TRP A 58 60.71 -22.33 22.81
N VAL A 59 60.95 -21.03 22.60
CA VAL A 59 61.85 -20.20 23.41
C VAL A 59 61.05 -19.04 23.99
N GLY A 60 61.09 -18.85 25.30
CA GLY A 60 60.43 -17.72 25.97
C GLY A 60 61.23 -16.44 25.94
N GLU A 61 60.62 -15.35 26.41
CA GLU A 61 61.29 -14.07 26.59
C GLU A 61 62.17 -14.08 27.84
N ALA A 62 63.34 -13.42 27.76
CA ALA A 62 64.22 -13.26 28.90
C ALA A 62 63.70 -12.13 29.80
N LYS A 63 63.59 -12.37 31.12
CA LYS A 63 63.33 -11.29 32.09
C LYS A 63 64.53 -10.34 32.10
N GLU A 64 64.29 -9.03 32.09
CA GLU A 64 65.36 -8.03 32.16
C GLU A 64 66.23 -8.18 33.42
N ASP A 65 65.64 -8.67 34.52
CA ASP A 65 66.31 -8.86 35.83
C ASP A 65 66.87 -10.27 36.09
N ALA A 66 66.52 -11.28 35.27
CA ALA A 66 66.95 -12.67 35.48
C ALA A 66 67.63 -13.24 34.23
N SER A 67 68.85 -13.76 34.39
CA SER A 67 69.65 -14.44 33.35
C SER A 67 69.07 -15.77 32.85
N ILE A 68 67.77 -16.02 33.08
CA ILE A 68 67.08 -17.29 32.85
C ILE A 68 66.05 -17.11 31.74
N THR A 69 66.21 -17.87 30.67
CA THR A 69 65.23 -17.96 29.58
C THR A 69 64.59 -19.35 29.59
N PRO A 70 63.26 -19.49 29.69
CA PRO A 70 62.61 -20.78 29.62
C PRO A 70 62.62 -21.33 28.19
N LEU A 71 62.81 -22.64 28.06
CA LEU A 71 62.77 -23.39 26.80
C LEU A 71 61.76 -24.53 26.96
N ALA A 72 60.89 -24.76 25.98
CA ALA A 72 59.95 -25.89 25.98
C ALA A 72 60.18 -26.76 24.74
N VAL A 73 60.13 -28.08 24.91
CA VAL A 73 60.34 -29.06 23.84
C VAL A 73 59.22 -30.09 23.84
N LEU A 74 58.57 -30.27 22.69
CA LEU A 74 57.54 -31.30 22.50
C LEU A 74 58.18 -32.64 22.11
N CYS A 75 57.85 -33.67 22.87
CA CYS A 75 58.27 -35.04 22.64
C CYS A 75 57.07 -35.95 22.44
N ARG A 76 57.16 -36.85 21.45
CA ARG A 76 56.13 -37.86 21.15
C ARG A 76 56.65 -39.25 21.46
N HIS A 77 55.86 -40.02 22.22
CA HIS A 77 56.12 -41.44 22.46
C HIS A 77 55.34 -42.31 21.46
N ASN A 78 56.02 -43.27 20.82
CA ASN A 78 55.42 -44.12 19.78
C ASN A 78 54.70 -45.39 20.32
N LEU A 79 54.71 -45.66 21.63
CA LEU A 79 54.15 -46.90 22.22
C LEU A 79 52.69 -46.69 22.68
N ASP A 80 51.76 -47.08 21.80
CA ASP A 80 50.34 -47.43 21.97
C ASP A 80 49.29 -46.39 22.45
N ILE A 81 49.65 -45.20 22.88
CA ILE A 81 48.74 -44.04 22.92
C ILE A 81 49.59 -42.84 22.52
N ARG A 82 49.14 -41.95 21.61
CA ARG A 82 49.85 -40.72 21.24
C ARG A 82 49.95 -39.77 22.46
N ARG A 83 50.77 -40.12 23.45
CA ARG A 83 51.08 -39.27 24.59
C ARG A 83 52.14 -38.28 24.15
N GLU A 84 51.70 -37.06 23.95
CA GLU A 84 52.57 -35.91 23.78
C GLU A 84 53.00 -35.41 25.16
N MET A 85 54.31 -35.18 25.33
CA MET A 85 54.92 -34.69 26.57
C MET A 85 55.66 -33.38 26.26
N ILE A 86 55.44 -32.35 27.06
CA ILE A 86 56.19 -31.09 26.96
C ILE A 86 57.19 -31.04 28.11
N HIS A 87 58.47 -30.99 27.77
CA HIS A 87 59.56 -30.83 28.72
C HIS A 87 60.00 -29.37 28.76
N VAL A 88 60.02 -28.77 29.94
CA VAL A 88 60.46 -27.38 30.15
C VAL A 88 61.87 -27.36 30.76
N TYR A 89 62.78 -26.64 30.10
CA TYR A 89 64.18 -26.46 30.46
C TYR A 89 64.48 -24.98 30.79
N ARG A 90 65.52 -24.74 31.57
CA ARG A 90 66.04 -23.39 31.87
C ARG A 90 67.36 -23.15 31.15
N LEU A 91 67.41 -22.06 30.41
CA LEU A 91 68.64 -21.58 29.78
C LEU A 91 69.22 -20.46 30.64
N HIS A 92 70.38 -20.70 31.26
CA HIS A 92 71.15 -19.66 31.91
C HIS A 92 72.06 -18.97 30.89
N CYS A 93 71.94 -17.65 30.79
CA CYS A 93 72.80 -16.80 29.97
C CYS A 93 73.72 -15.99 30.86
N THR A 94 75.00 -16.36 30.93
CA THR A 94 76.02 -15.56 31.64
C THR A 94 76.69 -14.59 30.67
N LEU A 95 76.51 -13.29 30.93
CA LEU A 95 77.14 -12.22 30.15
C LEU A 95 78.56 -11.96 30.70
N GLY A 96 79.58 -12.52 30.04
CA GLY A 96 81.00 -12.25 30.30
C GLY A 96 81.78 -12.07 28.97
N ASP A 97 83.12 -12.04 29.00
CA ASP A 97 83.99 -11.89 27.80
C ASP A 97 83.72 -12.95 26.70
N LYS A 98 83.12 -14.09 27.07
CA LYS A 98 82.48 -15.04 26.16
C LYS A 98 81.08 -15.33 26.69
N THR A 99 80.05 -15.12 25.87
CA THR A 99 78.67 -15.51 26.18
C THR A 99 78.59 -17.02 26.37
N ALA A 100 78.44 -17.50 27.60
CA ALA A 100 78.26 -18.90 27.91
C ALA A 100 76.77 -19.16 28.21
N LEU A 101 76.18 -20.04 27.40
CA LEU A 101 74.84 -20.56 27.61
C LEU A 101 74.96 -21.93 28.29
N SER A 102 74.12 -22.23 29.27
CA SER A 102 73.98 -23.58 29.84
C SER A 102 72.51 -23.93 30.03
N VAL A 103 72.15 -25.17 29.71
CA VAL A 103 70.79 -25.70 29.88
C VAL A 103 70.78 -26.58 31.13
N GLU A 104 69.87 -26.30 32.08
CA GLU A 104 69.61 -27.17 33.24
C GLU A 104 68.70 -28.35 32.88
N SER A 105 68.74 -29.44 33.67
CA SER A 105 67.85 -30.62 33.51
C SER A 105 66.37 -30.25 33.65
N SER A 106 65.47 -31.00 33.00
CA SER A 106 64.03 -30.69 32.92
C SER A 106 63.41 -30.46 34.30
N MET A 107 62.73 -29.32 34.45
CA MET A 107 62.11 -28.89 35.71
C MET A 107 60.68 -29.42 35.86
N GLN A 108 59.96 -29.49 34.75
CA GLN A 108 58.54 -29.82 34.72
C GLN A 108 58.23 -30.60 33.44
N ASP A 109 57.61 -31.75 33.61
CA ASP A 109 57.14 -32.62 32.53
C ASP A 109 55.62 -32.54 32.51
N ILE A 110 55.06 -31.96 31.45
CA ILE A 110 53.61 -31.77 31.30
C ILE A 110 53.09 -32.84 30.35
N SER A 111 52.31 -33.79 30.89
CA SER A 111 51.65 -34.84 30.11
C SER A 111 50.36 -34.33 29.48
N LEU A 112 50.21 -34.48 28.17
CA LEU A 112 48.98 -34.15 27.46
C LEU A 112 48.15 -35.43 27.34
N GLU A 113 47.13 -35.58 28.20
CA GLU A 113 46.32 -36.81 28.26
C GLU A 113 45.36 -36.98 27.07
N GLU A 114 44.75 -35.88 26.60
CA GLU A 114 43.86 -35.83 25.43
C GLU A 114 44.11 -34.55 24.60
N GLY A 115 44.05 -34.69 23.27
CA GLY A 115 44.17 -33.60 22.29
C GLY A 115 45.57 -33.39 21.70
N GLU A 116 45.65 -33.02 20.41
CA GLU A 116 46.93 -32.67 19.76
C GLU A 116 47.41 -31.26 20.17
N CYS A 117 48.69 -31.11 20.51
CA CYS A 117 49.28 -29.80 20.78
C CYS A 117 49.46 -28.99 19.49
N ILE A 118 48.77 -27.84 19.41
CA ILE A 118 48.79 -26.97 18.24
C ILE A 118 49.95 -25.97 18.33
N ASP A 119 50.06 -25.26 19.47
CA ASP A 119 51.10 -24.25 19.71
C ASP A 119 51.36 -24.06 21.21
N VAL A 120 52.55 -23.56 21.56
CA VAL A 120 52.96 -23.25 22.93
C VAL A 120 53.64 -21.89 22.97
N LYS A 121 53.29 -21.06 23.94
CA LYS A 121 53.94 -19.77 24.19
C LYS A 121 54.40 -19.66 25.63
N LEU A 122 55.63 -19.18 25.81
CA LEU A 122 56.27 -19.01 27.10
C LEU A 122 56.33 -17.52 27.41
N THR A 123 55.63 -17.08 28.45
CA THR A 123 55.83 -15.75 29.04
C THR A 123 56.90 -15.82 30.11
N SER A 124 57.18 -14.67 30.72
CA SER A 124 58.18 -14.56 31.77
C SER A 124 57.88 -15.48 32.96
N ASP A 125 56.61 -15.82 33.23
CA ASP A 125 56.11 -16.50 34.43
C ASP A 125 55.15 -17.68 34.16
N LYS A 126 54.58 -17.79 32.96
CA LYS A 126 53.58 -18.81 32.58
C LYS A 126 53.93 -19.50 31.26
N ILE A 127 53.50 -20.75 31.12
CA ILE A 127 53.45 -21.48 29.85
C ILE A 127 52.00 -21.65 29.42
N TRP A 128 51.72 -21.23 28.18
CA TRP A 128 50.43 -21.34 27.52
C TRP A 128 50.50 -22.47 26.50
N ILE A 129 49.63 -23.47 26.63
CA ILE A 129 49.60 -24.66 25.76
C ILE A 129 48.23 -24.71 25.08
N LEU A 130 48.22 -24.51 23.76
CA LEU A 130 47.02 -24.60 22.95
C LEU A 130 46.82 -26.04 22.47
N LYS A 131 45.66 -26.61 22.80
CA LYS A 131 45.16 -27.88 22.28
C LYS A 131 44.02 -27.64 21.29
N ASP A 132 43.61 -28.71 20.62
CA ASP A 132 42.36 -28.79 19.86
C ASP A 132 41.12 -28.50 20.72
N ASN A 133 41.12 -28.94 21.98
CA ASN A 133 39.95 -28.89 22.85
C ASN A 133 39.97 -27.75 23.89
N GLY A 134 41.08 -27.00 24.03
CA GLY A 134 41.26 -26.05 25.14
C GLY A 134 42.58 -25.30 25.15
N LEU A 135 42.67 -24.25 25.97
CA LEU A 135 43.93 -23.57 26.29
C LEU A 135 44.32 -23.87 27.75
N LEU A 136 45.51 -24.40 27.97
CA LEU A 136 46.05 -24.65 29.32
C LEU A 136 47.08 -23.59 29.68
N SER A 137 47.08 -23.17 30.94
CA SER A 137 48.13 -22.32 31.50
C SER A 137 48.76 -22.96 32.73
N HIS A 138 50.10 -22.98 32.79
CA HIS A 138 50.85 -23.41 33.97
C HIS A 138 51.84 -22.32 34.41
N LYS A 139 52.08 -22.17 35.71
CA LYS A 139 53.12 -21.29 36.25
C LYS A 139 54.49 -21.96 36.14
N LEU A 140 55.50 -21.26 35.61
CA LEU A 140 56.84 -21.78 35.32
C LEU A 140 57.80 -21.87 36.53
N PHE A 141 57.42 -21.33 37.71
CA PHE A 141 58.33 -21.20 38.88
C PHE A 141 57.80 -21.67 40.23
N HIS A 142 56.59 -22.23 40.32
CA HIS A 142 56.09 -22.85 41.55
C HIS A 142 56.14 -24.38 41.43
N ILE A 143 56.57 -25.04 42.52
CA ILE A 143 56.80 -26.49 42.60
C ILE A 143 55.47 -27.25 42.77
N ASP A 144 54.40 -26.57 43.20
CA ASP A 144 53.10 -27.17 43.41
C ASP A 144 52.35 -27.30 42.08
N THR A 145 52.03 -28.54 41.73
CA THR A 145 51.44 -28.99 40.46
C THR A 145 49.96 -28.65 40.30
N GLU A 146 49.33 -27.97 41.26
CA GLU A 146 47.86 -27.85 41.36
C GLU A 146 47.26 -26.60 40.66
N ASP A 147 48.05 -25.59 40.31
CA ASP A 147 47.55 -24.35 39.68
C ASP A 147 47.50 -24.42 38.13
N ALA A 148 46.92 -25.48 37.56
CA ALA A 148 46.73 -25.58 36.11
C ALA A 148 45.34 -25.03 35.71
N CYS A 149 45.28 -23.80 35.21
CA CYS A 149 44.02 -23.24 34.72
C CYS A 149 43.75 -23.73 33.29
N CYS A 150 42.57 -24.32 33.06
CA CYS A 150 42.08 -24.73 31.75
C CYS A 150 40.99 -23.75 31.28
N TYR A 151 41.17 -23.19 30.09
CA TYR A 151 40.21 -22.29 29.46
C TYR A 151 39.51 -23.03 28.32
N THR A 152 38.19 -23.01 28.36
CA THR A 152 37.34 -23.54 27.28
C THR A 152 37.41 -22.60 26.07
N LEU A 153 37.35 -23.19 24.87
CA LEU A 153 37.37 -22.41 23.63
C LEU A 153 35.95 -21.97 23.24
N GLN A 154 35.88 -20.98 22.36
CA GLN A 154 34.62 -20.38 21.86
C GLN A 154 33.66 -21.40 21.21
N GLU A 155 34.16 -22.54 20.76
CA GLU A 155 33.41 -23.70 20.24
C GLU A 155 32.27 -24.10 21.19
N GLU A 156 32.55 -24.20 22.49
CA GLU A 156 31.57 -24.62 23.49
C GLU A 156 30.48 -23.55 23.68
N PHE A 157 30.89 -22.28 23.74
CA PHE A 157 29.96 -21.14 23.77
C PHE A 157 29.02 -21.13 22.55
N VAL A 158 29.56 -21.38 21.35
CA VAL A 158 28.77 -21.43 20.11
C VAL A 158 27.83 -22.65 20.09
N ALA A 159 28.31 -23.82 20.52
CA ALA A 159 27.50 -25.01 20.66
C ALA A 159 26.31 -24.77 21.60
N GLU A 160 26.57 -24.11 22.73
CA GLU A 160 25.55 -23.74 23.71
C GLU A 160 24.53 -22.74 23.14
N GLN A 161 24.98 -21.69 22.43
CA GLN A 161 24.06 -20.75 21.78
C GLN A 161 23.16 -21.46 20.76
N LEU A 162 23.69 -22.42 20.02
CA LEU A 162 22.94 -23.14 18.99
C LEU A 162 22.21 -24.39 19.50
N PHE A 163 22.16 -24.61 20.82
CA PHE A 163 21.55 -25.78 21.47
C PHE A 163 22.10 -27.13 20.95
N GLN A 164 23.42 -27.19 20.71
CA GLN A 164 24.15 -28.38 20.24
C GLN A 164 25.08 -28.99 21.30
N SER A 165 25.17 -28.42 22.50
CA SER A 165 26.02 -28.98 23.57
C SER A 165 25.44 -30.30 24.11
N SER A 166 26.31 -31.17 24.60
CA SER A 166 25.94 -32.51 25.11
C SER A 166 25.06 -32.47 26.37
N GLU A 167 25.09 -31.37 27.12
CA GLU A 167 24.35 -31.17 28.37
C GLU A 167 22.96 -30.54 28.16
N LEU A 168 22.73 -29.88 27.02
CA LEU A 168 21.51 -29.12 26.77
C LEU A 168 20.72 -29.77 25.62
N SER A 169 19.55 -30.31 25.95
CA SER A 169 18.68 -30.86 24.92
C SER A 169 17.94 -29.69 24.25
N SER A 170 18.19 -29.43 22.96
CA SER A 170 17.39 -28.51 22.13
C SER A 170 15.89 -28.75 22.31
N ASP A 171 15.60 -30.01 22.52
CA ASP A 171 14.36 -30.66 22.86
C ASP A 171 13.58 -30.00 24.02
N ASP A 172 14.24 -29.42 25.02
CA ASP A 172 13.61 -28.68 26.14
C ASP A 172 12.99 -27.35 25.70
N LEU A 173 13.59 -26.67 24.70
CA LEU A 173 13.09 -25.40 24.16
C LEU A 173 11.65 -25.54 23.68
N LEU A 174 11.38 -26.64 22.97
CA LEU A 174 10.08 -26.89 22.40
C LEU A 174 9.04 -27.21 23.49
N TRP A 175 9.39 -28.04 24.48
CA TRP A 175 8.51 -28.38 25.60
C TRP A 175 8.13 -27.16 26.45
N ILE A 176 9.10 -26.29 26.72
CA ILE A 176 8.86 -25.01 27.40
C ILE A 176 7.91 -24.16 26.55
N THR A 177 8.15 -24.05 25.24
CA THR A 177 7.32 -23.26 24.34
C THR A 177 5.88 -23.78 24.27
N TYR A 178 5.65 -25.09 24.12
CA TYR A 178 4.30 -25.66 24.15
C TYR A 178 3.59 -25.43 25.49
N SER A 179 4.32 -25.51 26.59
CA SER A 179 3.78 -25.22 27.93
C SER A 179 3.39 -23.73 28.08
N LEU A 180 4.10 -22.85 27.39
CA LEU A 180 3.83 -21.40 27.35
C LEU A 180 2.73 -21.01 26.37
N PHE A 181 2.44 -21.76 25.31
CA PHE A 181 1.43 -21.41 24.29
C PHE A 181 0.30 -22.42 24.17
N SER A 182 -0.12 -23.02 25.29
CA SER A 182 -1.11 -24.12 25.34
C SER A 182 -2.44 -23.84 24.61
N SER A 183 -2.80 -22.58 24.34
CA SER A 183 -4.00 -22.17 23.60
C SER A 183 -3.76 -21.63 22.18
N MET A 184 -2.53 -21.26 21.79
CA MET A 184 -2.23 -20.56 20.52
C MET A 184 -1.17 -21.29 19.70
N LYS A 185 -1.55 -22.41 19.07
CA LYS A 185 -0.64 -23.28 18.31
C LYS A 185 0.01 -22.60 17.10
N GLU A 186 -0.67 -21.64 16.46
CA GLU A 186 -0.19 -20.92 15.26
C GLU A 186 1.03 -20.01 15.55
N ASN A 187 1.20 -19.57 16.80
CA ASN A 187 2.26 -18.64 17.19
C ASN A 187 3.57 -19.32 17.61
N ILE A 188 3.58 -20.65 17.76
CA ILE A 188 4.74 -21.41 18.23
C ILE A 188 5.87 -21.39 17.20
N VAL A 189 5.56 -21.64 15.93
CA VAL A 189 6.53 -21.68 14.82
C VAL A 189 7.28 -20.35 14.63
N PRO A 190 6.60 -19.19 14.52
CA PRO A 190 7.30 -17.92 14.36
C PRO A 190 8.14 -17.55 15.59
N PHE A 191 7.68 -17.90 16.80
CA PHE A 191 8.40 -17.64 18.04
C PHE A 191 9.67 -18.49 18.17
N VAL A 192 9.60 -19.80 17.95
CA VAL A 192 10.79 -20.67 17.96
C VAL A 192 11.79 -20.25 16.89
N SER A 193 11.30 -19.91 15.69
CA SER A 193 12.15 -19.46 14.60
C SER A 193 12.85 -18.13 14.92
N SER A 194 12.22 -17.21 15.66
CA SER A 194 12.88 -15.96 16.04
C SER A 194 14.00 -16.18 17.05
N ILE A 195 13.85 -17.14 17.99
CA ILE A 195 14.92 -17.55 18.93
C ILE A 195 16.16 -18.03 18.16
N PHE A 196 16.00 -18.99 17.25
CA PHE A 196 17.12 -19.54 16.48
C PHE A 196 17.79 -18.48 15.59
N ILE A 197 16.99 -17.65 14.89
CA ILE A 197 17.52 -16.56 14.07
C ILE A 197 18.33 -15.59 14.91
N ARG A 198 17.82 -15.17 16.07
CA ARG A 198 18.51 -14.21 16.93
C ARG A 198 19.84 -14.79 17.42
N ARG A 199 19.84 -16.05 17.86
CA ARG A 199 21.05 -16.73 18.33
C ARG A 199 22.10 -16.95 17.22
N LEU A 200 21.65 -17.25 15.99
CA LEU A 200 22.53 -17.38 14.82
C LEU A 200 23.20 -16.05 14.44
N LEU A 201 22.50 -14.93 14.64
CA LEU A 201 22.96 -13.58 14.32
C LEU A 201 23.69 -12.89 15.48
N LEU A 202 23.94 -13.58 16.59
CA LEU A 202 24.68 -13.01 17.72
C LEU A 202 26.13 -12.68 17.30
N PRO A 203 26.67 -11.52 17.75
CA PRO A 203 28.08 -11.19 17.57
C PRO A 203 28.97 -12.30 18.14
N GLY A 204 29.92 -12.79 17.35
CA GLY A 204 30.82 -13.89 17.72
C GLY A 204 30.30 -15.30 17.42
N VAL A 205 29.00 -15.47 17.10
CA VAL A 205 28.44 -16.72 16.56
C VAL A 205 28.34 -16.64 15.04
N HIS A 206 27.92 -15.49 14.53
CA HIS A 206 27.71 -15.25 13.12
C HIS A 206 29.04 -15.21 12.33
N HIS A 207 29.13 -15.99 11.25
CA HIS A 207 30.20 -15.90 10.26
C HIS A 207 29.63 -16.09 8.84
N ASN A 208 29.95 -15.14 7.96
CA ASN A 208 29.49 -15.15 6.56
C ASN A 208 29.90 -16.43 5.81
N ASP A 209 31.15 -16.88 5.97
CA ASP A 209 31.67 -18.06 5.28
C ASP A 209 31.00 -19.36 5.73
N VAL A 210 30.70 -19.45 7.04
CA VAL A 210 30.02 -20.60 7.65
C VAL A 210 28.58 -20.64 7.17
N LEU A 211 27.87 -19.50 7.23
CA LEU A 211 26.49 -19.42 6.79
C LEU A 211 26.35 -19.75 5.30
N ARG A 212 27.26 -19.25 4.46
CA ARG A 212 27.30 -19.61 3.04
C ARG A 212 27.52 -21.11 2.84
N SER A 213 28.48 -21.70 3.55
CA SER A 213 28.75 -23.14 3.48
C SER A 213 27.53 -23.96 3.86
N THR A 214 26.78 -23.53 4.88
CA THR A 214 25.51 -24.19 5.22
C THR A 214 24.42 -24.02 4.18
N LEU A 215 24.27 -22.84 3.59
CA LEU A 215 23.25 -22.58 2.57
C LEU A 215 23.53 -23.35 1.27
N LEU A 216 24.80 -23.60 0.94
CA LEU A 216 25.21 -24.44 -0.18
C LEU A 216 24.72 -25.89 -0.03
N ASP A 217 24.73 -26.45 1.19
CA ASP A 217 24.17 -27.78 1.48
C ASP A 217 22.65 -27.86 1.25
N TYR A 218 21.98 -26.70 1.19
CA TYR A 218 20.55 -26.57 0.84
C TYR A 218 20.32 -26.09 -0.59
N HIS A 219 21.33 -26.25 -1.47
CA HIS A 219 21.30 -25.91 -2.90
C HIS A 219 21.09 -24.42 -3.23
N ARG A 220 21.24 -23.51 -2.25
CA ARG A 220 21.20 -22.05 -2.48
C ARG A 220 22.60 -21.55 -2.81
N HIS A 221 22.83 -21.20 -4.07
CA HIS A 221 24.10 -20.68 -4.55
C HIS A 221 24.10 -19.15 -4.52
N TRP A 222 25.08 -18.56 -3.85
CA TRP A 222 25.25 -17.12 -3.73
C TRP A 222 26.66 -16.73 -4.16
N THR A 223 26.77 -15.69 -4.99
CA THR A 223 28.08 -15.07 -5.26
C THR A 223 28.52 -14.21 -4.07
N ASP A 224 29.82 -13.94 -3.96
CA ASP A 224 30.39 -13.07 -2.91
C ASP A 224 29.71 -11.70 -2.85
N MET A 225 29.44 -11.13 -4.03
CA MET A 225 28.83 -9.80 -4.17
C MET A 225 27.36 -9.79 -3.77
N GLU A 226 26.59 -10.82 -4.14
CA GLU A 226 25.17 -10.93 -3.76
C GLU A 226 25.02 -11.10 -2.25
N PHE A 227 25.86 -11.94 -1.63
CA PHE A 227 25.78 -12.19 -0.20
C PHE A 227 26.18 -10.96 0.63
N GLN A 228 27.21 -10.22 0.20
CA GLN A 228 27.62 -8.98 0.86
C GLN A 228 26.62 -7.82 0.69
N SER A 229 25.78 -7.88 -0.34
CA SER A 229 24.72 -6.88 -0.58
C SER A 229 23.45 -7.11 0.25
N LEU A 230 23.30 -8.28 0.87
CA LEU A 230 22.14 -8.59 1.69
C LEU A 230 22.16 -7.78 2.99
N THR A 231 21.02 -7.15 3.29
CA THR A 231 20.75 -6.61 4.63
C THR A 231 20.42 -7.75 5.59
N VAL A 232 20.55 -7.50 6.90
CA VAL A 232 20.15 -8.47 7.94
C VAL A 232 18.73 -8.99 7.73
N ASP A 233 17.77 -8.14 7.38
CA ASP A 233 16.38 -8.59 7.17
C ASP A 233 16.20 -9.41 5.89
N GLY A 234 16.98 -9.14 4.85
CA GLY A 234 17.10 -10.03 3.70
C GLY A 234 17.61 -11.40 4.12
N LEU A 235 18.67 -11.44 4.93
CA LEU A 235 19.25 -12.68 5.44
C LEU A 235 18.26 -13.48 6.32
N LYS A 236 17.54 -12.81 7.23
CA LYS A 236 16.49 -13.44 8.05
C LYS A 236 15.39 -14.07 7.20
N LYS A 237 14.94 -13.39 6.15
CA LYS A 237 13.92 -13.90 5.21
C LYS A 237 14.43 -15.10 4.45
N GLU A 238 15.67 -15.07 3.96
CA GLU A 238 16.27 -16.18 3.24
C GLU A 238 16.44 -17.42 4.13
N VAL A 239 17.00 -17.27 5.34
CA VAL A 239 17.14 -18.38 6.29
C VAL A 239 15.77 -18.97 6.64
N ARG A 240 14.78 -18.12 6.91
CA ARG A 240 13.40 -18.58 7.16
C ARG A 240 12.83 -19.34 5.96
N SER A 241 13.05 -18.84 4.73
CA SER A 241 12.60 -19.49 3.51
C SER A 241 13.24 -20.87 3.31
N VAL A 242 14.53 -21.05 3.66
CA VAL A 242 15.22 -22.35 3.53
C VAL A 242 14.59 -23.39 4.44
N ILE A 243 14.11 -22.96 5.61
CA ILE A 243 13.53 -23.83 6.63
C ILE A 243 12.06 -24.14 6.29
N GLU A 244 11.31 -23.15 5.80
CA GLU A 244 9.92 -23.32 5.34
C GLU A 244 9.85 -24.20 4.07
N ASN A 245 10.78 -24.03 3.12
CA ASN A 245 10.78 -24.79 1.85
C ASN A 245 11.13 -26.29 2.01
N GLN A 246 11.63 -26.72 3.17
CA GLN A 246 11.91 -28.14 3.44
C GLN A 246 10.68 -28.94 3.91
N GLY A 247 9.60 -28.27 4.32
CA GLY A 247 8.42 -28.92 4.91
C GLY A 247 7.32 -29.28 3.91
N VAL A 248 6.94 -30.56 3.85
CA VAL A 248 5.68 -31.04 3.22
C VAL A 248 4.51 -31.01 4.23
N SER A 249 4.79 -30.82 5.52
CA SER A 249 3.82 -30.73 6.63
C SER A 249 4.11 -29.52 7.52
N GLU A 250 3.11 -28.69 7.82
CA GLU A 250 3.21 -27.48 8.66
C GLU A 250 3.22 -27.76 10.18
N SER A 251 3.69 -28.92 10.65
CA SER A 251 3.72 -29.18 12.11
C SER A 251 4.87 -28.40 12.77
N PRO A 252 4.68 -27.76 13.96
CA PRO A 252 5.74 -27.00 14.63
C PRO A 252 6.98 -27.84 14.96
N MET A 253 6.78 -29.13 15.21
CA MET A 253 7.84 -30.10 15.42
C MET A 253 8.74 -30.29 14.20
N SER A 254 8.16 -30.39 13.00
CA SER A 254 8.94 -30.53 11.77
C SER A 254 9.87 -29.32 11.57
N VAL A 255 9.34 -28.10 11.72
CA VAL A 255 10.12 -26.86 11.62
C VAL A 255 11.24 -26.82 12.67
N PHE A 256 10.95 -27.25 13.90
CA PHE A 256 11.97 -27.37 14.95
C PHE A 256 13.09 -28.37 14.59
N CYS A 257 12.75 -29.54 14.04
CA CYS A 257 13.76 -30.50 13.56
C CYS A 257 14.61 -29.93 12.42
N HIS A 258 14.02 -29.16 11.51
CA HIS A 258 14.77 -28.47 10.45
C HIS A 258 15.75 -27.45 11.04
N TRP A 259 15.33 -26.67 12.05
CA TRP A 259 16.24 -25.77 12.78
C TRP A 259 17.38 -26.51 13.46
N LYS A 260 17.11 -27.61 14.16
CA LYS A 260 18.14 -28.44 14.81
C LYS A 260 19.17 -28.94 13.80
N ASN A 261 18.72 -29.45 12.66
CA ASN A 261 19.60 -29.93 11.59
C ASN A 261 20.42 -28.78 10.97
N PHE A 262 19.80 -27.62 10.75
CA PHE A 262 20.47 -26.43 10.24
C PHE A 262 21.57 -25.97 11.19
N CYS A 263 21.27 -25.84 12.49
CA CYS A 263 22.22 -25.45 13.53
C CYS A 263 23.37 -26.46 13.70
N ALA A 264 23.08 -27.77 13.64
CA ALA A 264 24.12 -28.81 13.69
C ALA A 264 25.11 -28.71 12.51
N ARG A 265 24.60 -28.51 11.28
CA ARG A 265 25.43 -28.29 10.09
C ARG A 265 26.22 -26.99 10.20
N TYR A 266 25.58 -25.93 10.68
CA TYR A 266 26.25 -24.64 10.92
C TYR A 266 27.40 -24.77 11.91
N PHE A 267 27.16 -25.42 13.04
CA PHE A 267 28.19 -25.66 14.03
C PHE A 267 29.35 -26.50 13.48
N HIS A 268 29.06 -27.54 12.70
CA HIS A 268 30.11 -28.34 12.03
C HIS A 268 31.01 -27.50 11.13
N TYR A 269 30.43 -26.66 10.27
CA TYR A 269 31.22 -25.75 9.42
C TYR A 269 31.92 -24.65 10.21
N TRP A 270 31.33 -24.20 11.32
CA TRP A 270 31.94 -23.23 12.21
C TRP A 270 33.24 -23.78 12.77
N CYS A 271 33.24 -24.98 13.37
CA CYS A 271 34.45 -25.62 13.90
C CYS A 271 35.51 -25.88 12.81
N LYS A 272 35.07 -26.28 11.61
CA LYS A 272 35.98 -26.57 10.49
C LYS A 272 36.67 -25.33 9.92
N ASN A 273 35.90 -24.25 9.73
CA ASN A 273 36.37 -23.02 9.10
C ASN A 273 37.05 -22.08 10.11
N ASN A 274 36.74 -22.17 11.40
CA ASN A 274 37.35 -21.36 12.47
C ASN A 274 38.31 -22.15 13.36
N SER A 275 38.92 -23.23 12.85
CA SER A 275 39.86 -24.04 13.64
C SER A 275 41.06 -23.22 14.15
N PRO A 276 41.49 -23.43 15.41
CA PRO A 276 42.65 -22.75 16.00
C PRO A 276 43.94 -23.04 15.22
N CYS A 277 44.76 -22.01 14.98
CA CYS A 277 46.01 -22.09 14.21
C CYS A 277 47.26 -21.82 15.06
N GLY A 278 47.19 -20.93 16.04
CA GLY A 278 48.31 -20.61 16.91
C GLY A 278 48.01 -19.50 17.92
N LEU A 279 48.93 -19.27 18.85
CA LEU A 279 48.81 -18.25 19.89
C LEU A 279 49.69 -17.03 19.59
N LEU A 280 49.20 -15.85 19.96
CA LEU A 280 49.96 -14.62 20.03
C LEU A 280 49.87 -14.09 21.45
N VAL A 281 51.02 -13.87 22.10
CA VAL A 281 51.08 -13.34 23.46
C VAL A 281 51.88 -12.05 23.43
N GLN A 282 51.33 -10.99 24.00
CA GLN A 282 52.01 -9.72 24.15
C GLN A 282 52.38 -9.50 25.63
N SER A 283 53.62 -9.81 25.99
CA SER A 283 54.08 -9.75 27.38
C SER A 283 53.97 -8.36 28.02
N SER A 284 54.07 -7.28 27.24
CA SER A 284 53.98 -5.91 27.74
C SER A 284 52.57 -5.51 28.22
N ALA A 285 51.53 -6.11 27.63
CA ALA A 285 50.12 -5.82 27.93
C ALA A 285 49.43 -6.96 28.69
N GLY A 286 50.05 -8.14 28.78
CA GLY A 286 49.44 -9.35 29.34
C GLY A 286 48.33 -9.96 28.46
N ALA A 287 48.12 -9.43 27.24
CA ALA A 287 47.08 -9.90 26.33
C ALA A 287 47.48 -11.22 25.64
N VAL A 288 46.56 -12.18 25.65
CA VAL A 288 46.68 -13.46 24.95
C VAL A 288 45.63 -13.51 23.84
N CYS A 289 46.07 -13.74 22.61
CA CYS A 289 45.23 -13.89 21.44
C CYS A 289 45.38 -15.27 20.82
N LEU A 290 44.25 -15.80 20.35
CA LEU A 290 44.17 -17.00 19.55
C LEU A 290 43.94 -16.62 18.08
N VAL A 291 44.85 -17.01 17.21
CA VAL A 291 44.70 -16.87 15.76
C VAL A 291 43.98 -18.11 15.23
N ARG A 292 42.84 -17.90 14.57
CA ARG A 292 42.07 -18.93 13.86
C ARG A 292 42.21 -18.70 12.35
N LYS A 293 41.73 -19.66 11.54
CA LYS A 293 41.81 -19.55 10.07
C LYS A 293 41.11 -18.30 9.51
N ASN A 294 39.89 -18.01 9.97
CA ASN A 294 39.06 -16.91 9.46
C ASN A 294 38.70 -15.86 10.54
N SER A 295 39.24 -15.97 11.75
CA SER A 295 38.94 -15.06 12.87
C SER A 295 40.08 -14.97 13.89
N VAL A 296 39.96 -14.05 14.84
CA VAL A 296 40.87 -13.90 15.98
C VAL A 296 40.03 -13.88 17.24
N SER A 297 40.41 -14.65 18.27
CA SER A 297 39.80 -14.61 19.59
C SER A 297 40.76 -13.99 20.59
N LEU A 298 40.25 -13.20 21.53
CA LEU A 298 41.01 -12.57 22.60
C LEU A 298 40.54 -13.12 23.94
N PHE A 299 41.47 -13.48 24.82
CA PHE A 299 41.15 -13.90 26.17
C PHE A 299 40.96 -12.66 27.05
N ARG A 300 39.85 -12.61 27.77
CA ARG A 300 39.54 -11.59 28.78
C ARG A 300 39.48 -12.24 30.15
N ASP A 301 39.66 -11.43 31.18
CA ASP A 301 39.39 -11.87 32.54
C ASP A 301 37.87 -12.03 32.75
N LEU A 302 37.51 -12.98 33.62
CA LEU A 302 36.13 -13.16 34.04
C LEU A 302 35.69 -11.98 34.90
N GLU A 303 34.45 -11.55 34.73
CA GLU A 303 33.83 -10.60 35.65
C GLU A 303 33.65 -11.29 37.00
N ASN A 304 33.64 -10.52 38.09
CA ASN A 304 33.51 -11.08 39.43
C ASN A 304 32.27 -11.99 39.59
N ILE A 305 31.15 -11.73 38.92
CA ILE A 305 29.94 -12.58 38.94
C ILE A 305 30.20 -13.91 38.22
N GLU A 306 30.86 -13.87 37.07
CA GLU A 306 31.23 -15.05 36.29
C GLU A 306 32.12 -15.97 37.13
N MET A 307 33.09 -15.41 37.86
CA MET A 307 33.95 -16.18 38.77
C MET A 307 33.19 -16.81 39.93
N ILE A 308 32.12 -16.20 40.45
CA ILE A 308 31.35 -16.76 41.57
C ILE A 308 30.56 -18.01 41.15
N ILE A 309 30.13 -18.07 39.90
CA ILE A 309 29.26 -19.15 39.39
C ILE A 309 30.07 -20.23 38.66
N ASP A 310 31.04 -19.83 37.83
CA ASP A 310 31.87 -20.74 37.03
C ASP A 310 33.19 -21.12 37.74
N GLY A 311 33.56 -20.41 38.81
CA GLY A 311 34.79 -20.66 39.56
C GLY A 311 34.77 -21.96 40.34
N SER A 312 35.96 -22.58 40.47
CA SER A 312 36.13 -23.77 41.32
C SER A 312 35.95 -23.40 42.80
N SER A 313 35.39 -24.32 43.60
CA SER A 313 35.14 -24.08 45.04
C SER A 313 36.39 -23.73 45.86
N ASP A 314 37.58 -24.05 45.33
CA ASP A 314 38.88 -23.82 46.00
C ASP A 314 39.47 -22.42 45.71
N GLU A 315 39.06 -21.73 44.64
CA GLU A 315 39.51 -20.34 44.33
C GLU A 315 38.69 -19.25 45.05
N LEU A 316 37.56 -19.63 45.69
CA LEU A 316 36.71 -18.70 46.44
C LEU A 316 37.31 -18.18 47.76
N VAL A 317 38.50 -18.63 48.14
CA VAL A 317 39.14 -18.31 49.43
C VAL A 317 39.49 -16.81 49.57
N ASP A 318 39.63 -16.07 48.46
CA ASP A 318 40.02 -14.63 48.46
C ASP A 318 38.86 -13.65 48.17
N LEU A 319 37.64 -13.99 48.62
CA LEU A 319 36.43 -13.15 48.53
C LEU A 319 36.55 -11.73 49.16
N ALA A 320 37.55 -11.50 50.02
CA ALA A 320 37.83 -10.21 50.66
C ALA A 320 38.36 -9.13 49.69
N SER A 321 38.90 -9.52 48.53
CA SER A 321 39.42 -8.59 47.52
C SER A 321 38.34 -8.01 46.58
N PHE A 322 37.11 -8.54 46.62
CA PHE A 322 36.05 -8.28 45.64
C PHE A 322 35.06 -7.16 46.01
N GLY A 323 35.28 -6.49 47.15
CA GLY A 323 34.48 -5.34 47.59
C GLY A 323 33.09 -5.71 48.12
N LEU A 324 32.89 -6.96 48.57
CA LEU A 324 31.75 -7.32 49.40
C LEU A 324 31.96 -6.74 50.79
N ASP A 325 31.16 -5.74 51.17
CA ASP A 325 30.91 -5.36 52.58
C ASP A 325 30.07 -6.46 53.29
N LEU A 326 30.31 -7.74 52.98
CA LEU A 326 29.90 -8.80 53.87
C LEU A 326 30.82 -8.65 55.07
N SER A 327 30.23 -8.45 56.25
CA SER A 327 30.96 -8.53 57.51
C SER A 327 31.83 -9.80 57.49
N ASN A 328 33.02 -9.77 58.10
CA ASN A 328 34.03 -10.84 58.09
C ASN A 328 33.55 -12.23 58.62
N ASP A 329 32.25 -12.49 58.69
CA ASP A 329 31.66 -13.75 59.13
C ASP A 329 31.63 -14.77 57.99
N GLU A 330 32.51 -15.77 58.09
CA GLU A 330 32.51 -17.04 57.33
C GLU A 330 31.11 -17.67 57.18
N SER A 331 30.17 -17.34 58.07
CA SER A 331 28.78 -17.80 58.03
C SER A 331 27.97 -17.22 56.87
N GLU A 332 28.15 -15.95 56.48
CA GLU A 332 27.39 -15.32 55.38
C GLU A 332 27.85 -15.85 54.02
N ARG A 333 29.16 -16.09 53.86
CA ARG A 333 29.76 -16.75 52.67
C ARG A 333 29.23 -18.17 52.50
N GLY A 334 29.18 -18.93 53.59
CA GLY A 334 28.64 -20.29 53.60
C GLY A 334 27.14 -20.37 53.29
N ILE A 335 26.38 -19.31 53.56
CA ILE A 335 24.97 -19.16 53.18
C ILE A 335 24.86 -18.81 51.69
N LEU A 336 25.64 -17.84 51.20
CA LEU A 336 25.64 -17.43 49.78
C LEU A 336 25.95 -18.60 48.85
N LEU A 337 26.97 -19.41 49.17
CA LEU A 337 27.32 -20.59 48.39
C LEU A 337 26.18 -21.62 48.30
N GLU A 338 25.43 -21.80 49.38
CA GLU A 338 24.29 -22.71 49.40
C GLU A 338 23.09 -22.14 48.63
N VAL A 339 22.87 -20.81 48.68
CA VAL A 339 21.89 -20.10 47.85
C VAL A 339 22.23 -20.27 46.36
N LEU A 340 23.50 -20.03 45.98
CA LEU A 340 23.97 -20.20 44.60
C LEU A 340 23.82 -21.65 44.14
N ARG A 341 24.10 -22.64 45.00
CA ARG A 341 23.85 -24.06 44.67
C ARG A 341 22.37 -24.34 44.37
N CYS A 342 21.44 -23.73 45.11
CA CYS A 342 20.02 -23.84 44.82
C CYS A 342 19.66 -23.20 43.47
N ILE A 343 20.20 -22.01 43.21
CA ILE A 343 20.00 -21.28 41.94
C ILE A 343 20.55 -22.08 40.76
N ILE A 344 21.77 -22.60 40.85
CA ILE A 344 22.40 -23.42 39.82
C ILE A 344 21.60 -24.70 39.57
N SER A 345 21.12 -25.37 40.63
CA SER A 345 20.25 -26.54 40.47
C SER A 345 18.98 -26.20 39.68
N MET A 346 18.32 -25.08 40.00
CA MET A 346 17.15 -24.61 39.24
C MET A 346 17.49 -24.29 37.78
N SER A 347 18.59 -23.59 37.55
CA SER A 347 19.09 -23.22 36.22
C SER A 347 19.41 -24.45 35.37
N GLN A 348 20.06 -25.47 35.95
CA GLN A 348 20.34 -26.75 35.30
C GLN A 348 19.07 -27.52 34.91
N HIS A 349 18.01 -27.44 35.73
CA HIS A 349 16.77 -28.16 35.47
C HIS A 349 15.86 -27.49 34.44
N LEU A 350 15.76 -26.17 34.42
CA LEU A 350 15.05 -25.44 33.36
C LEU A 350 15.87 -25.34 32.08
N GLY A 351 17.19 -25.41 32.20
CA GLY A 351 18.16 -25.24 31.14
C GLY A 351 18.21 -23.82 30.59
N LYS A 352 19.28 -23.55 29.82
CA LYS A 352 19.45 -22.30 29.06
C LYS A 352 18.38 -22.01 27.99
N PRO A 353 17.53 -22.95 27.54
CA PRO A 353 16.35 -22.59 26.74
C PRO A 353 15.36 -21.69 27.48
N ALA A 354 15.21 -21.81 28.81
CA ALA A 354 14.27 -21.00 29.57
C ALA A 354 14.64 -19.51 29.55
N SER A 355 15.94 -19.18 29.70
CA SER A 355 16.43 -17.81 29.58
C SER A 355 16.22 -17.26 28.17
N ALA A 356 16.42 -18.08 27.13
CA ALA A 356 16.19 -17.73 25.73
C ALA A 356 14.73 -17.36 25.46
N VAL A 357 13.81 -18.17 25.99
CA VAL A 357 12.37 -17.98 25.82
C VAL A 357 11.91 -16.74 26.59
N PHE A 358 12.40 -16.55 27.81
CA PHE A 358 12.12 -15.35 28.58
C PHE A 358 12.62 -14.10 27.85
N TYR A 359 13.86 -14.10 27.36
CA TYR A 359 14.43 -13.01 26.57
C TYR A 359 13.61 -12.71 25.29
N GLU A 360 13.29 -13.74 24.50
CA GLU A 360 12.55 -13.54 23.25
C GLU A 360 11.11 -13.08 23.49
N SER A 361 10.47 -13.53 24.57
CA SER A 361 9.13 -13.07 24.95
C SER A 361 9.08 -11.60 25.34
N LEU A 362 10.18 -11.06 25.85
CA LEU A 362 10.31 -9.65 26.20
C LEU A 362 10.63 -8.78 24.99
N ILE A 363 11.26 -9.33 23.95
CA ILE A 363 11.68 -8.57 22.76
C ILE A 363 10.68 -8.63 21.61
N SER A 364 10.14 -9.81 21.33
CA SER A 364 9.13 -9.97 20.28
C SER A 364 7.80 -9.31 20.70
N THR A 365 7.01 -8.89 19.71
CA THR A 365 5.67 -8.32 19.95
C THR A 365 4.89 -9.22 20.91
N PRO A 366 4.38 -8.71 22.04
CA PRO A 366 3.97 -9.55 23.15
C PRO A 366 2.76 -10.40 22.76
N ILE A 367 3.01 -11.69 22.52
CA ILE A 367 1.95 -12.71 22.32
C ILE A 367 1.41 -13.16 23.68
N VAL A 368 2.23 -13.08 24.72
CA VAL A 368 1.92 -13.42 26.13
C VAL A 368 2.44 -12.29 27.03
N SER A 369 1.69 -11.96 28.08
CA SER A 369 2.15 -10.98 29.08
C SER A 369 3.36 -11.53 29.83
N SER A 370 4.41 -10.72 30.04
CA SER A 370 5.62 -11.23 30.73
C SER A 370 5.34 -11.64 32.19
N GLU A 371 4.25 -11.14 32.78
CA GLU A 371 3.76 -11.51 34.11
C GLU A 371 3.26 -12.96 34.17
N GLU A 372 2.82 -13.53 33.04
CA GLU A 372 2.35 -14.92 32.97
C GLU A 372 3.49 -15.92 32.76
N ILE A 373 4.66 -15.48 32.32
CA ILE A 373 5.76 -16.37 31.92
C ILE A 373 6.44 -16.98 33.13
N VAL A 374 6.78 -16.17 34.13
CA VAL A 374 7.42 -16.65 35.37
C VAL A 374 6.53 -17.63 36.13
N PRO A 375 5.22 -17.37 36.36
CA PRO A 375 4.32 -18.37 36.93
C PRO A 375 4.24 -19.66 36.14
N ARG A 376 4.31 -19.61 34.81
CA ARG A 376 4.30 -20.80 33.92
C ARG A 376 5.61 -21.58 33.99
N LEU A 377 6.76 -20.91 34.02
CA LEU A 377 8.07 -21.56 34.24
C LEU A 377 8.13 -22.23 35.62
N LEU A 378 7.64 -21.55 36.66
CA LEU A 378 7.54 -22.15 37.99
C LEU A 378 6.59 -23.36 38.02
N LYS A 379 5.53 -23.36 37.22
CA LYS A 379 4.63 -24.52 37.09
C LYS A 379 5.37 -25.73 36.50
N ILE A 380 6.31 -25.54 35.58
CA ILE A 380 7.16 -26.62 35.04
C ILE A 380 8.00 -27.24 36.16
N LEU A 381 8.56 -26.43 37.06
CA LEU A 381 9.33 -26.91 38.22
C LEU A 381 8.48 -27.69 39.24
N GLU A 382 7.18 -27.43 39.31
CA GLU A 382 6.26 -28.09 40.25
C GLU A 382 5.66 -29.38 39.68
N THR A 383 5.07 -29.29 38.49
CA THR A 383 4.26 -30.36 37.89
C THR A 383 4.98 -31.11 36.78
N GLY A 384 6.19 -30.67 36.39
CA GLY A 384 6.82 -31.08 35.15
C GLY A 384 6.10 -30.52 33.91
N TYR A 385 6.51 -31.00 32.74
CA TYR A 385 5.82 -30.69 31.49
C TYR A 385 4.40 -31.28 31.47
N SER A 386 3.40 -30.50 31.03
CA SER A 386 2.00 -30.92 31.07
C SER A 386 1.68 -32.08 30.13
N SER A 387 0.84 -33.02 30.57
CA SER A 387 0.42 -34.21 29.78
C SER A 387 -0.35 -33.89 28.49
N SER A 388 -0.91 -32.69 28.35
CA SER A 388 -1.49 -32.22 27.09
C SER A 388 -0.45 -32.03 25.98
N VAL A 389 0.79 -31.69 26.36
CA VAL A 389 1.91 -31.53 25.42
C VAL A 389 2.38 -32.90 24.92
N SER A 390 2.38 -33.93 25.78
CA SER A 390 2.68 -35.30 25.34
C SER A 390 1.60 -35.86 24.41
N SER A 391 0.31 -35.54 24.59
CA SER A 391 -0.75 -35.94 23.66
C SER A 391 -0.65 -35.31 22.27
N ASP A 392 -0.21 -34.05 22.19
CA ASP A 392 0.04 -33.35 20.92
C ASP A 392 1.32 -33.88 20.22
N HIS A 393 2.25 -34.47 20.96
CA HIS A 393 3.46 -35.09 20.40
C HIS A 393 3.27 -36.53 19.92
N ILE A 394 2.31 -37.27 20.50
CA ILE A 394 1.97 -38.64 20.05
C ILE A 394 1.49 -38.66 18.59
N SER A 395 0.86 -37.58 18.11
CA SER A 395 0.45 -37.47 16.70
C SER A 395 1.60 -37.23 15.73
N ASP A 396 2.73 -36.66 16.19
CA ASP A 396 3.80 -36.15 15.33
C ASP A 396 5.03 -37.08 15.22
N LEU A 397 5.40 -37.82 16.28
CA LEU A 397 6.64 -38.60 16.33
C LEU A 397 6.46 -40.12 16.55
N GLY A 398 5.22 -40.58 16.70
CA GLY A 398 4.92 -41.93 17.17
C GLY A 398 5.02 -42.04 18.70
N GLY A 399 4.20 -42.90 19.30
CA GLY A 399 4.04 -42.96 20.75
C GLY A 399 5.33 -43.25 21.53
N ASP A 400 6.20 -44.11 21.01
CA ASP A 400 7.31 -44.68 21.79
C ASP A 400 8.36 -43.65 22.23
N PHE A 401 8.76 -42.72 21.34
CA PHE A 401 9.73 -41.66 21.68
C PHE A 401 9.16 -40.64 22.68
N ALA A 402 7.88 -40.30 22.54
CA ALA A 402 7.20 -39.39 23.47
C ALA A 402 7.12 -40.00 24.89
N TRP A 403 6.86 -41.31 24.99
CA TRP A 403 6.83 -42.02 26.27
C TRP A 403 8.21 -42.12 26.93
N GLU A 404 9.28 -42.44 26.18
CA GLU A 404 10.65 -42.51 26.72
C GLU A 404 11.11 -41.17 27.28
N LYS A 405 10.82 -40.08 26.55
CA LYS A 405 11.18 -38.72 26.98
C LYS A 405 10.38 -38.28 28.21
N GLU A 406 9.06 -38.53 28.24
CA GLU A 406 8.25 -38.23 29.42
C GLU A 406 8.74 -38.98 30.67
N LEU A 407 9.23 -40.21 30.53
CA LEU A 407 9.85 -40.96 31.63
C LEU A 407 11.17 -40.34 32.08
N ALA A 408 12.01 -39.88 31.15
CA ALA A 408 13.25 -39.18 31.45
C ALA A 408 12.98 -37.86 32.21
N ASP A 409 12.00 -37.08 31.76
CA ASP A 409 11.61 -35.80 32.37
C ASP A 409 11.03 -35.98 33.78
N ARG A 410 10.22 -37.02 33.99
CA ARG A 410 9.73 -37.36 35.34
C ARG A 410 10.88 -37.79 36.27
N LYS A 411 11.90 -38.45 35.74
CA LYS A 411 13.09 -38.84 36.51
C LYS A 411 13.94 -37.64 36.86
N SER A 412 14.16 -36.71 35.92
CA SER A 412 14.91 -35.47 36.16
C SER A 412 14.18 -34.58 37.16
N LEU A 413 12.86 -34.43 37.06
CA LEU A 413 12.04 -33.67 38.01
C LEU A 413 12.11 -34.25 39.44
N ARG A 414 12.06 -35.58 39.58
CA ARG A 414 12.21 -36.22 40.91
C ARG A 414 13.58 -35.97 41.51
N LYS A 415 14.64 -36.05 40.68
CA LYS A 415 16.01 -35.76 41.11
C LYS A 415 16.13 -34.30 41.57
N PHE A 416 15.62 -33.36 40.77
CA PHE A 416 15.52 -31.94 41.13
C PHE A 416 14.85 -31.71 42.48
N SER A 417 13.65 -32.26 42.67
CA SER A 417 12.87 -32.02 43.88
C SER A 417 13.58 -32.54 45.13
N ILE A 418 14.28 -33.67 45.03
CA ILE A 418 15.08 -34.21 46.13
C ILE A 418 16.29 -33.31 46.40
N ASP A 419 17.04 -32.94 45.37
CA ASP A 419 18.25 -32.13 45.50
C ASP A 419 17.93 -30.72 46.04
N MET A 420 16.84 -30.11 45.58
CA MET A 420 16.35 -28.83 46.09
C MET A 420 15.85 -28.91 47.53
N LEU A 421 15.11 -29.96 47.89
CA LEU A 421 14.65 -30.13 49.27
C LEU A 421 15.83 -30.29 50.24
N LEU A 422 16.84 -31.07 49.85
CA LEU A 422 18.08 -31.22 50.63
C LEU A 422 18.81 -29.88 50.74
N SER A 423 18.95 -29.13 49.65
CA SER A 423 19.65 -27.83 49.62
C SER A 423 18.92 -26.74 50.41
N LEU A 424 17.58 -26.71 50.37
CA LEU A 424 16.78 -25.79 51.18
C LEU A 424 16.82 -26.15 52.68
N HIS A 425 16.91 -27.45 53.00
CA HIS A 425 17.09 -27.90 54.38
C HIS A 425 18.49 -27.60 54.92
N THR A 426 19.54 -27.73 54.11
CA THR A 426 20.90 -27.30 54.50
C THR A 426 20.97 -25.79 54.68
N LEU A 427 20.32 -25.03 53.78
CA LEU A 427 20.21 -23.58 53.85
C LEU A 427 19.50 -23.12 55.13
N SER A 428 18.33 -23.69 55.44
CA SER A 428 17.59 -23.34 56.67
C SER A 428 18.37 -23.67 57.94
N LYS A 429 19.09 -24.80 57.96
CA LYS A 429 19.95 -25.21 59.08
C LYS A 429 21.16 -24.28 59.26
N LYS A 430 21.81 -23.85 58.17
CA LYS A 430 22.96 -22.93 58.20
C LYS A 430 22.54 -21.50 58.58
N ALA A 431 21.45 -21.02 58.02
CA ALA A 431 21.03 -19.62 58.16
C ALA A 431 20.32 -19.31 59.48
N THR A 432 19.76 -20.30 60.19
CA THR A 432 18.97 -20.15 61.44
C THR A 432 17.64 -19.39 61.29
N SER A 433 17.55 -18.39 60.42
CA SER A 433 16.33 -17.66 60.03
C SER A 433 16.34 -17.29 58.55
N TRP A 434 15.15 -17.20 57.94
CA TRP A 434 15.00 -16.80 56.54
C TRP A 434 15.33 -15.33 56.28
N SER A 435 15.16 -14.47 57.30
CA SER A 435 15.59 -13.07 57.23
C SER A 435 17.09 -12.89 56.93
N LYS A 436 17.96 -13.77 57.46
CA LYS A 436 19.40 -13.76 57.16
C LYS A 436 19.69 -14.18 55.71
N VAL A 437 18.96 -15.17 55.20
CA VAL A 437 19.05 -15.57 53.79
C VAL A 437 18.65 -14.40 52.88
N LEU A 438 17.55 -13.70 53.20
CA LEU A 438 17.11 -12.53 52.44
C LEU A 438 18.15 -11.40 52.45
N ASN A 439 18.82 -11.14 53.57
CA ASN A 439 19.90 -10.13 53.63
C ASN A 439 21.11 -10.52 52.76
N VAL A 440 21.46 -11.80 52.70
CA VAL A 440 22.52 -12.31 51.82
C VAL A 440 22.11 -12.17 50.35
N ILE A 441 20.85 -12.48 50.01
CA ILE A 441 20.31 -12.28 48.65
C ILE A 441 20.31 -10.79 48.30
N GLU A 442 19.94 -9.90 49.22
CA GLU A 442 19.96 -8.45 48.99
C GLU A 442 21.39 -7.96 48.69
N SER A 443 22.37 -8.42 49.46
CA SER A 443 23.79 -8.12 49.24
C SER A 443 24.27 -8.63 47.88
N TYR A 444 23.80 -9.80 47.46
CA TYR A 444 24.08 -10.34 46.12
C TYR A 444 23.40 -9.51 45.01
N LEU A 445 22.15 -9.08 45.21
CA LEU A 445 21.42 -8.25 44.25
C LEU A 445 22.09 -6.89 44.02
N GLN A 446 22.62 -6.27 45.07
CA GLN A 446 23.40 -5.02 44.95
C GLN A 446 24.61 -5.17 44.02
N PHE A 447 25.14 -6.39 43.89
CA PHE A 447 26.26 -6.67 42.99
C PHE A 447 25.83 -6.80 41.52
N LEU A 448 24.60 -7.25 41.28
CA LEU A 448 24.01 -7.30 39.94
C LEU A 448 23.63 -5.91 39.44
N VAL A 449 23.47 -4.90 40.29
CA VAL A 449 23.15 -3.53 39.85
C VAL A 449 24.31 -2.94 39.02
N PRO A 450 24.06 -2.36 37.82
CA PRO A 450 25.08 -1.66 37.04
C PRO A 450 25.79 -0.58 37.85
N ARG A 451 27.07 -0.80 38.18
CA ARG A 451 27.85 0.12 39.00
C ARG A 451 28.06 1.47 38.30
N ARG A 452 27.87 2.56 39.04
CA ARG A 452 28.19 3.91 38.58
C ARG A 452 29.70 4.12 38.58
N ILE A 453 30.30 4.35 37.41
CA ILE A 453 31.72 4.63 37.27
C ILE A 453 31.90 6.04 36.72
N ILE A 454 32.41 6.94 37.55
CA ILE A 454 32.83 8.28 37.12
C ILE A 454 34.28 8.17 36.64
N GLN A 455 34.50 7.63 35.43
CA GLN A 455 35.83 7.64 34.81
C GLN A 455 35.95 8.83 33.85
N LYS A 456 37.00 9.65 34.03
CA LYS A 456 37.49 10.59 33.02
C LYS A 456 38.22 9.80 31.94
N LEU A 457 37.51 9.31 30.94
CA LEU A 457 38.11 8.64 29.79
C LEU A 457 38.68 9.70 28.84
N ASN A 458 40.00 9.84 28.86
CA ASN A 458 40.77 10.62 27.89
C ASN A 458 41.17 9.68 26.75
N ALA A 459 40.50 9.79 25.59
CA ALA A 459 41.07 9.62 24.24
C ALA A 459 39.93 9.43 23.23
N GLU A 460 39.95 10.22 22.16
CA GLU A 460 39.29 9.86 20.90
C GLU A 460 40.01 8.63 20.34
N MET A 461 39.38 7.45 20.42
CA MET A 461 39.79 6.30 19.61
C MET A 461 38.97 6.30 18.32
N SER A 462 39.67 6.12 17.20
CA SER A 462 39.05 5.74 15.93
C SER A 462 38.37 4.38 16.06
N PHE A 463 37.64 4.00 15.02
CA PHE A 463 36.91 2.75 14.90
C PHE A 463 37.87 1.54 14.86
N ASP A 464 38.44 1.21 16.00
CA ASP A 464 39.55 0.28 16.14
C ASP A 464 39.05 -1.06 16.65
N ILE A 465 39.91 -2.09 16.56
CA ILE A 465 39.69 -3.44 17.12
C ILE A 465 39.18 -3.38 18.57
N ASN A 466 39.59 -2.36 19.33
CA ASN A 466 39.16 -2.09 20.71
C ASN A 466 37.65 -1.86 20.82
N THR A 467 37.01 -1.20 19.85
CA THR A 467 35.55 -1.00 19.85
C THR A 467 34.79 -2.32 19.67
N SER A 468 35.28 -3.21 18.79
CA SER A 468 34.70 -4.54 18.64
C SER A 468 34.90 -5.43 19.87
N ILE A 469 36.08 -5.35 20.50
CA ILE A 469 36.35 -6.06 21.76
C ILE A 469 35.40 -5.56 22.86
N LEU A 470 35.23 -4.24 22.99
CA LEU A 470 34.32 -3.64 23.96
C LEU A 470 32.88 -4.11 23.77
N VAL A 471 32.36 -4.07 22.53
CA VAL A 471 30.97 -4.48 22.24
C VAL A 471 30.77 -5.98 22.50
N GLN A 472 31.75 -6.83 22.14
CA GLN A 472 31.64 -8.26 22.41
C GLN A 472 31.73 -8.59 23.91
N ALA A 473 32.68 -7.98 24.63
CA ALA A 473 32.83 -8.17 26.07
C ALA A 473 31.58 -7.69 26.83
N THR A 474 31.03 -6.52 26.46
CA THR A 474 29.79 -6.00 27.06
C THR A 474 28.59 -6.90 26.76
N SER A 475 28.51 -7.50 25.57
CA SER A 475 27.45 -8.45 25.23
C SER A 475 27.50 -9.72 26.08
N GLN A 476 28.70 -10.28 26.27
CA GLN A 476 28.91 -11.48 27.11
C GLN A 476 28.58 -11.20 28.58
N ILE A 477 29.14 -10.14 29.15
CA ILE A 477 28.90 -9.74 30.55
C ILE A 477 27.41 -9.45 30.77
N ALA A 478 26.77 -8.68 29.88
CA ALA A 478 25.36 -8.34 30.02
C ALA A 478 24.46 -9.58 29.93
N LYS A 479 24.79 -10.54 29.04
CA LYS A 479 24.05 -11.81 28.95
C LYS A 479 24.14 -12.58 30.26
N PHE A 480 25.35 -12.77 30.76
CA PHE A 480 25.59 -13.58 31.95
C PHE A 480 24.91 -13.00 33.20
N ILE A 481 25.00 -11.68 33.38
CA ILE A 481 24.35 -10.98 34.49
C ILE A 481 22.82 -11.04 34.35
N PHE A 482 22.28 -10.90 33.14
CA PHE A 482 20.86 -11.06 32.87
C PHE A 482 20.35 -12.47 33.23
N GLU A 483 21.06 -13.52 32.80
CA GLU A 483 20.71 -14.92 33.14
C GLU A 483 20.78 -15.15 34.65
N SER A 484 21.83 -14.64 35.30
CA SER A 484 21.98 -14.72 36.76
C SER A 484 20.85 -13.99 37.51
N ALA A 485 20.46 -12.80 37.06
CA ALA A 485 19.36 -12.04 37.66
C ALA A 485 18.00 -12.74 37.47
N LEU A 486 17.78 -13.36 36.31
CA LEU A 486 16.60 -14.18 36.03
C LEU A 486 16.56 -15.41 36.93
N ASP A 487 17.69 -16.09 37.12
CA ASP A 487 17.75 -17.28 37.96
C ASP A 487 17.47 -16.93 39.44
N VAL A 488 17.95 -15.78 39.92
CA VAL A 488 17.56 -15.24 41.23
C VAL A 488 16.07 -14.91 41.27
N PHE A 489 15.51 -14.31 40.22
CA PHE A 489 14.08 -13.99 40.15
C PHE A 489 13.21 -15.25 40.25
N LEU A 490 13.59 -16.31 39.53
CA LEU A 490 12.92 -17.60 39.57
C LEU A 490 13.05 -18.24 40.94
N PHE A 491 14.23 -18.22 41.56
CA PHE A 491 14.46 -18.76 42.90
C PHE A 491 13.63 -18.06 43.97
N VAL A 492 13.64 -16.72 43.99
CA VAL A 492 12.87 -15.92 44.95
C VAL A 492 11.36 -16.12 44.76
N SER A 493 10.90 -16.22 43.51
CA SER A 493 9.49 -16.51 43.20
C SER A 493 9.09 -17.95 43.57
N TYR A 494 10.01 -18.91 43.44
CA TYR A 494 9.83 -20.29 43.90
C TYR A 494 9.73 -20.37 45.42
N LEU A 495 10.59 -19.65 46.15
CA LEU A 495 10.51 -19.54 47.62
C LEU A 495 9.17 -18.97 48.08
N LEU A 496 8.64 -17.94 47.40
CA LEU A 496 7.31 -17.40 47.72
C LEU A 496 6.20 -18.44 47.59
N LYS A 497 6.24 -19.26 46.54
CA LYS A 497 5.24 -20.32 46.32
C LYS A 497 5.34 -21.46 47.34
N ILE A 498 6.55 -21.78 47.80
CA ILE A 498 6.83 -22.86 48.75
C ILE A 498 6.91 -22.34 50.20
N SER A 499 6.68 -21.04 50.42
CA SER A 499 6.73 -20.38 51.73
C SER A 499 6.01 -21.16 52.85
N GLY A 500 4.86 -21.76 52.54
CA GLY A 500 4.09 -22.60 53.48
C GLY A 500 4.73 -23.95 53.84
N GLN A 501 5.54 -24.55 52.97
CA GLN A 501 6.27 -25.80 53.27
C GLN A 501 7.60 -25.54 54.00
N ILE A 502 8.16 -24.34 53.80
CA ILE A 502 9.45 -23.91 54.34
C ILE A 502 9.30 -23.20 55.71
N ASN A 503 8.07 -22.96 56.17
CA ASN A 503 7.74 -22.20 57.38
C ASN A 503 8.34 -20.77 57.38
N MET A 504 8.26 -20.04 56.26
CA MET A 504 8.65 -18.62 56.23
C MET A 504 7.63 -17.76 56.99
N LEU A 505 8.09 -16.71 57.67
CA LEU A 505 7.23 -15.75 58.36
C LEU A 505 6.47 -14.87 57.35
N HIS A 506 5.30 -14.37 57.75
CA HIS A 506 4.52 -13.50 56.87
C HIS A 506 5.26 -12.20 56.52
N ASP A 507 6.04 -11.65 57.46
CA ASP A 507 6.87 -10.46 57.23
C ASP A 507 7.97 -10.72 56.19
N ASP A 508 8.55 -11.91 56.17
CA ASP A 508 9.53 -12.30 55.15
C ASP A 508 8.85 -12.45 53.77
N THR A 509 7.61 -12.98 53.73
CA THR A 509 6.85 -13.09 52.46
C THR A 509 6.43 -11.74 51.88
N SER A 510 6.06 -10.78 52.73
CA SER A 510 5.70 -9.43 52.29
C SER A 510 6.93 -8.65 51.83
N ARG A 511 8.07 -8.80 52.51
CA ARG A 511 9.37 -8.23 52.09
C ARG A 511 9.76 -8.70 50.70
N ILE A 512 9.61 -9.99 50.40
CA ILE A 512 9.92 -10.49 49.05
C ILE A 512 8.98 -9.88 48.00
N GLN A 513 7.67 -9.81 48.29
CA GLN A 513 6.68 -9.30 47.33
C GLN A 513 6.80 -7.80 47.06
N LEU A 514 7.08 -7.00 48.08
CA LEU A 514 7.08 -5.54 48.00
C LEU A 514 8.45 -4.95 47.66
N GLU A 515 9.55 -5.58 48.07
CA GLU A 515 10.91 -5.01 47.91
C GLU A 515 11.74 -5.80 46.88
N PHE A 516 11.88 -7.12 47.04
CA PHE A 516 12.79 -7.91 46.20
C PHE A 516 12.29 -8.08 44.77
N ILE A 517 11.01 -8.42 44.57
CA ILE A 517 10.47 -8.63 43.21
C ILE A 517 10.62 -7.36 42.35
N PRO A 518 10.21 -6.16 42.81
CA PRO A 518 10.42 -4.93 42.04
C PRO A 518 11.90 -4.64 41.77
N MET A 519 12.76 -4.77 42.78
CA MET A 519 14.21 -4.56 42.64
C MET A 519 14.82 -5.49 41.58
N ILE A 520 14.49 -6.78 41.61
CA ILE A 520 15.00 -7.75 40.63
C ILE A 520 14.47 -7.44 39.23
N GLN A 521 13.20 -7.03 39.10
CA GLN A 521 12.62 -6.66 37.81
C GLN A 521 13.30 -5.43 37.20
N GLU A 522 13.64 -4.42 38.02
CA GLU A 522 14.43 -3.26 37.60
C GLU A 522 15.80 -3.71 37.08
N ILE A 523 16.55 -4.52 37.85
CA ILE A 523 17.86 -5.06 37.45
C ILE A 523 17.78 -5.84 36.13
N VAL A 524 16.81 -6.76 36.02
CA VAL A 524 16.59 -7.56 34.81
C VAL A 524 16.30 -6.63 33.62
N SER A 525 15.54 -5.56 33.83
CA SER A 525 15.20 -4.61 32.76
C SER A 525 16.39 -3.79 32.27
N GLU A 526 17.26 -3.34 33.17
CA GLU A 526 18.47 -2.59 32.84
C GLU A 526 19.44 -3.43 32.03
N TRP A 527 19.71 -4.66 32.50
CA TRP A 527 20.59 -5.59 31.77
C TRP A 527 19.98 -6.10 30.48
N LEU A 528 18.65 -6.25 30.40
CA LEU A 528 17.97 -6.56 29.15
C LEU A 528 18.23 -5.48 28.10
N ILE A 529 18.16 -4.20 28.46
CA ILE A 529 18.42 -3.09 27.53
C ILE A 529 19.89 -3.11 27.08
N ILE A 530 20.84 -3.30 28.00
CA ILE A 530 22.26 -3.38 27.66
C ILE A 530 22.53 -4.58 26.73
N HIS A 531 21.95 -5.74 27.04
CA HIS A 531 22.10 -6.94 26.22
C HIS A 531 21.41 -6.76 24.85
N PHE A 532 20.25 -6.13 24.79
CA PHE A 532 19.55 -5.80 23.56
C PHE A 532 20.39 -4.87 22.67
N LEU A 533 20.93 -3.78 23.22
CA LEU A 533 21.75 -2.81 22.47
C LEU A 533 23.05 -3.44 21.95
N SER A 534 23.66 -4.35 22.71
CA SER A 534 24.90 -5.02 22.32
C SER A 534 24.71 -6.16 21.32
N THR A 535 23.53 -6.79 21.27
CA THR A 535 23.25 -7.93 20.38
C THR A 535 22.48 -7.59 19.11
N THR A 536 21.65 -6.55 19.13
CA THR A 536 20.81 -6.24 17.98
C THR A 536 21.61 -5.58 16.85
N PRO A 537 21.56 -6.12 15.62
CA PRO A 537 22.23 -5.52 14.48
C PRO A 537 21.51 -4.23 14.07
N SER A 538 22.27 -3.26 13.56
CA SER A 538 21.70 -2.01 13.09
C SER A 538 20.91 -2.22 11.80
N GLU A 539 19.84 -1.46 11.62
CA GLU A 539 19.09 -1.33 10.38
C GLU A 539 19.90 -0.51 9.35
N SER A 540 19.79 -0.87 8.08
CA SER A 540 20.36 -0.07 6.98
C SER A 540 19.49 1.17 6.74
N PRO A 541 20.08 2.36 6.53
CA PRO A 541 19.29 3.54 6.15
C PRO A 541 18.55 3.28 4.83
N SER A 542 17.26 3.59 4.77
CA SER A 542 16.48 3.43 3.54
C SER A 542 17.01 4.37 2.44
N ILE A 543 17.25 3.80 1.25
CA ILE A 543 17.95 4.42 0.10
C ILE A 543 17.22 5.64 -0.51
N GLU A 544 15.99 5.92 -0.08
CA GLU A 544 15.09 6.90 -0.73
C GLU A 544 15.10 8.31 -0.14
N ASP A 545 15.81 8.57 0.96
CA ASP A 545 15.96 9.93 1.45
C ASP A 545 16.90 10.73 0.51
N PHE A 546 16.34 11.63 -0.30
CA PHE A 546 17.13 12.58 -1.09
C PHE A 546 18.13 13.38 -0.23
N SER A 547 17.87 13.53 1.08
CA SER A 547 18.79 14.09 2.07
C SER A 547 19.95 13.16 2.45
N SER A 548 19.77 11.84 2.42
CA SER A 548 20.86 10.86 2.54
C SER A 548 21.72 10.85 1.27
N GLN A 549 21.09 11.01 0.10
CA GLN A 549 21.79 11.24 -1.16
C GLN A 549 22.49 12.61 -1.20
N LEU A 550 21.91 13.68 -0.63
CA LEU A 550 22.54 15.00 -0.53
C LEU A 550 23.65 15.07 0.53
N SER A 551 23.53 14.36 1.64
CA SER A 551 24.62 14.22 2.60
C SER A 551 25.71 13.27 2.10
N SER A 552 25.38 12.33 1.20
CA SER A 552 26.35 11.58 0.40
C SER A 552 27.07 12.46 -0.63
N LEU A 553 26.45 13.57 -1.06
CA LEU A 553 27.08 14.67 -1.80
C LEU A 553 27.96 15.52 -0.85
N GLN A 554 28.96 14.89 -0.24
CA GLN A 554 30.30 15.42 0.08
C GLN A 554 30.45 16.90 0.50
N ILE A 555 29.66 17.42 1.44
CA ILE A 555 29.89 18.79 1.97
C ILE A 555 30.72 18.77 3.28
N ASP A 556 30.74 17.66 4.03
CA ASP A 556 31.53 17.54 5.27
C ASP A 556 32.74 16.59 5.11
N ASN A 557 33.94 17.11 5.36
CA ASN A 557 35.24 16.42 5.22
C ASN A 557 35.57 15.40 6.33
N LYS A 558 34.59 14.88 7.07
CA LYS A 558 34.82 13.87 8.13
C LYS A 558 34.86 12.47 7.51
N THR A 559 36.06 12.00 7.18
CA THR A 559 36.34 10.67 6.60
C THR A 559 35.75 9.52 7.43
N ASP A 560 35.66 9.68 8.75
CA ASP A 560 35.14 8.63 9.63
C ASP A 560 33.68 8.31 9.32
N ARG A 561 32.79 9.32 9.16
CA ARG A 561 31.35 9.08 8.90
C ARG A 561 31.06 8.25 7.65
N ARG A 562 31.95 8.24 6.65
CA ARG A 562 31.79 7.44 5.41
C ARG A 562 31.90 5.94 5.68
N SER A 563 32.84 5.51 6.52
CA SER A 563 33.07 4.09 6.82
C SER A 563 31.95 3.44 7.65
N TRP A 564 31.20 4.24 8.42
CA TRP A 564 30.10 3.78 9.28
C TRP A 564 28.84 3.51 8.48
N ASN A 565 28.46 4.42 7.58
CA ASN A 565 27.23 4.27 6.79
C ASN A 565 27.26 3.01 5.90
N GLU A 566 28.44 2.60 5.44
CA GLU A 566 28.63 1.33 4.70
C GLU A 566 28.57 0.07 5.59
N LYS A 567 28.70 0.22 6.91
CA LYS A 567 28.59 -0.88 7.88
C LYS A 567 27.19 -1.00 8.48
N LEU A 568 26.34 0.03 8.38
CA LEU A 568 24.95 -0.02 8.83
C LEU A 568 24.18 -1.10 8.04
N GLY A 569 23.46 -1.97 8.73
CA GLY A 569 22.70 -3.06 8.10
C GLY A 569 23.46 -4.39 8.02
N LYS A 570 24.71 -4.45 8.48
CA LYS A 570 25.50 -5.68 8.56
C LYS A 570 25.34 -6.36 9.92
N CYS A 571 25.40 -7.69 9.94
CA CYS A 571 25.22 -8.48 11.16
C CYS A 571 26.28 -8.21 12.24
N ASP A 572 27.52 -7.92 11.84
CA ASP A 572 28.62 -7.65 12.77
C ASP A 572 28.51 -6.27 13.45
N PHE A 573 27.59 -5.42 12.97
CA PHE A 573 27.45 -4.05 13.40
C PHE A 573 26.18 -3.84 14.25
N THR A 574 26.33 -3.94 15.57
CA THR A 574 25.24 -3.78 16.53
C THR A 574 25.00 -2.34 16.96
N LEU A 575 23.85 -2.07 17.59
CA LEU A 575 23.48 -0.73 18.07
C LEU A 575 24.49 -0.15 19.08
N ALA A 576 25.13 -1.01 19.87
CA ALA A 576 26.18 -0.60 20.81
C ALA A 576 27.37 0.08 20.12
N PHE A 577 27.67 -0.25 18.86
CA PHE A 577 28.70 0.49 18.12
C PHE A 577 28.28 1.93 17.82
N ILE A 578 27.01 2.18 17.49
CA ILE A 578 26.47 3.53 17.29
C ILE A 578 26.59 4.34 18.59
N LEU A 579 26.31 3.70 19.73
CA LEU A 579 26.39 4.33 21.04
C LEU A 579 27.85 4.58 21.49
N SER A 580 28.77 3.66 21.20
CA SER A 580 30.20 3.80 21.50
C SER A 580 30.81 5.06 20.89
N LEU A 581 30.38 5.49 19.70
CA LEU A 581 30.79 6.78 19.13
C LEU A 581 30.47 7.96 20.04
N THR A 582 29.25 8.00 20.57
CA THR A 582 28.78 9.10 21.41
C THR A 582 29.40 9.06 22.81
N PHE A 583 29.83 7.87 23.25
CA PHE A 583 30.59 7.69 24.48
C PHE A 583 31.96 8.38 24.40
N HIS A 584 32.66 8.32 23.26
CA HIS A 584 34.04 8.80 23.10
C HIS A 584 34.20 10.29 22.65
N THR A 585 33.13 11.01 22.28
CA THR A 585 33.21 12.37 21.69
C THR A 585 33.42 13.54 22.67
N SER A 586 34.20 13.38 23.75
CA SER A 586 34.44 14.52 24.65
C SER A 586 35.89 14.67 25.13
N SER A 587 36.38 15.90 24.89
CA SER A 587 37.57 16.57 25.41
C SER A 587 38.89 16.29 24.68
N GLY A 588 39.41 17.37 24.10
CA GLY A 588 40.64 17.39 23.33
C GLY A 588 41.87 17.36 24.23
N ASP A 589 42.76 16.43 23.93
CA ASP A 589 44.19 16.70 23.88
C ASP A 589 44.83 15.70 22.88
N PRO A 590 45.37 16.14 21.74
CA PRO A 590 45.80 15.25 20.65
C PRO A 590 47.19 14.62 20.87
N SER A 591 47.66 14.53 22.11
CA SER A 591 49.07 14.27 22.42
C SER A 591 49.35 12.98 23.19
N GLN A 592 48.86 11.83 22.71
CA GLN A 592 49.50 10.54 22.99
C GLN A 592 49.44 9.60 21.78
N PRO A 593 50.59 9.03 21.34
CA PRO A 593 50.63 8.07 20.25
C PRO A 593 50.43 6.63 20.77
N SER A 594 49.51 5.90 20.14
CA SER A 594 49.67 4.56 19.54
C SER A 594 48.51 3.60 19.82
N SER A 595 47.58 3.58 18.87
CA SER A 595 46.52 2.59 18.63
C SER A 595 47.05 1.20 18.18
N HIS A 596 48.27 0.83 18.60
CA HIS A 596 48.95 -0.39 18.11
C HIS A 596 49.05 -1.51 19.16
N CYS A 597 48.57 -1.29 20.38
CA CYS A 597 48.66 -2.26 21.47
C CYS A 597 47.28 -2.82 21.82
N LEU A 598 47.17 -4.14 22.01
CA LEU A 598 45.95 -4.77 22.52
C LEU A 598 45.76 -4.37 24.00
N PRO A 599 44.52 -4.12 24.46
CA PRO A 599 44.24 -3.78 25.84
C PRO A 599 44.53 -4.96 26.76
N ASN A 600 44.93 -4.65 28.00
CA ASN A 600 45.09 -5.66 29.04
C ASN A 600 43.72 -6.33 29.32
N PRO A 601 43.64 -7.66 29.52
CA PRO A 601 42.42 -8.36 29.93
C PRO A 601 41.57 -7.63 31.00
N GLN A 602 42.20 -7.08 32.04
CA GLN A 602 41.50 -6.34 33.10
C GLN A 602 40.97 -4.98 32.63
N GLU A 603 41.66 -4.31 31.69
CA GLU A 603 41.21 -3.06 31.08
C GLU A 603 39.95 -3.28 30.24
N ILE A 604 39.82 -4.44 29.56
CA ILE A 604 38.61 -4.78 28.79
C ILE A 604 37.39 -4.82 29.69
N VAL A 605 37.49 -5.48 30.85
CA VAL A 605 36.41 -5.56 31.84
C VAL A 605 36.08 -4.17 32.38
N ASN A 606 37.09 -3.34 32.66
CA ASN A 606 36.89 -1.97 33.14
C ASN A 606 36.22 -1.07 32.08
N LEU A 607 36.62 -1.17 30.81
CA LEU A 607 36.00 -0.45 29.70
C LEU A 607 34.54 -0.90 29.50
N ALA A 608 34.29 -2.20 29.59
CA ALA A 608 32.94 -2.75 29.52
C ALA A 608 32.06 -2.20 30.65
N ARG A 609 32.57 -2.18 31.89
CA ARG A 609 31.89 -1.62 33.06
C ARG A 609 31.67 -0.10 32.94
N GLY A 610 32.64 0.62 32.37
CA GLY A 610 32.49 2.03 32.04
C GLY A 610 31.38 2.28 31.03
N PHE A 611 31.32 1.46 29.98
CA PHE A 611 30.30 1.57 28.94
C PHE A 611 28.90 1.21 29.45
N THR A 612 28.74 0.13 30.23
CA THR A 612 27.46 -0.21 30.86
C THR A 612 26.99 0.88 31.81
N SER A 613 27.91 1.45 32.60
CA SER A 613 27.60 2.59 33.47
C SER A 613 27.13 3.81 32.70
N TRP A 614 27.72 4.10 31.54
CA TRP A 614 27.31 5.22 30.70
C TRP A 614 25.96 5.00 30.03
N ILE A 615 25.63 3.77 29.65
CA ILE A 615 24.30 3.44 29.10
C ILE A 615 23.22 3.78 30.13
N ILE A 616 23.38 3.34 31.39
CA ILE A 616 22.35 3.51 32.44
C ILE A 616 22.37 4.90 33.08
N TRP A 617 23.55 5.45 33.40
CA TRP A 617 23.69 6.66 34.22
C TRP A 617 24.07 7.93 33.43
N GLY A 618 24.44 7.82 32.16
CA GLY A 618 24.82 8.98 31.33
C GLY A 618 26.19 9.59 31.65
N LYS A 619 26.44 10.81 31.15
CA LYS A 619 27.74 11.52 31.29
C LYS A 619 27.82 12.44 32.51
N THR A 620 26.68 12.97 32.97
CA THR A 620 26.63 13.95 34.06
C THR A 620 26.57 13.21 35.38
N GLY A 621 27.42 13.62 36.32
CA GLY A 621 27.44 13.11 37.71
C GLY A 621 26.19 13.47 38.52
N GLU A 622 25.06 13.79 37.90
CA GLU A 622 23.81 14.13 38.59
C GLU A 622 23.06 12.86 38.98
N GLU A 623 22.62 12.79 40.24
CA GLU A 623 22.05 11.61 40.91
C GLU A 623 20.61 11.27 40.47
N SER A 624 20.01 12.04 39.56
CA SER A 624 18.57 12.03 39.32
C SER A 624 18.19 12.12 37.83
N THR A 625 18.81 11.31 36.96
CA THR A 625 18.16 11.03 35.68
C THR A 625 17.30 9.79 35.85
N SER A 626 15.99 9.94 35.72
CA SER A 626 15.06 8.81 35.71
C SER A 626 15.50 7.83 34.61
N PHE A 627 15.33 6.52 34.83
CA PHE A 627 15.57 5.48 33.81
C PHE A 627 14.85 5.81 32.48
N LEU A 628 13.69 6.47 32.58
CA LEU A 628 12.91 7.02 31.46
C LEU A 628 13.67 8.10 30.68
N ARG A 629 14.27 9.08 31.36
CA ARG A 629 15.02 10.16 30.74
C ARG A 629 16.23 9.63 29.97
N ARG A 630 16.99 8.72 30.57
CA ARG A 630 18.15 8.13 29.90
C ARG A 630 17.76 7.28 28.69
N SER A 631 16.70 6.47 28.81
CA SER A 631 16.16 5.71 27.69
C SER A 631 15.70 6.63 26.55
N SER A 632 15.17 7.80 26.86
CA SER A 632 14.77 8.82 25.88
C SER A 632 15.98 9.46 25.17
N GLU A 633 17.08 9.72 25.89
CA GLU A 633 18.34 10.19 25.29
C GLU A 633 18.95 9.14 24.34
N ILE A 634 18.97 7.86 24.75
CA ILE A 634 19.44 6.75 23.90
C ILE A 634 18.54 6.62 22.66
N ALA A 635 17.22 6.68 22.84
CA ALA A 635 16.24 6.67 21.76
C ALA A 635 16.48 7.82 20.77
N LEU A 636 16.81 9.02 21.25
CA LEU A 636 17.13 10.16 20.41
C LEU A 636 18.39 9.93 19.57
N ILE A 637 19.45 9.37 20.18
CA ILE A 637 20.68 9.01 19.45
C ILE A 637 20.36 8.02 18.34
N LEU A 638 19.61 6.95 18.65
CA LEU A 638 19.24 5.92 17.69
C LEU A 638 18.33 6.45 16.56
N LEU A 639 17.38 7.34 16.88
CA LEU A 639 16.50 8.00 15.91
C LEU A 639 17.27 8.84 14.89
N ARG A 640 18.29 9.59 15.33
CA ARG A 640 19.17 10.36 14.44
C ARG A 640 19.91 9.47 13.43
N HIS A 641 20.13 8.20 13.78
CA HIS A 641 20.80 7.21 12.94
C HIS A 641 19.84 6.26 12.20
N GLY A 642 18.53 6.57 12.18
CA GLY A 642 17.53 5.83 11.41
C GLY A 642 17.18 4.44 11.95
N GLN A 643 17.45 4.17 13.23
CA GLN A 643 17.22 2.88 13.88
C GLN A 643 15.80 2.79 14.46
N TYR A 644 14.78 2.80 13.61
CA TYR A 644 13.40 2.99 14.08
C TYR A 644 12.81 1.76 14.77
N GLY A 645 13.14 0.54 14.34
CA GLY A 645 12.65 -0.68 14.99
C GLY A 645 13.19 -0.86 16.41
N ALA A 646 14.48 -0.57 16.59
CA ALA A 646 15.12 -0.64 17.89
C ALA A 646 14.57 0.36 18.90
N VAL A 647 14.27 1.58 18.46
CA VAL A 647 13.71 2.62 19.33
C VAL A 647 12.27 2.31 19.71
N GLU A 648 11.46 1.80 18.78
CA GLU A 648 10.13 1.32 19.12
C GLU A 648 10.19 0.29 20.25
N TYR A 649 11.09 -0.70 20.12
CA TYR A 649 11.28 -1.70 21.16
C TYR A 649 11.67 -1.08 22.50
N LEU A 650 12.73 -0.25 22.52
CA LEU A 650 13.23 0.37 23.74
C LEU A 650 12.13 1.18 24.46
N LEU A 651 11.41 2.03 23.73
CA LEU A 651 10.40 2.91 24.32
C LEU A 651 9.13 2.16 24.74
N THR A 652 8.69 1.14 24.00
CA THR A 652 7.54 0.30 24.39
C THR A 652 7.86 -0.57 25.60
N PHE A 653 9.08 -1.11 25.69
CA PHE A 653 9.56 -1.85 26.85
C PHE A 653 9.62 -0.96 28.10
N VAL A 654 10.18 0.24 27.97
CA VAL A 654 10.25 1.23 29.05
C VAL A 654 8.83 1.70 29.46
N GLU A 655 7.91 1.87 28.50
CA GLU A 655 6.50 2.15 28.81
C GLU A 655 5.88 1.01 29.63
N ALA A 656 6.10 -0.26 29.24
CA ALA A 656 5.59 -1.42 29.95
C ALA A 656 6.13 -1.53 31.39
N ASN A 657 7.42 -1.28 31.60
CA ASN A 657 8.04 -1.31 32.94
C ASN A 657 7.58 -0.13 33.82
N SER A 658 7.50 1.09 33.28
CA SER A 658 7.05 2.26 34.04
C SER A 658 5.61 2.14 34.53
N ARG A 659 4.74 1.40 33.81
CA ARG A 659 3.38 1.08 34.29
C ARG A 659 3.40 0.16 35.51
N ARG A 660 4.45 -0.66 35.70
CA ARG A 660 4.61 -1.56 36.86
C ARG A 660 5.06 -0.80 38.10
N GLU A 661 6.04 0.10 37.96
CA GLU A 661 6.50 0.98 39.05
C GLU A 661 5.38 1.91 39.56
N LYS A 662 4.48 2.35 38.68
CA LYS A 662 3.31 3.17 39.07
C LYS A 662 2.28 2.43 39.96
N VAL A 663 2.35 1.10 40.04
CA VAL A 663 1.55 0.32 41.00
C VAL A 663 2.16 0.37 42.40
N SER A 664 3.46 0.67 42.54
CA SER A 664 4.16 0.75 43.84
C SER A 664 4.41 2.18 44.34
N ARG A 665 4.48 3.19 43.47
CA ARG A 665 4.60 4.61 43.87
C ARG A 665 3.45 5.46 43.30
N SER A 666 2.74 6.11 44.21
CA SER A 666 1.59 6.99 43.95
C SER A 666 1.87 8.05 42.87
N ILE A 667 1.12 8.01 41.78
CA ILE A 667 0.54 9.02 40.84
C ILE A 667 1.09 10.49 40.79
N GLN A 668 2.18 10.90 41.45
CA GLN A 668 2.49 12.33 41.65
C GLN A 668 3.92 12.84 41.32
N ASP A 669 4.78 12.08 40.65
CA ASP A 669 6.04 12.64 40.11
C ASP A 669 5.90 12.84 38.58
N ASN A 670 5.58 14.04 38.06
CA ASN A 670 6.42 15.24 37.92
C ASN A 670 7.79 14.97 37.28
N ASP A 671 7.79 14.74 35.96
CA ASP A 671 8.66 15.42 35.00
C ASP A 671 8.14 15.07 33.60
N GLY A 672 8.22 15.99 32.63
CA GLY A 672 7.65 15.80 31.30
C GLY A 672 8.28 14.67 30.46
N ASP A 673 9.12 13.82 31.04
CA ASP A 673 9.76 12.64 30.47
C ASP A 673 8.77 11.67 29.82
N TRP A 674 7.59 11.47 30.42
CA TRP A 674 6.55 10.61 29.84
C TRP A 674 5.98 11.19 28.53
N CYS A 675 5.97 12.53 28.42
CA CYS A 675 5.57 13.21 27.19
C CYS A 675 6.65 13.08 26.12
N ILE A 676 7.94 13.18 26.50
CA ILE A 676 9.08 12.95 25.61
C ILE A 676 9.04 11.52 25.05
N LEU A 677 8.85 10.51 25.91
CA LEU A 677 8.76 9.11 25.51
C LEU A 677 7.69 8.90 24.43
N HIS A 678 6.47 9.39 24.67
CA HIS A 678 5.37 9.24 23.71
C HIS A 678 5.58 10.05 22.43
N HIS A 679 6.21 11.22 22.51
CA HIS A 679 6.56 12.01 21.33
C HIS A 679 7.59 11.29 20.45
N LEU A 680 8.67 10.78 21.05
CA LEU A 680 9.70 10.02 20.36
C LEU A 680 9.13 8.73 19.77
N LEU A 681 8.31 7.99 20.53
CA LEU A 681 7.63 6.79 20.05
C LEU A 681 6.70 7.10 18.86
N GLY A 682 5.93 8.19 18.93
CA GLY A 682 5.10 8.68 17.83
C GLY A 682 5.92 8.98 16.57
N CYS A 683 7.08 9.64 16.72
CA CYS A 683 8.01 9.90 15.62
C CYS A 683 8.59 8.61 15.03
N CYS A 684 8.92 7.62 15.86
CA CYS A 684 9.42 6.31 15.41
C CYS A 684 8.38 5.58 14.57
N LEU A 685 7.16 5.41 15.10
CA LEU A 685 6.08 4.66 14.45
C LEU A 685 5.68 5.31 13.12
N LEU A 686 5.68 6.65 13.07
CA LEU A 686 5.43 7.42 11.87
C LEU A 686 6.53 7.22 10.81
N ALA A 687 7.80 7.26 11.21
CA ALA A 687 8.92 6.99 10.31
C ALA A 687 8.91 5.55 9.78
N GLN A 688 8.56 4.57 10.62
CA GLN A 688 8.33 3.19 10.16
C GLN A 688 7.15 3.08 9.19
N ALA A 689 6.05 3.81 9.42
CA ALA A 689 4.91 3.82 8.50
C ALA A 689 5.26 4.41 7.12
N ARG A 690 6.30 5.25 7.05
CA ARG A 690 6.87 5.75 5.77
C ARG A 690 7.64 4.65 5.03
N TYR A 691 8.48 3.88 5.72
CA TYR A 691 9.49 3.03 5.09
C TYR A 691 9.23 1.51 5.14
N GLY A 692 8.53 1.01 6.15
CA GLY A 692 8.57 -0.40 6.52
C GLY A 692 7.37 -1.25 6.09
N PHE A 693 6.18 -0.66 5.89
CA PHE A 693 4.95 -1.45 5.79
C PHE A 693 4.00 -0.95 4.68
N GLN A 694 3.44 -1.91 3.93
CA GLN A 694 2.31 -1.70 3.01
C GLN A 694 1.05 -2.38 3.57
N GLY A 695 -0.11 -1.78 3.39
CA GLY A 695 -1.41 -2.33 3.82
C GLY A 695 -1.72 -2.17 5.32
N VAL A 696 -2.39 -3.16 5.92
CA VAL A 696 -3.00 -3.11 7.27
C VAL A 696 -2.01 -2.80 8.39
N LEU A 697 -0.75 -3.24 8.28
CA LEU A 697 0.31 -2.95 9.26
C LEU A 697 0.65 -1.45 9.29
N LYS A 698 0.61 -0.78 8.13
CA LYS A 698 0.84 0.67 8.03
C LYS A 698 -0.28 1.42 8.77
N GLU A 699 -1.54 1.06 8.54
CA GLU A 699 -2.69 1.67 9.20
C GLU A 699 -2.63 1.49 10.73
N LYS A 700 -2.29 0.29 11.22
CA LYS A 700 -2.10 0.05 12.66
C LYS A 700 -1.01 0.95 13.27
N LYS A 701 0.15 1.04 12.62
CA LYS A 701 1.28 1.87 13.08
C LYS A 701 0.94 3.36 13.04
N VAL A 702 0.20 3.81 12.02
CA VAL A 702 -0.32 5.18 11.94
C VAL A 702 -1.28 5.48 13.09
N CYS A 703 -2.24 4.60 13.35
CA CYS A 703 -3.17 4.73 14.48
C CYS A 703 -2.44 4.77 15.84
N GLU A 704 -1.43 3.93 16.03
CA GLU A 704 -0.60 3.94 17.25
C GLU A 704 0.23 5.23 17.37
N ALA A 705 0.82 5.70 16.27
CA ALA A 705 1.55 6.96 16.24
C ALA A 705 0.65 8.13 16.64
N ILE A 706 -0.57 8.19 16.09
CA ILE A 706 -1.55 9.23 16.41
C ILE A 706 -1.89 9.21 17.91
N ARG A 707 -2.16 8.02 18.47
CA ARG A 707 -2.40 7.85 19.92
C ARG A 707 -1.22 8.34 20.76
N CYS A 708 0.01 8.06 20.34
CA CYS A 708 1.21 8.50 21.04
C CYS A 708 1.34 10.03 21.04
N PHE A 709 1.14 10.69 19.90
CA PHE A 709 1.17 12.16 19.82
C PHE A 709 0.09 12.82 20.69
N PHE A 710 -1.13 12.27 20.75
CA PHE A 710 -2.17 12.75 21.67
C PHE A 710 -1.83 12.54 23.15
N ARG A 711 -1.19 11.41 23.50
CA ARG A 711 -0.71 11.19 24.88
C ARG A 711 0.40 12.16 25.25
N ALA A 712 1.32 12.43 24.32
CA ALA A 712 2.42 13.36 24.52
C ALA A 712 1.95 14.79 24.83
N SER A 713 0.85 15.25 24.22
CA SER A 713 0.30 16.59 24.48
C SER A 713 -0.53 16.70 25.76
N SER A 714 -0.91 15.56 26.37
CA SER A 714 -1.84 15.51 27.50
C SER A 714 -1.18 15.64 28.88
N GLY A 715 0.14 15.42 28.98
CA GLY A 715 0.83 15.38 30.26
C GLY A 715 1.11 16.76 30.87
N GLN A 716 1.13 16.82 32.21
CA GLN A 716 1.49 18.01 32.97
C GLN A 716 2.99 18.31 32.78
N GLY A 717 3.32 19.51 32.29
CA GLY A 717 4.72 19.91 31.99
C GLY A 717 5.23 19.56 30.57
N ALA A 718 4.37 19.02 29.68
CA ALA A 718 4.74 18.67 28.30
C ALA A 718 5.41 19.82 27.52
N SER A 719 4.95 21.05 27.74
CA SER A 719 5.47 22.24 27.03
C SER A 719 6.92 22.57 27.37
N LYS A 720 7.37 22.34 28.61
CA LYS A 720 8.76 22.59 29.02
C LYS A 720 9.67 21.47 28.54
N ALA A 721 9.30 20.22 28.80
CA ALA A 721 10.09 19.04 28.46
C ALA A 721 10.32 18.87 26.94
N LEU A 722 9.30 19.14 26.10
CA LEU A 722 9.45 19.06 24.64
C LEU A 722 10.19 20.27 24.05
N LYS A 723 10.21 21.43 24.74
CA LYS A 723 11.07 22.56 24.36
C LYS A 723 12.54 22.23 24.61
N ASP A 724 12.88 21.64 25.76
CA ASP A 724 14.25 21.24 26.08
C ASP A 724 14.78 20.21 25.07
N LEU A 725 13.92 19.28 24.61
CA LEU A 725 14.24 18.33 23.56
C LEU A 725 14.54 19.00 22.21
N SER A 726 13.93 20.16 21.90
CA SER A 726 14.05 20.81 20.58
C SER A 726 15.46 21.32 20.26
N GLN A 727 16.24 21.68 21.28
CA GLN A 727 17.63 22.13 21.10
C GLN A 727 18.56 20.98 20.67
N ASP A 728 18.28 19.76 21.17
CA ASP A 728 19.07 18.57 20.84
C ASP A 728 18.49 17.81 19.62
N ALA A 729 17.18 17.66 19.49
CA ALA A 729 16.56 16.75 18.52
C ALA A 729 16.44 17.29 17.08
N GLY A 730 16.81 18.54 16.81
CA GLY A 730 16.59 19.17 15.50
C GLY A 730 15.09 19.34 15.17
N LEU A 731 14.22 19.28 16.18
CA LEU A 731 12.82 19.66 16.03
C LEU A 731 12.78 21.16 15.71
N PRO A 732 11.86 21.61 14.85
CA PRO A 732 11.71 23.04 14.59
C PRO A 732 11.45 23.74 15.93
N ASN A 733 12.23 24.78 16.23
CA ASN A 733 11.93 25.69 17.33
C ASN A 733 10.47 26.15 17.14
N PHE A 734 9.58 25.64 17.98
CA PHE A 734 8.23 26.16 18.12
C PHE A 734 8.37 27.56 18.72
N GLY A 735 8.68 28.56 17.90
CA GLY A 735 9.13 29.88 18.34
C GLY A 735 8.15 30.56 19.31
N PHE A 736 8.26 30.26 20.60
CA PHE A 736 7.39 30.77 21.65
C PHE A 736 8.13 30.96 22.98
N ASP A 737 7.93 32.17 23.52
CA ASP A 737 8.27 32.60 24.88
C ASP A 737 7.53 31.77 25.95
N ASP A 738 8.01 31.81 27.19
CA ASP A 738 7.59 30.98 28.33
C ASP A 738 6.18 31.23 28.88
N CYS A 739 5.32 31.96 28.17
CA CYS A 739 4.03 32.47 28.66
C CYS A 739 2.83 32.15 27.74
N ALA A 740 2.74 30.94 27.20
CA ALA A 740 1.55 30.48 26.47
C ALA A 740 0.67 29.59 27.37
N SER A 741 -0.66 29.77 27.30
CA SER A 741 -1.61 28.88 27.96
C SER A 741 -1.44 27.43 27.47
N PRO A 742 -1.75 26.41 28.28
CA PRO A 742 -1.66 25.00 27.86
C PRO A 742 -2.44 24.71 26.56
N ALA A 743 -3.59 25.39 26.36
CA ALA A 743 -4.40 25.28 25.14
C ALA A 743 -3.70 25.88 23.90
N ALA A 744 -3.05 27.04 24.04
CA ALA A 744 -2.29 27.66 22.95
C ALA A 744 -1.09 26.81 22.52
N TRP A 745 -0.37 26.21 23.48
CA TRP A 745 0.71 25.28 23.17
C TRP A 745 0.19 24.02 22.44
N LYS A 746 -0.92 23.43 22.93
CA LYS A 746 -1.56 22.26 22.28
C LYS A 746 -1.99 22.55 20.85
N LEU A 747 -2.55 23.73 20.59
CA LEU A 747 -2.91 24.18 19.25
C LEU A 747 -1.70 24.14 18.30
N HIS A 748 -0.58 24.75 18.70
CA HIS A 748 0.64 24.78 17.88
C HIS A 748 1.25 23.39 17.70
N TYR A 749 1.21 22.56 18.74
CA TYR A 749 1.68 21.19 18.66
C TYR A 749 0.85 20.35 17.68
N TYR A 750 -0.48 20.46 17.69
CA TYR A 750 -1.35 19.77 16.73
C TYR A 750 -1.21 20.30 15.31
N GLN A 751 -0.97 21.60 15.12
CA GLN A 751 -0.66 22.16 13.80
C GLN A 751 0.65 21.58 13.23
N TRP A 752 1.68 21.43 14.07
CA TRP A 752 2.93 20.78 13.67
C TRP A 752 2.73 19.31 13.35
N ALA A 753 2.00 18.57 14.20
CA ALA A 753 1.69 17.17 13.95
C ALA A 753 0.93 17.02 12.62
N MET A 754 -0.08 17.86 12.37
CA MET A 754 -0.81 17.93 11.10
C MET A 754 0.14 18.12 9.91
N GLN A 755 1.09 19.06 9.98
CA GLN A 755 2.06 19.33 8.91
C GLN A 755 3.00 18.15 8.65
N ILE A 756 3.45 17.47 9.69
CA ILE A 756 4.31 16.29 9.54
C ILE A 756 3.56 15.12 8.88
N PHE A 757 2.33 14.85 9.32
CA PHE A 757 1.51 13.81 8.70
C PHE A 757 1.16 14.15 7.23
N GLU A 758 0.96 15.44 6.92
CA GLU A 758 0.77 15.93 5.55
C GLU A 758 2.03 15.73 4.69
N GLN A 759 3.23 16.06 5.21
CA GLN A 759 4.51 15.83 4.52
C GLN A 759 4.71 14.35 4.16
N TYR A 760 4.20 13.43 4.98
CA TYR A 760 4.28 11.99 4.74
C TYR A 760 3.10 11.41 3.96
N ASN A 761 2.21 12.25 3.42
CA ASN A 761 1.01 11.84 2.68
C ASN A 761 0.08 10.90 3.49
N ILE A 762 0.01 11.07 4.81
CA ILE A 762 -0.90 10.33 5.69
C ILE A 762 -2.05 11.26 6.06
N SER A 763 -3.06 11.30 5.20
CA SER A 763 -4.23 12.19 5.33
C SER A 763 -5.09 11.89 6.55
N GLU A 764 -5.19 10.62 6.97
CA GLU A 764 -5.98 10.23 8.16
C GLU A 764 -5.47 10.89 9.45
N GLY A 765 -4.18 10.76 9.74
CA GLY A 765 -3.58 11.39 10.91
C GLY A 765 -3.62 12.91 10.84
N ALA A 766 -3.33 13.48 9.67
CA ALA A 766 -3.39 14.93 9.47
C ALA A 766 -4.81 15.48 9.72
N CYS A 767 -5.85 14.76 9.31
CA CYS A 767 -7.25 15.11 9.56
C CYS A 767 -7.58 15.11 11.06
N GLN A 768 -7.16 14.08 11.80
CA GLN A 768 -7.42 13.99 13.25
C GLN A 768 -6.73 15.11 14.03
N PHE A 769 -5.49 15.45 13.69
CA PHE A 769 -4.80 16.58 14.34
C PHE A 769 -5.39 17.94 13.94
N ALA A 770 -5.88 18.10 12.71
CA ALA A 770 -6.57 19.32 12.30
C ALA A 770 -7.89 19.54 13.08
N LEU A 771 -8.67 18.47 13.30
CA LEU A 771 -9.87 18.51 14.14
C LEU A 771 -9.56 18.81 15.61
N ALA A 772 -8.51 18.17 16.17
CA ALA A 772 -8.09 18.44 17.53
C ALA A 772 -7.55 19.87 17.69
N ALA A 773 -6.85 20.41 16.68
CA ALA A 773 -6.43 21.81 16.67
C ALA A 773 -7.64 22.75 16.69
N LEU A 774 -8.70 22.46 15.91
CA LEU A 774 -9.93 23.27 15.88
C LEU A 774 -10.61 23.37 17.25
N GLU A 775 -10.67 22.27 18.00
CA GLU A 775 -11.24 22.25 19.36
C GLU A 775 -10.47 23.16 20.34
N GLN A 776 -9.16 23.27 20.15
CA GLN A 776 -8.29 24.08 21.04
C GLN A 776 -8.27 25.58 20.68
N VAL A 777 -8.75 25.99 19.49
CA VAL A 777 -8.74 27.41 19.06
C VAL A 777 -9.52 28.30 20.03
N ASP A 778 -10.70 27.85 20.45
CA ASP A 778 -11.60 28.65 21.29
C ASP A 778 -11.06 28.85 22.71
N GLU A 779 -10.39 27.83 23.27
CA GLU A 779 -9.78 27.88 24.60
C GLU A 779 -8.42 28.62 24.60
N ALA A 780 -7.65 28.52 23.51
CA ALA A 780 -6.35 29.18 23.39
C ALA A 780 -6.43 30.71 23.32
N LEU A 781 -7.52 31.26 22.78
CA LEU A 781 -7.68 32.69 22.50
C LEU A 781 -8.61 33.40 23.50
N SER A 782 -9.50 32.68 24.18
CA SER A 782 -10.39 33.23 25.22
C SER A 782 -9.67 33.72 26.49
N GLN A 783 -8.42 33.33 26.71
CA GLN A 783 -7.62 33.77 27.87
C GLN A 783 -6.73 35.00 27.60
N LYS A 784 -6.72 35.54 26.37
CA LYS A 784 -5.89 36.71 26.00
C LYS A 784 -6.50 38.07 26.37
N ASP A 785 -7.74 38.12 26.86
CA ASP A 785 -8.44 39.39 27.08
C ASP A 785 -8.12 40.10 28.41
N ASP A 786 -7.41 39.48 29.36
CA ASP A 786 -7.27 40.04 30.71
C ASP A 786 -5.89 40.54 31.15
N SER A 787 -4.80 40.46 30.35
CA SER A 787 -3.57 41.18 30.74
C SER A 787 -2.57 41.52 29.63
N SER A 788 -2.26 42.81 29.57
CA SER A 788 -1.11 43.46 28.94
C SER A 788 -0.99 43.39 27.41
N GLY A 789 -1.28 44.53 26.79
CA GLY A 789 -1.00 44.78 25.38
C GLY A 789 0.50 44.70 25.09
N THR A 790 0.90 43.71 24.30
CA THR A 790 2.01 43.83 23.36
C THR A 790 1.69 42.96 22.14
N ASN A 791 1.44 43.63 21.02
CA ASN A 791 1.02 43.05 19.74
C ASN A 791 2.16 42.28 19.05
N VAL A 792 2.05 40.95 18.96
CA VAL A 792 2.59 40.09 17.86
C VAL A 792 1.83 38.75 17.99
N ILE A 793 0.72 38.43 17.31
CA ILE A 793 0.49 38.10 15.89
C ILE A 793 -1.03 38.26 15.65
N ASN A 794 -1.41 39.08 14.67
CA ASN A 794 -2.79 39.33 14.24
C ASN A 794 -3.27 38.26 13.23
N GLU A 795 -3.82 37.14 13.68
CA GLU A 795 -4.71 36.31 12.84
C GLU A 795 -6.04 36.18 13.61
N SER A 796 -7.17 36.58 13.01
CA SER A 796 -8.49 36.48 13.65
C SER A 796 -8.93 35.01 13.74
N ASP A 797 -9.71 34.65 14.76
CA ASP A 797 -10.25 33.29 14.98
C ASP A 797 -10.85 32.70 13.71
N THR A 798 -11.52 33.54 12.92
CA THR A 798 -12.14 33.20 11.63
C THR A 798 -11.12 32.73 10.58
N THR A 799 -9.94 33.34 10.52
CA THR A 799 -8.89 32.99 9.56
C THR A 799 -8.15 31.70 9.93
N ILE A 800 -7.87 31.49 11.22
CA ILE A 800 -7.25 30.26 11.72
C ILE A 800 -8.21 29.08 11.56
N LYS A 801 -9.48 29.23 11.97
CA LYS A 801 -10.53 28.22 11.77
C LYS A 801 -10.76 27.96 10.28
N GLY A 802 -10.79 29.00 9.45
CA GLY A 802 -10.96 28.87 8.00
C GLY A 802 -9.85 28.06 7.34
N ARG A 803 -8.60 28.30 7.73
CA ARG A 803 -7.43 27.54 7.25
C ARG A 803 -7.47 26.07 7.71
N LEU A 804 -7.79 25.82 8.98
CA LEU A 804 -7.85 24.46 9.52
C LEU A 804 -8.99 23.65 8.89
N TRP A 805 -10.19 24.23 8.72
CA TRP A 805 -11.30 23.57 8.03
C TRP A 805 -10.99 23.30 6.55
N ALA A 806 -10.25 24.19 5.87
CA ALA A 806 -9.77 23.94 4.51
C ALA A 806 -8.79 22.76 4.44
N ASN A 807 -7.93 22.59 5.46
CA ASN A 807 -7.04 21.44 5.57
C ASN A 807 -7.83 20.15 5.88
N VAL A 808 -8.81 20.18 6.79
CA VAL A 808 -9.72 19.03 7.04
C VAL A 808 -10.44 18.63 5.74
N PHE A 809 -10.95 19.60 4.99
CA PHE A 809 -11.56 19.36 3.68
C PHE A 809 -10.58 18.67 2.70
N LYS A 810 -9.34 19.16 2.62
CA LYS A 810 -8.30 18.55 1.79
C LYS A 810 -8.06 17.08 2.18
N PHE A 811 -7.84 16.81 3.46
CA PHE A 811 -7.50 15.47 3.94
C PHE A 811 -8.66 14.48 3.81
N THR A 812 -9.89 14.88 4.13
CA THR A 812 -11.09 14.04 3.94
C THR A 812 -11.36 13.70 2.48
N LEU A 813 -11.04 14.63 1.57
CA LEU A 813 -11.13 14.40 0.13
C LEU A 813 -10.04 13.44 -0.39
N ASP A 814 -8.85 13.47 0.20
CA ASP A 814 -7.79 12.51 -0.07
C ASP A 814 -8.15 11.09 0.43
N LEU A 815 -8.93 10.97 1.51
CA LEU A 815 -9.46 9.71 2.06
C LEU A 815 -10.70 9.16 1.33
N ASP A 816 -11.21 9.86 0.31
CA ASP A 816 -12.44 9.53 -0.43
C ASP A 816 -13.73 9.54 0.41
N HIS A 817 -13.72 10.17 1.59
CA HIS A 817 -14.88 10.36 2.44
C HIS A 817 -15.67 11.61 2.02
N LEU A 818 -16.49 11.46 0.97
CA LEU A 818 -17.20 12.59 0.34
C LEU A 818 -18.22 13.29 1.27
N TYR A 819 -18.84 12.55 2.19
CA TYR A 819 -19.80 13.11 3.15
C TYR A 819 -19.10 14.01 4.18
N ASP A 820 -17.99 13.52 4.74
CA ASP A 820 -17.21 14.25 5.74
C ASP A 820 -16.56 15.51 5.12
N ALA A 821 -16.08 15.41 3.87
CA ALA A 821 -15.58 16.56 3.13
C ALA A 821 -16.66 17.63 2.92
N TYR A 822 -17.92 17.22 2.66
CA TYR A 822 -19.03 18.16 2.55
C TYR A 822 -19.38 18.81 3.90
N CYS A 823 -19.40 18.04 4.99
CA CYS A 823 -19.58 18.57 6.34
C CYS A 823 -18.49 19.58 6.70
N ALA A 824 -17.23 19.33 6.35
CA ALA A 824 -16.12 20.26 6.57
C ALA A 824 -16.29 21.60 5.84
N ILE A 825 -16.88 21.60 4.64
CA ILE A 825 -17.21 22.84 3.92
C ILE A 825 -18.31 23.63 4.65
N LEU A 826 -19.35 22.96 5.14
CA LEU A 826 -20.44 23.61 5.87
C LEU A 826 -19.99 24.21 7.20
N SER A 827 -19.07 23.53 7.89
CA SER A 827 -18.53 23.96 9.18
C SER A 827 -17.51 25.10 9.08
N ASN A 828 -17.07 25.46 7.87
CA ASN A 828 -16.11 26.55 7.68
C ASN A 828 -16.75 27.93 7.94
N PRO A 829 -16.28 28.72 8.93
CA PRO A 829 -16.80 30.05 9.22
C PRO A 829 -16.36 31.11 8.22
N ASP A 830 -15.31 30.85 7.44
CA ASP A 830 -14.80 31.75 6.42
C ASP A 830 -15.44 31.47 5.05
N GLU A 831 -16.19 32.44 4.57
CA GLU A 831 -16.94 32.36 3.32
C GLU A 831 -16.01 32.26 2.09
N GLU A 832 -14.85 32.92 2.08
CA GLU A 832 -13.91 32.85 0.94
C GLU A 832 -13.33 31.43 0.79
N ASN A 833 -12.79 30.88 1.89
CA ASN A 833 -12.25 29.51 1.90
C ASN A 833 -13.34 28.46 1.63
N LYS A 834 -14.56 28.66 2.11
CA LYS A 834 -15.72 27.79 1.82
C LYS A 834 -15.98 27.69 0.32
N TYR A 835 -15.93 28.80 -0.42
CA TYR A 835 -16.12 28.78 -1.88
C TYR A 835 -14.95 28.15 -2.63
N ILE A 836 -13.71 28.39 -2.18
CA ILE A 836 -12.52 27.75 -2.76
C ILE A 836 -12.59 26.22 -2.58
N CYS A 837 -12.98 25.75 -1.38
CA CYS A 837 -13.16 24.33 -1.09
C CYS A 837 -14.31 23.72 -1.91
N LEU A 838 -15.46 24.40 -2.00
CA LEU A 838 -16.60 23.99 -2.82
C LEU A 838 -16.21 23.80 -4.29
N ARG A 839 -15.48 24.76 -4.85
CA ARG A 839 -15.00 24.71 -6.23
C ARG A 839 -14.07 23.52 -6.45
N ARG A 840 -13.12 23.30 -5.53
CA ARG A 840 -12.21 22.14 -5.58
C ARG A 840 -12.98 20.82 -5.46
N PHE A 841 -13.98 20.75 -4.59
CA PHE A 841 -14.84 19.58 -4.40
C PHE A 841 -15.56 19.19 -5.70
N ILE A 842 -16.17 20.15 -6.39
CA ILE A 842 -16.85 19.93 -7.68
C ILE A 842 -15.88 19.47 -8.76
N ILE A 843 -14.66 20.02 -8.79
CA ILE A 843 -13.62 19.61 -9.74
C ILE A 843 -13.24 18.14 -9.51
N VAL A 844 -12.96 17.76 -8.26
CA VAL A 844 -12.54 16.39 -7.91
C VAL A 844 -13.67 15.38 -8.14
N LEU A 845 -14.92 15.71 -7.78
CA LEU A 845 -16.07 14.85 -8.06
C LEU A 845 -16.24 14.57 -9.57
N TYR A 846 -15.95 15.58 -10.40
CA TYR A 846 -15.98 15.44 -11.85
C TYR A 846 -14.83 14.58 -12.38
N GLU A 847 -13.60 14.77 -11.87
CA GLU A 847 -12.43 13.96 -12.25
C GLU A 847 -12.59 12.48 -11.86
N ARG A 848 -13.19 12.20 -10.70
CA ARG A 848 -13.42 10.83 -10.19
C ARG A 848 -14.67 10.15 -10.77
N GLY A 849 -15.50 10.85 -11.55
CA GLY A 849 -16.75 10.32 -12.09
C GLY A 849 -17.84 10.04 -11.03
N ALA A 850 -17.64 10.48 -9.79
CA ALA A 850 -18.53 10.27 -8.64
C ALA A 850 -19.75 11.22 -8.63
N MET A 851 -20.20 11.66 -9.81
CA MET A 851 -21.29 12.65 -9.97
C MET A 851 -22.67 12.10 -9.59
N LYS A 852 -22.79 10.77 -9.45
CA LYS A 852 -24.00 10.12 -8.93
C LYS A 852 -24.31 10.56 -7.50
N VAL A 853 -23.29 10.85 -6.69
CA VAL A 853 -23.46 11.30 -5.29
C VAL A 853 -24.15 12.67 -5.21
N LEU A 854 -23.91 13.56 -6.19
CA LEU A 854 -24.60 14.85 -6.28
C LEU A 854 -26.08 14.72 -6.63
N CYS A 855 -26.47 13.68 -7.38
CA CYS A 855 -27.85 13.50 -7.87
C CYS A 855 -28.69 12.59 -6.98
N ASN A 856 -28.07 11.64 -6.26
CA ASN A 856 -28.78 10.60 -5.49
C ASN A 856 -29.39 11.05 -4.15
N GLY A 857 -29.43 12.36 -3.86
CA GLY A 857 -30.01 12.89 -2.61
C GLY A 857 -29.24 12.52 -1.33
N GLN A 858 -28.02 11.98 -1.46
CA GLN A 858 -27.18 11.58 -0.32
C GLN A 858 -26.55 12.78 0.41
N LEU A 859 -26.46 13.94 -0.25
CA LEU A 859 -25.92 15.18 0.34
C LEU A 859 -26.99 16.28 0.36
N PRO A 860 -27.37 16.82 1.53
CA PRO A 860 -28.29 17.95 1.60
C PRO A 860 -27.54 19.26 1.30
N PHE A 861 -27.71 19.80 0.08
CA PHE A 861 -27.07 21.05 -0.38
C PHE A 861 -27.66 22.34 0.25
N VAL A 862 -27.73 22.42 1.58
CA VAL A 862 -28.31 23.55 2.32
C VAL A 862 -27.47 24.82 2.10
N GLY A 863 -28.05 25.84 1.47
CA GLY A 863 -27.42 27.16 1.25
C GLY A 863 -26.33 27.23 0.17
N LEU A 864 -25.83 26.10 -0.33
CA LEU A 864 -24.75 26.02 -1.34
C LEU A 864 -25.24 25.64 -2.74
N ALA A 865 -26.50 25.23 -2.89
CA ALA A 865 -27.03 24.71 -4.15
C ALA A 865 -26.95 25.71 -5.32
N GLU A 866 -27.20 27.01 -5.08
CA GLU A 866 -27.11 28.05 -6.12
C GLU A 866 -25.68 28.27 -6.60
N LYS A 867 -24.68 28.10 -5.72
CA LYS A 867 -23.26 28.27 -6.06
C LYS A 867 -22.68 27.04 -6.73
N ILE A 868 -23.16 25.85 -6.37
CA ILE A 868 -22.87 24.60 -7.11
C ILE A 868 -23.42 24.70 -8.54
N GLU A 869 -24.64 25.21 -8.71
CA GLU A 869 -25.24 25.46 -10.02
C GLU A 869 -24.38 26.43 -10.84
N GLN A 870 -23.92 27.54 -10.25
CA GLN A 870 -23.04 28.51 -10.92
C GLN A 870 -21.69 27.92 -11.33
N GLU A 871 -21.03 27.14 -10.48
CA GLU A 871 -19.74 26.51 -10.80
C GLU A 871 -19.89 25.40 -11.86
N LEU A 872 -20.97 24.61 -11.81
CA LEU A 872 -21.27 23.60 -12.82
C LEU A 872 -21.64 24.24 -14.17
N ALA A 873 -22.42 25.33 -14.17
CA ALA A 873 -22.75 26.09 -15.37
C ALA A 873 -21.48 26.72 -15.99
N TRP A 874 -20.63 27.33 -15.16
CA TRP A 874 -19.34 27.86 -15.59
C TRP A 874 -18.42 26.79 -16.19
N LYS A 875 -18.39 25.59 -15.59
CA LYS A 875 -17.64 24.45 -16.13
C LYS A 875 -18.26 23.93 -17.42
N ALA A 876 -19.60 23.92 -17.53
CA ALA A 876 -20.31 23.50 -18.72
C ALA A 876 -19.97 24.39 -19.91
N GLU A 877 -20.05 25.72 -19.74
CA GLU A 877 -19.70 26.71 -20.77
C GLU A 877 -18.27 26.59 -21.29
N ARG A 878 -17.32 26.14 -20.46
CA ARG A 878 -15.90 26.04 -20.82
C ARG A 878 -15.44 24.63 -21.20
N SER A 879 -16.27 23.62 -20.96
CA SER A 879 -16.00 22.23 -21.32
C SER A 879 -16.19 21.96 -22.81
N GLU A 880 -15.49 20.95 -23.32
CA GLU A 880 -15.72 20.39 -24.64
C GLU A 880 -17.10 19.70 -24.71
N ILE A 881 -17.85 19.93 -25.78
CA ILE A 881 -19.25 19.51 -25.92
C ILE A 881 -19.43 17.98 -25.82
N LEU A 882 -18.42 17.21 -26.22
CA LEU A 882 -18.43 15.75 -26.23
C LEU A 882 -17.75 15.11 -25.01
N ALA A 883 -17.37 15.89 -24.00
CA ALA A 883 -16.77 15.36 -22.78
C ALA A 883 -17.72 14.37 -22.08
N LYS A 884 -17.20 13.20 -21.67
CA LYS A 884 -17.92 12.21 -20.86
C LYS A 884 -17.35 12.22 -19.44
N PRO A 885 -18.15 12.51 -18.39
CA PRO A 885 -19.58 12.85 -18.41
C PRO A 885 -19.84 14.31 -18.84
N ASN A 886 -20.95 14.53 -19.54
CA ASN A 886 -21.33 15.86 -20.04
C ASN A 886 -21.92 16.71 -18.91
N PRO A 887 -21.34 17.89 -18.62
CA PRO A 887 -21.80 18.74 -17.51
C PRO A 887 -23.22 19.29 -17.70
N TYR A 888 -23.69 19.52 -18.92
CA TYR A 888 -25.09 19.94 -19.16
C TYR A 888 -26.09 18.83 -18.85
N LYS A 889 -25.77 17.57 -19.15
CA LYS A 889 -26.61 16.41 -18.79
C LYS A 889 -26.67 16.22 -17.27
N LEU A 890 -25.56 16.51 -16.58
CA LEU A 890 -25.48 16.49 -15.12
C LEU A 890 -26.26 17.65 -14.48
N LEU A 891 -26.14 18.87 -15.01
CA LEU A 891 -26.95 20.03 -14.61
C LEU A 891 -28.45 19.76 -14.78
N TYR A 892 -28.82 19.16 -15.92
CA TYR A 892 -30.19 18.72 -16.16
C TYR A 892 -30.66 17.73 -15.08
N ALA A 893 -29.90 16.66 -14.82
CA ALA A 893 -30.25 15.69 -13.79
C ALA A 893 -30.36 16.33 -12.41
N PHE A 894 -29.43 17.21 -12.05
CA PHE A 894 -29.41 17.93 -10.77
C PHE A 894 -30.65 18.80 -10.57
N GLU A 895 -31.03 19.62 -11.55
CA GLU A 895 -32.21 20.48 -11.45
C GLU A 895 -33.54 19.70 -11.55
N MET A 896 -33.57 18.57 -12.28
CA MET A 896 -34.71 17.63 -12.28
C MET A 896 -34.93 17.04 -10.88
N HIS A 897 -33.88 16.65 -10.16
CA HIS A 897 -33.98 16.15 -8.78
C HIS A 897 -34.46 17.22 -7.79
N ARG A 898 -34.18 18.51 -8.05
CA ARG A 898 -34.63 19.65 -7.23
C ARG A 898 -36.05 20.13 -7.55
N HIS A 899 -36.75 19.47 -8.48
CA HIS A 899 -38.05 19.88 -9.01
C HIS A 899 -38.07 21.26 -9.70
N ASN A 900 -36.89 21.77 -10.09
CA ASN A 900 -36.75 23.02 -10.83
C ASN A 900 -36.82 22.76 -12.35
N TRP A 901 -37.97 22.25 -12.80
CA TRP A 901 -38.19 21.78 -14.18
C TRP A 901 -37.84 22.82 -15.25
N ARG A 902 -38.06 24.11 -14.93
CA ARG A 902 -37.79 25.23 -15.83
C ARG A 902 -36.31 25.49 -16.05
N ARG A 903 -35.48 25.39 -15.00
CA ARG A 903 -34.03 25.53 -15.09
C ARG A 903 -33.41 24.31 -15.77
N ALA A 904 -33.92 23.11 -15.47
CA ALA A 904 -33.54 21.89 -16.17
C ALA A 904 -33.78 22.01 -17.69
N ALA A 905 -34.96 22.50 -18.09
CA ALA A 905 -35.29 22.75 -19.49
C ALA A 905 -34.35 23.78 -20.14
N SER A 906 -33.98 24.86 -19.43
CA SER A 906 -33.05 25.87 -19.98
C SER A 906 -31.64 25.31 -20.22
N TYR A 907 -31.08 24.52 -19.30
CA TYR A 907 -29.72 24.00 -19.44
C TYR A 907 -29.61 22.95 -20.55
N ILE A 908 -30.59 22.06 -20.68
CA ILE A 908 -30.58 21.06 -21.76
C ILE A 908 -30.88 21.69 -23.12
N TYR A 909 -31.65 22.78 -23.16
CA TYR A 909 -31.82 23.60 -24.36
C TYR A 909 -30.55 24.37 -24.73
N GLN A 910 -29.81 24.92 -23.77
CA GLN A 910 -28.51 25.55 -24.04
C GLN A 910 -27.51 24.54 -24.61
N TYR A 911 -27.51 23.30 -24.11
CA TYR A 911 -26.71 22.23 -24.69
C TYR A 911 -27.07 21.94 -26.15
N SER A 912 -28.37 21.84 -26.47
CA SER A 912 -28.83 21.59 -27.84
C SER A 912 -28.54 22.79 -28.77
N ALA A 913 -28.64 24.02 -28.26
CA ALA A 913 -28.29 25.24 -28.98
C ALA A 913 -26.78 25.35 -29.24
N ARG A 914 -25.94 24.92 -28.29
CA ARG A 914 -24.48 24.92 -28.41
C ARG A 914 -23.97 23.84 -29.36
N LEU A 915 -24.59 22.65 -29.35
CA LEU A 915 -24.37 21.60 -30.36
C LEU A 915 -24.64 22.10 -31.79
N ARG A 916 -25.60 23.01 -31.97
CA ARG A 916 -25.92 23.62 -33.26
C ARG A 916 -24.84 24.60 -33.73
N THR A 917 -24.18 25.34 -32.84
CA THR A 917 -23.28 26.44 -33.21
C THR A 917 -21.80 26.05 -33.31
N GLU A 918 -21.33 25.12 -32.48
CA GLU A 918 -19.88 24.86 -32.30
C GLU A 918 -19.34 23.64 -33.07
N VAL A 919 -20.19 22.79 -33.66
CA VAL A 919 -19.73 21.59 -34.39
C VAL A 919 -19.53 21.91 -35.87
N ASP A 920 -18.27 21.98 -36.31
CA ASP A 920 -17.91 22.15 -37.72
C ASP A 920 -18.26 20.88 -38.54
N LEU A 921 -19.16 21.05 -39.49
CA LEU A 921 -19.96 20.01 -40.15
C LEU A 921 -19.23 19.33 -41.33
N LYS A 922 -18.09 18.67 -41.09
CA LYS A 922 -17.31 18.02 -42.19
C LYS A 922 -17.51 16.49 -42.31
N ASP A 923 -17.87 15.79 -41.24
CA ASP A 923 -18.02 14.32 -41.23
C ASP A 923 -19.50 13.88 -41.14
N HIS A 924 -20.03 13.20 -42.17
CA HIS A 924 -21.43 12.76 -42.24
C HIS A 924 -21.83 11.77 -41.13
N GLN A 925 -20.91 10.91 -40.67
CA GLN A 925 -21.18 9.97 -39.57
C GLN A 925 -21.21 10.65 -38.20
N ARG A 926 -20.44 11.72 -38.00
CA ARG A 926 -20.49 12.52 -36.76
C ARG A 926 -21.71 13.42 -36.73
N MET A 927 -22.17 13.88 -37.90
CA MET A 927 -23.41 14.65 -38.07
C MET A 927 -24.63 13.91 -37.51
N SER A 928 -24.85 12.65 -37.88
CA SER A 928 -26.03 11.89 -37.45
C SER A 928 -26.06 11.70 -35.92
N LEU A 929 -24.91 11.41 -35.30
CA LEU A 929 -24.77 11.29 -33.84
C LEU A 929 -25.02 12.62 -33.11
N VAL A 930 -24.51 13.74 -33.65
CA VAL A 930 -24.72 15.09 -33.09
C VAL A 930 -26.19 15.52 -33.21
N LEU A 931 -26.83 15.25 -34.35
CA LEU A 931 -28.26 15.51 -34.57
C LEU A 931 -29.13 14.63 -33.67
N GLN A 932 -28.77 13.36 -33.47
CA GLN A 932 -29.46 12.47 -32.54
C GLN A 932 -29.35 12.97 -31.08
N GLU A 933 -28.16 13.41 -30.66
CA GLU A 933 -27.95 14.02 -29.34
C GLU A 933 -28.72 15.34 -29.18
N ARG A 934 -28.82 16.14 -30.23
CA ARG A 934 -29.62 17.37 -30.26
C ARG A 934 -31.12 17.06 -30.15
N LEU A 935 -31.62 16.04 -30.86
CA LEU A 935 -33.00 15.56 -30.75
C LEU A 935 -33.31 15.07 -29.34
N ASN A 936 -32.40 14.33 -28.72
CA ASN A 936 -32.52 13.87 -27.34
C ASN A 936 -32.53 15.06 -26.35
N GLY A 937 -31.72 16.09 -26.60
CA GLY A 937 -31.72 17.31 -25.78
C GLY A 937 -33.02 18.12 -25.91
N LEU A 938 -33.53 18.28 -27.13
CA LEU A 938 -34.80 18.97 -27.39
C LEU A 938 -36.00 18.20 -26.82
N SER A 939 -36.04 16.88 -26.96
CA SER A 939 -37.12 16.06 -26.38
C SER A 939 -37.10 16.10 -24.85
N ALA A 940 -35.92 16.06 -24.22
CA ALA A 940 -35.78 16.25 -22.79
C ALA A 940 -36.24 17.65 -22.33
N ALA A 941 -35.93 18.71 -23.08
CA ALA A 941 -36.41 20.07 -22.80
C ALA A 941 -37.95 20.15 -22.86
N ILE A 942 -38.54 19.59 -23.91
CA ILE A 942 -39.99 19.55 -24.13
C ILE A 942 -40.66 18.77 -22.99
N ASN A 943 -40.13 17.60 -22.62
CA ASN A 943 -40.66 16.79 -21.53
C ASN A 943 -40.57 17.52 -20.19
N ALA A 944 -39.48 18.23 -19.91
CA ALA A 944 -39.33 19.02 -18.69
C ALA A 944 -40.32 20.21 -18.63
N LEU A 945 -40.61 20.85 -19.76
CA LEU A 945 -41.61 21.94 -19.83
C LEU A 945 -43.04 21.44 -19.67
N HIS A 946 -43.37 20.25 -20.17
CA HIS A 946 -44.70 19.64 -19.98
C HIS A 946 -45.02 19.28 -18.52
N LEU A 947 -44.01 19.14 -17.65
CA LEU A 947 -44.21 18.95 -16.21
C LEU A 947 -44.63 20.25 -15.50
N ILE A 948 -44.48 21.41 -16.16
CA ILE A 948 -44.88 22.72 -15.67
C ILE A 948 -46.31 23.01 -16.16
N GLN A 949 -47.11 23.75 -15.37
CA GLN A 949 -48.39 24.26 -15.84
C GLN A 949 -48.22 25.07 -17.14
N SER A 950 -49.15 24.91 -18.09
CA SER A 950 -49.06 25.45 -19.46
C SER A 950 -48.82 26.97 -19.53
N GLU A 951 -49.23 27.71 -18.50
CA GLU A 951 -49.07 29.17 -18.39
C GLU A 951 -47.62 29.62 -18.10
N TYR A 952 -46.78 28.74 -17.54
CA TYR A 952 -45.39 29.05 -17.13
C TYR A 952 -44.34 28.26 -17.93
N ALA A 953 -44.75 27.58 -19.00
CA ALA A 953 -43.92 26.69 -19.82
C ALA A 953 -43.13 27.45 -20.90
N TRP A 954 -42.18 28.29 -20.47
CA TRP A 954 -41.32 29.07 -21.37
C TRP A 954 -39.85 29.11 -20.91
N ILE A 955 -38.92 29.15 -21.87
CA ILE A 955 -37.48 29.26 -21.63
C ILE A 955 -37.03 30.71 -21.87
N ASN A 956 -36.18 31.24 -20.98
CA ASN A 956 -35.50 32.52 -21.16
C ASN A 956 -34.10 32.26 -21.76
N PRO A 957 -33.82 32.66 -23.02
CA PRO A 957 -32.53 32.37 -23.65
C PRO A 957 -31.36 33.27 -23.17
N LEU A 958 -31.54 34.10 -22.14
CA LEU A 958 -30.49 34.99 -21.64
C LEU A 958 -29.83 34.47 -20.35
N PHE A 959 -28.72 33.76 -20.53
CA PHE A 959 -27.54 33.87 -19.65
C PHE A 959 -26.30 33.91 -20.55
N GLY A 960 -26.21 34.96 -21.37
CA GLY A 960 -25.01 35.31 -22.12
C GLY A 960 -24.62 36.74 -21.79
N GLY A 961 -23.75 36.91 -20.78
CA GLY A 961 -23.00 38.14 -20.49
C GLY A 961 -23.77 39.34 -19.93
N ASN A 962 -23.83 39.47 -18.59
CA ASN A 962 -23.08 40.49 -17.81
C ASN A 962 -23.71 40.79 -16.43
N SER A 963 -22.81 40.81 -15.43
CA SER A 963 -22.84 41.56 -14.15
C SER A 963 -24.03 41.41 -13.19
N VAL A 964 -23.89 40.51 -12.22
CA VAL A 964 -24.06 40.85 -10.79
C VAL A 964 -22.96 40.10 -10.02
N HIS A 965 -22.10 40.87 -9.33
CA HIS A 965 -20.88 40.49 -8.59
C HIS A 965 -19.63 40.08 -9.38
N ASN A 966 -19.03 41.09 -10.03
CA ASN A 966 -17.58 41.25 -9.99
C ASN A 966 -17.17 41.51 -8.53
N GLU A 967 -16.84 40.48 -7.77
CA GLU A 967 -15.83 40.60 -6.71
C GLU A 967 -14.64 39.72 -7.09
N SER A 968 -13.54 40.44 -7.31
CA SER A 968 -12.14 40.03 -7.50
C SER A 968 -11.81 38.54 -7.30
N TYR A 969 -11.55 37.83 -8.41
CA TYR A 969 -10.66 36.65 -8.40
C TYR A 969 -9.36 36.98 -9.15
N PRO A 970 -8.17 36.78 -8.55
CA PRO A 970 -6.91 37.09 -9.21
C PRO A 970 -6.54 35.93 -10.16
N SER A 971 -6.55 36.18 -11.47
CA SER A 971 -5.97 35.23 -12.43
C SER A 971 -4.59 35.72 -12.89
N LYS A 972 -3.54 35.06 -12.41
CA LYS A 972 -2.20 35.15 -13.03
C LYS A 972 -2.22 34.33 -14.32
N LYS A 973 -2.56 34.98 -15.44
CA LYS A 973 -1.99 34.73 -16.78
C LYS A 973 -2.59 35.74 -17.77
N ALA A 974 -1.75 36.69 -18.15
CA ALA A 974 -2.06 37.76 -19.09
C ALA A 974 -2.47 37.19 -20.47
N LYS A 975 -3.60 37.66 -21.00
CA LYS A 975 -3.84 37.72 -22.45
C LYS A 975 -4.02 39.17 -22.85
N LYS A 976 -3.23 39.54 -23.87
CA LYS A 976 -2.98 40.89 -24.37
C LYS A 976 -4.27 41.66 -24.68
N LEU A 977 -4.25 42.88 -24.16
CA LEU A 977 -5.06 44.03 -24.50
C LEU A 977 -5.01 44.30 -26.02
N VAL A 978 -6.16 44.28 -26.69
CA VAL A 978 -6.41 45.13 -27.86
C VAL A 978 -7.72 45.86 -27.55
N LYS A 979 -7.57 47.12 -27.15
CA LYS A 979 -8.65 48.05 -26.87
C LYS A 979 -8.67 49.09 -28.00
N GLU A 980 -9.89 49.52 -28.33
CA GLU A 980 -10.24 50.78 -29.01
C GLU A 980 -10.03 50.74 -30.54
N HIS A 981 -11.01 51.03 -31.40
CA HIS A 981 -12.04 52.09 -31.41
C HIS A 981 -13.39 51.57 -31.98
N LEU A 982 -14.58 51.99 -31.57
CA LEU A 982 -15.19 53.31 -31.83
C LEU A 982 -16.32 53.57 -30.82
N THR A 983 -16.34 54.76 -30.23
CA THR A 983 -17.46 55.33 -29.49
C THR A 983 -18.42 56.01 -30.46
N GLY A 984 -19.75 55.86 -30.24
CA GLY A 984 -20.73 56.63 -30.99
C GLY A 984 -22.20 56.22 -30.78
N SER A 985 -22.85 56.94 -29.87
CA SER A 985 -24.29 57.19 -29.69
C SER A 985 -25.26 56.07 -29.31
N ASP A 986 -25.83 56.28 -28.11
CA ASP A 986 -27.19 55.98 -27.69
C ASP A 986 -28.19 55.62 -28.80
N VAL A 987 -28.58 54.34 -28.82
CA VAL A 987 -30.00 53.97 -28.92
C VAL A 987 -30.16 52.76 -28.00
N GLN A 988 -30.95 52.93 -26.92
CA GLN A 988 -31.57 51.81 -26.21
C GLN A 988 -32.40 51.01 -27.23
N ALA A 989 -31.78 50.04 -27.90
CA ALA A 989 -32.52 48.99 -28.57
C ALA A 989 -33.18 48.18 -27.44
N GLN A 990 -34.48 48.44 -27.25
CA GLN A 990 -35.38 47.59 -26.49
C GLN A 990 -35.16 46.15 -26.95
N ARG A 991 -34.34 45.40 -26.19
CA ARG A 991 -34.15 43.95 -26.36
C ARG A 991 -35.50 43.33 -26.04
N LEU A 992 -36.31 43.09 -27.07
CA LEU A 992 -37.48 42.22 -26.98
C LEU A 992 -37.00 40.88 -26.42
N GLN A 993 -37.44 40.57 -25.20
CA GLN A 993 -37.24 39.26 -24.57
C GLN A 993 -37.95 38.22 -25.43
N PHE A 994 -37.20 37.47 -26.24
CA PHE A 994 -37.74 36.34 -26.98
C PHE A 994 -37.96 35.19 -26.00
N TYR A 995 -39.19 35.00 -25.54
CA TYR A 995 -39.60 33.79 -24.85
C TYR A 995 -39.71 32.64 -25.87
N ILE A 996 -39.11 31.50 -25.53
CA ILE A 996 -39.21 30.27 -26.31
C ILE A 996 -40.34 29.44 -25.70
N ASP A 997 -41.45 29.37 -26.40
CA ASP A 997 -42.62 28.59 -26.02
C ASP A 997 -42.48 27.12 -26.48
N VAL A 998 -43.25 26.23 -25.87
CA VAL A 998 -43.28 24.79 -26.22
C VAL A 998 -43.53 24.58 -27.72
N GLU A 999 -44.44 25.37 -28.33
CA GLU A 999 -44.71 25.29 -29.77
C GLU A 999 -43.49 25.62 -30.64
N LYS A 1000 -42.61 26.52 -30.18
CA LYS A 1000 -41.38 26.85 -30.90
C LYS A 1000 -40.37 25.71 -30.83
N LEU A 1001 -40.25 25.07 -29.66
CA LEU A 1001 -39.39 23.90 -29.49
C LEU A 1001 -39.89 22.70 -30.29
N GLU A 1002 -41.21 22.48 -30.35
CA GLU A 1002 -41.79 21.43 -31.20
C GLU A 1002 -41.48 21.66 -32.67
N LYS A 1003 -41.56 22.91 -33.15
CA LYS A 1003 -41.19 23.28 -34.52
C LYS A 1003 -39.69 23.04 -34.77
N GLU A 1004 -38.82 23.44 -33.85
CA GLU A 1004 -37.38 23.16 -33.94
C GLU A 1004 -37.07 21.66 -33.92
N PHE A 1005 -37.82 20.87 -33.13
CA PHE A 1005 -37.69 19.42 -33.08
C PHE A 1005 -38.06 18.76 -34.42
N VAL A 1006 -39.18 19.17 -35.02
CA VAL A 1006 -39.62 18.66 -36.33
C VAL A 1006 -38.64 19.03 -37.45
N LEU A 1007 -38.04 20.22 -37.41
CA LEU A 1007 -37.03 20.61 -38.41
C LEU A 1007 -35.71 19.88 -38.21
N THR A 1008 -35.30 19.65 -36.96
CA THR A 1008 -34.08 18.87 -36.64
C THR A 1008 -34.28 17.39 -36.98
N SER A 1009 -35.50 16.85 -36.86
CA SER A 1009 -35.80 15.46 -37.23
C SER A 1009 -35.82 15.29 -38.76
N ALA A 1010 -36.32 16.28 -39.49
CA ALA A 1010 -36.18 16.33 -40.94
C ALA A 1010 -34.71 16.40 -41.39
N GLU A 1011 -33.89 17.24 -40.73
CA GLU A 1011 -32.44 17.32 -40.95
C GLU A 1011 -31.75 15.98 -40.70
N TYR A 1012 -32.10 15.30 -39.61
CA TYR A 1012 -31.57 13.97 -39.27
C TYR A 1012 -31.92 12.92 -40.33
N LEU A 1013 -33.18 12.84 -40.78
CA LEU A 1013 -33.59 11.88 -41.80
C LEU A 1013 -32.94 12.17 -43.16
N LEU A 1014 -32.79 13.44 -43.54
CA LEU A 1014 -32.05 13.82 -44.75
C LEU A 1014 -30.56 13.48 -44.66
N SER A 1015 -29.96 13.61 -43.47
CA SER A 1015 -28.58 13.19 -43.24
C SER A 1015 -28.38 11.68 -43.42
N LEU A 1016 -29.35 10.86 -43.00
CA LEU A 1016 -29.34 9.40 -43.25
C LEU A 1016 -29.49 9.07 -44.74
N ALA A 1017 -30.24 9.90 -45.48
CA ALA A 1017 -30.37 9.80 -46.94
C ALA A 1017 -29.18 10.42 -47.72
N ASN A 1018 -28.13 10.88 -47.04
CA ASN A 1018 -26.95 11.57 -47.59
C ASN A 1018 -27.25 12.89 -48.35
N VAL A 1019 -28.38 13.54 -48.05
CA VAL A 1019 -28.75 14.85 -48.63
C VAL A 1019 -28.33 15.96 -47.68
N LYS A 1020 -27.57 16.95 -48.18
CA LYS A 1020 -27.08 18.07 -47.37
C LYS A 1020 -28.15 19.16 -47.27
N TRP A 1021 -28.84 19.19 -46.13
CA TRP A 1021 -29.67 20.29 -45.71
C TRP A 1021 -29.31 20.67 -44.28
N THR A 1022 -29.24 21.97 -43.98
CA THR A 1022 -28.92 22.47 -42.62
C THR A 1022 -29.96 23.46 -42.15
N PHE A 1023 -30.48 23.26 -40.95
CA PHE A 1023 -31.48 24.17 -40.39
C PHE A 1023 -30.84 25.50 -39.95
N THR A 1024 -31.24 26.60 -40.60
CA THR A 1024 -30.69 27.96 -40.37
C THR A 1024 -31.38 28.76 -39.25
N GLY A 1025 -32.24 28.14 -38.43
CA GLY A 1025 -32.86 28.80 -37.28
C GLY A 1025 -34.04 29.74 -37.60
N THR A 1026 -34.52 29.77 -38.85
CA THR A 1026 -35.65 30.63 -39.26
C THR A 1026 -37.00 29.97 -39.02
N GLU A 1027 -37.97 30.72 -38.48
CA GLU A 1027 -39.31 30.24 -38.08
C GLU A 1027 -40.19 29.72 -39.23
N LYS A 1028 -39.82 29.97 -40.48
CA LYS A 1028 -40.55 29.49 -41.67
C LYS A 1028 -39.89 28.23 -42.21
N ALA A 1029 -40.64 27.13 -42.27
CA ALA A 1029 -40.22 25.94 -43.00
C ALA A 1029 -40.03 26.32 -44.49
N PRO A 1030 -38.84 26.11 -45.07
CA PRO A 1030 -38.64 26.39 -46.49
C PRO A 1030 -39.40 25.34 -47.30
N SER A 1031 -40.10 25.78 -48.37
CA SER A 1031 -40.65 24.87 -49.38
C SER A 1031 -39.59 23.91 -49.93
N ASP A 1032 -38.34 24.39 -49.98
CA ASP A 1032 -37.16 23.65 -50.43
C ASP A 1032 -36.90 22.39 -49.59
N LEU A 1033 -37.24 22.39 -48.30
CA LEU A 1033 -37.12 21.21 -47.44
C LEU A 1033 -38.14 20.13 -47.84
N VAL A 1034 -39.37 20.54 -48.15
CA VAL A 1034 -40.43 19.62 -48.57
C VAL A 1034 -40.07 18.99 -49.92
N ASP A 1035 -39.55 19.79 -50.85
CA ASP A 1035 -39.08 19.30 -52.15
C ASP A 1035 -37.93 18.28 -51.98
N LEU A 1036 -36.94 18.55 -51.12
CA LEU A 1036 -35.84 17.61 -50.83
C LEU A 1036 -36.30 16.32 -50.13
N LEU A 1037 -37.26 16.40 -49.20
CA LEU A 1037 -37.84 15.21 -48.55
C LEU A 1037 -38.62 14.34 -49.53
N VAL A 1038 -39.37 14.98 -50.43
CA VAL A 1038 -40.10 14.31 -51.51
C VAL A 1038 -39.13 13.65 -52.48
N GLU A 1039 -38.04 14.33 -52.88
CA GLU A 1039 -36.96 13.75 -53.69
C GLU A 1039 -36.34 12.50 -53.04
N ALA A 1040 -36.10 12.55 -51.73
CA ALA A 1040 -35.55 11.44 -50.93
C ALA A 1040 -36.56 10.32 -50.57
N ASN A 1041 -37.82 10.40 -51.03
CA ASN A 1041 -38.93 9.46 -50.73
C ASN A 1041 -39.35 9.40 -49.24
N LEU A 1042 -39.07 10.44 -48.45
CA LEU A 1042 -39.43 10.55 -47.03
C LEU A 1042 -40.80 11.24 -46.84
N TYR A 1043 -41.84 10.64 -47.41
CA TYR A 1043 -43.17 11.25 -47.50
C TYR A 1043 -43.83 11.50 -46.14
N GLU A 1044 -43.68 10.60 -45.17
CA GLU A 1044 -44.25 10.79 -43.83
C GLU A 1044 -43.73 12.07 -43.16
N MET A 1045 -42.42 12.32 -43.24
CA MET A 1045 -41.82 13.52 -42.67
C MET A 1045 -42.18 14.78 -43.46
N ALA A 1046 -42.32 14.68 -44.80
CA ALA A 1046 -42.83 15.78 -45.60
C ALA A 1046 -44.25 16.18 -45.15
N PHE A 1047 -45.12 15.21 -44.90
CA PHE A 1047 -46.48 15.47 -44.42
C PHE A 1047 -46.53 15.98 -42.98
N THR A 1048 -45.67 15.52 -42.06
CA THR A 1048 -45.62 16.07 -40.68
C THR A 1048 -45.16 17.52 -40.68
N VAL A 1049 -44.16 17.88 -41.50
CA VAL A 1049 -43.73 19.25 -41.71
C VAL A 1049 -44.86 20.09 -42.31
N LEU A 1050 -45.55 19.59 -43.34
CA LEU A 1050 -46.68 20.31 -43.95
C LEU A 1050 -47.80 20.62 -42.93
N LEU A 1051 -48.20 19.63 -42.13
CA LEU A 1051 -49.29 19.76 -41.16
C LEU A 1051 -48.95 20.67 -39.97
N LYS A 1052 -47.68 20.77 -39.57
CA LYS A 1052 -47.24 21.62 -38.44
C LYS A 1052 -46.98 23.07 -38.84
N PHE A 1053 -46.60 23.33 -40.10
CA PHE A 1053 -46.21 24.68 -40.55
C PHE A 1053 -47.25 25.39 -41.44
N TRP A 1054 -48.15 24.66 -42.14
CA TRP A 1054 -49.17 25.27 -43.01
C TRP A 1054 -50.59 24.98 -42.54
N ASN A 1055 -51.43 26.03 -42.52
CA ASN A 1055 -52.86 25.95 -42.19
C ASN A 1055 -53.71 26.51 -43.33
N GLY A 1056 -54.89 25.92 -43.58
CA GLY A 1056 -55.90 26.43 -44.52
C GLY A 1056 -55.54 26.28 -46.00
N SER A 1057 -55.77 27.33 -46.81
CA SER A 1057 -55.56 27.29 -48.28
C SER A 1057 -54.10 27.09 -48.70
N GLY A 1058 -53.14 27.48 -47.84
CA GLY A 1058 -51.72 27.22 -48.07
C GLY A 1058 -51.37 25.73 -48.02
N LEU A 1059 -51.99 24.97 -47.12
CA LEU A 1059 -51.81 23.52 -47.00
C LEU A 1059 -52.32 22.81 -48.25
N ASN A 1060 -53.48 23.22 -48.79
CA ASN A 1060 -54.06 22.60 -49.98
C ASN A 1060 -53.13 22.72 -51.20
N ARG A 1061 -52.54 23.89 -51.41
CA ARG A 1061 -51.63 24.14 -52.53
C ARG A 1061 -50.35 23.32 -52.43
N GLU A 1062 -49.75 23.23 -51.24
CA GLU A 1062 -48.54 22.43 -51.04
C GLU A 1062 -48.83 20.93 -51.09
N LEU A 1063 -50.00 20.47 -50.63
CA LEU A 1063 -50.45 19.08 -50.81
C LEU A 1063 -50.62 18.75 -52.30
N GLU A 1064 -51.31 19.59 -53.07
CA GLU A 1064 -51.43 19.42 -54.53
C GLU A 1064 -50.06 19.33 -55.21
N ARG A 1065 -49.10 20.18 -54.77
CA ARG A 1065 -47.72 20.17 -55.28
C ARG A 1065 -46.98 18.88 -54.93
N VAL A 1066 -47.07 18.40 -53.69
CA VAL A 1066 -46.43 17.14 -53.26
C VAL A 1066 -47.04 15.94 -53.98
N PHE A 1067 -48.37 15.86 -54.09
CA PHE A 1067 -49.03 14.78 -54.83
C PHE A 1067 -48.71 14.83 -56.34
N SER A 1068 -48.52 16.03 -56.90
CA SER A 1068 -48.02 16.19 -58.27
C SER A 1068 -46.59 15.68 -58.43
N ALA A 1069 -45.71 15.94 -57.46
CA ALA A 1069 -44.33 15.43 -57.49
C ALA A 1069 -44.28 13.90 -57.28
N MET A 1070 -45.15 13.36 -56.42
CA MET A 1070 -45.31 11.91 -56.24
C MET A 1070 -45.82 11.23 -57.50
N SER A 1071 -46.82 11.81 -58.18
CA SER A 1071 -47.36 11.24 -59.43
C SER A 1071 -46.36 11.28 -60.58
N LEU A 1072 -45.53 12.34 -60.66
CA LEU A 1072 -44.43 12.42 -61.64
C LEU A 1072 -43.41 11.27 -61.48
N LYS A 1073 -43.16 10.81 -60.25
CA LYS A 1073 -42.25 9.68 -60.00
C LYS A 1073 -42.80 8.33 -60.45
N CYS A 1074 -44.13 8.17 -60.52
CA CYS A 1074 -44.79 6.93 -60.96
C CYS A 1074 -44.69 6.69 -62.48
N CYS A 1075 -44.34 7.70 -63.28
CA CYS A 1075 -44.19 7.58 -64.72
C CYS A 1075 -42.74 7.19 -65.10
N PRO A 1076 -42.51 6.19 -65.98
CA PRO A 1076 -41.15 5.85 -66.42
C PRO A 1076 -40.58 6.98 -67.29
N ASN A 1077 -39.50 7.62 -66.84
CA ASN A 1077 -38.79 8.65 -67.60
C ASN A 1077 -38.33 8.10 -68.98
N LYS A 1078 -39.06 8.43 -70.06
CA LYS A 1078 -38.62 8.20 -71.45
C LYS A 1078 -37.50 9.19 -71.81
N LEU A 1079 -36.28 8.89 -71.38
CA LEU A 1079 -35.07 9.50 -71.94
C LEU A 1079 -34.09 8.39 -72.37
N GLY A 1080 -34.47 7.66 -73.43
CA GLY A 1080 -33.60 6.63 -74.05
C GLY A 1080 -34.32 5.72 -75.07
N SER A 1081 -34.08 5.96 -76.36
CA SER A 1081 -34.13 5.06 -77.54
C SER A 1081 -35.27 4.03 -77.79
N SER A 1082 -35.94 4.22 -78.93
CA SER A 1082 -36.44 3.24 -79.94
C SER A 1082 -37.25 1.98 -79.56
N SER A 1083 -38.51 1.99 -80.03
CA SER A 1083 -39.32 0.88 -80.58
C SER A 1083 -39.24 -0.51 -79.94
N THR A 1084 -40.31 -0.91 -79.24
CA THR A 1084 -41.01 -2.18 -79.55
C THR A 1084 -42.45 -2.13 -79.03
N ARG A 1085 -43.44 -2.45 -79.88
CA ARG A 1085 -44.81 -2.76 -79.46
C ARG A 1085 -44.77 -4.02 -78.58
N MET A 1086 -45.23 -3.92 -77.33
CA MET A 1086 -45.73 -5.07 -76.57
C MET A 1086 -47.10 -4.73 -76.00
N HIS A 1087 -48.10 -5.49 -76.45
CA HIS A 1087 -49.44 -5.53 -75.92
C HIS A 1087 -49.46 -6.13 -74.50
N GLY A 1088 -50.30 -5.56 -73.63
CA GLY A 1088 -50.99 -6.27 -72.56
C GLY A 1088 -50.19 -6.58 -71.29
N LEU A 1089 -50.42 -5.81 -70.23
CA LEU A 1089 -50.25 -6.30 -68.85
C LEU A 1089 -51.57 -6.18 -68.11
N LEU A 1090 -52.32 -7.28 -68.20
CA LEU A 1090 -53.40 -7.67 -67.32
C LEU A 1090 -52.94 -7.57 -65.86
N LEU A 1091 -53.68 -6.79 -65.07
CA LEU A 1091 -53.72 -6.91 -63.62
C LEU A 1091 -54.23 -8.31 -63.25
N THR A 1092 -53.34 -9.21 -62.85
CA THR A 1092 -53.72 -10.38 -62.06
C THR A 1092 -53.54 -10.04 -60.59
N SER A 1093 -54.66 -10.03 -59.87
CA SER A 1093 -54.69 -10.18 -58.42
C SER A 1093 -54.01 -11.49 -58.02
N SER A 1094 -53.06 -11.45 -57.11
CA SER A 1094 -52.63 -12.64 -56.37
C SER A 1094 -52.74 -12.38 -54.88
N LYS A 1095 -53.80 -12.92 -54.28
CA LYS A 1095 -53.72 -13.42 -52.91
C LYS A 1095 -52.72 -14.57 -52.94
N GLU A 1096 -51.64 -14.48 -52.19
CA GLU A 1096 -50.98 -15.67 -51.67
C GLU A 1096 -50.36 -15.43 -50.30
N ILE A 1097 -50.43 -16.49 -49.52
CA ILE A 1097 -50.22 -16.61 -48.09
C ILE A 1097 -48.88 -17.34 -47.89
N VAL A 1098 -48.22 -17.06 -46.75
CA VAL A 1098 -47.24 -17.91 -46.01
C VAL A 1098 -45.72 -17.70 -46.25
N VAL A 1099 -45.10 -17.13 -45.20
CA VAL A 1099 -43.96 -17.64 -44.39
C VAL A 1099 -42.49 -17.30 -44.74
N HIS A 1100 -41.88 -16.66 -43.73
CA HIS A 1100 -40.50 -16.61 -43.22
C HIS A 1100 -39.27 -16.53 -44.15
N GLY A 1101 -38.40 -15.56 -43.80
CA GLY A 1101 -36.95 -15.76 -43.70
C GLY A 1101 -36.08 -14.98 -44.69
N SER A 1102 -35.32 -14.00 -44.17
CA SER A 1102 -34.11 -13.36 -44.75
C SER A 1102 -33.08 -14.40 -45.28
N PRO A 1103 -32.08 -14.13 -46.18
CA PRO A 1103 -31.40 -12.85 -46.52
C PRO A 1103 -31.00 -12.63 -48.02
N ASP A 1104 -30.41 -11.45 -48.29
CA ASP A 1104 -29.44 -11.06 -49.34
C ASP A 1104 -29.49 -11.64 -50.77
N MET A 1105 -29.60 -10.75 -51.77
CA MET A 1105 -28.78 -10.71 -53.01
C MET A 1105 -29.02 -9.39 -53.78
N GLY A 1106 -28.01 -8.95 -54.55
CA GLY A 1106 -27.91 -7.66 -55.25
C GLY A 1106 -28.98 -7.32 -56.32
N PRO A 1107 -28.78 -6.22 -57.07
CA PRO A 1107 -29.87 -5.37 -57.55
C PRO A 1107 -30.60 -5.96 -58.76
N THR A 1108 -31.71 -6.64 -58.50
CA THR A 1108 -32.76 -6.93 -59.50
C THR A 1108 -34.04 -6.25 -59.06
N SER A 1109 -34.21 -4.95 -59.35
CA SER A 1109 -35.44 -4.26 -58.91
C SER A 1109 -35.80 -2.94 -59.62
N GLN A 1110 -35.45 -2.73 -60.90
CA GLN A 1110 -36.08 -1.61 -61.65
C GLN A 1110 -37.59 -1.84 -61.88
N ASN A 1111 -38.06 -3.09 -61.96
CA ASN A 1111 -39.49 -3.40 -62.13
C ASN A 1111 -40.30 -3.49 -60.82
N GLN A 1112 -39.65 -3.62 -59.66
CA GLN A 1112 -40.37 -3.66 -58.36
C GLN A 1112 -40.64 -2.25 -57.80
N GLN A 1113 -39.80 -1.27 -58.15
CA GLN A 1113 -39.92 0.09 -57.61
C GLN A 1113 -41.14 0.85 -58.17
N GLY A 1114 -41.57 0.54 -59.40
CA GLY A 1114 -42.77 1.11 -60.01
C GLY A 1114 -44.06 0.73 -59.26
N ASN A 1115 -44.22 -0.55 -58.90
CA ASN A 1115 -45.43 -1.01 -58.19
C ASN A 1115 -45.53 -0.45 -56.77
N ALA A 1116 -44.40 -0.40 -56.04
CA ALA A 1116 -44.38 0.17 -54.68
C ALA A 1116 -44.75 1.67 -54.67
N GLN A 1117 -44.39 2.43 -55.71
CA GLN A 1117 -44.75 3.85 -55.81
C GLN A 1117 -46.25 4.05 -56.05
N TRP A 1118 -46.89 3.20 -56.85
CA TRP A 1118 -48.34 3.22 -57.04
C TRP A 1118 -49.10 2.88 -55.75
N GLU A 1119 -48.65 1.87 -55.00
CA GLU A 1119 -49.23 1.49 -53.70
C GLU A 1119 -49.04 2.59 -52.65
N THR A 1120 -47.86 3.22 -52.63
CA THR A 1120 -47.56 4.34 -51.71
C THR A 1120 -48.45 5.54 -52.02
N LEU A 1121 -48.62 5.85 -53.31
CA LEU A 1121 -49.49 6.94 -53.75
C LEU A 1121 -50.95 6.66 -53.42
N GLU A 1122 -51.45 5.43 -53.62
CA GLU A 1122 -52.79 5.00 -53.22
C GLU A 1122 -53.03 5.20 -51.71
N LEU A 1123 -52.11 4.71 -50.87
CA LEU A 1123 -52.22 4.79 -49.41
C LEU A 1123 -52.28 6.25 -48.90
N TYR A 1124 -51.43 7.14 -49.42
CA TYR A 1124 -51.46 8.54 -49.01
C TYR A 1124 -52.66 9.30 -49.60
N LEU A 1125 -53.07 8.97 -50.82
CA LEU A 1125 -54.22 9.63 -51.45
C LEU A 1125 -55.52 9.26 -50.72
N GLU A 1126 -55.68 8.02 -50.24
CA GLU A 1126 -56.78 7.64 -49.35
C GLU A 1126 -56.76 8.42 -48.02
N LYS A 1127 -55.59 8.53 -47.38
CA LYS A 1127 -55.43 9.20 -46.08
C LYS A 1127 -55.72 10.70 -46.13
N TYR A 1128 -55.35 11.37 -47.23
CA TYR A 1128 -55.47 12.83 -47.36
C TYR A 1128 -56.67 13.32 -48.20
N ARG A 1129 -57.45 12.41 -48.81
CA ARG A 1129 -58.68 12.73 -49.58
C ARG A 1129 -59.71 13.53 -48.79
N THR A 1130 -59.84 13.27 -47.49
CA THR A 1130 -60.79 13.98 -46.61
C THR A 1130 -60.42 15.44 -46.39
N PHE A 1131 -59.13 15.78 -46.49
CA PHE A 1131 -58.63 17.14 -46.33
C PHE A 1131 -58.75 17.95 -47.62
N HIS A 1132 -58.54 17.33 -48.79
CA HIS A 1132 -58.66 17.99 -50.08
C HIS A 1132 -59.29 17.09 -51.16
N THR A 1133 -60.54 17.39 -51.52
CA THR A 1133 -61.34 16.59 -52.47
C THR A 1133 -60.87 16.68 -53.92
N GLY A 1134 -60.02 17.67 -54.25
CA GLY A 1134 -59.46 17.84 -55.60
C GLY A 1134 -58.21 17.00 -55.90
N LEU A 1135 -57.59 16.36 -54.90
CA LEU A 1135 -56.32 15.62 -55.10
C LEU A 1135 -56.38 14.51 -56.18
N PRO A 1136 -57.44 13.68 -56.29
CA PRO A 1136 -57.52 12.68 -57.35
C PRO A 1136 -57.50 13.30 -58.75
N ALA A 1137 -58.13 14.47 -58.93
CA ALA A 1137 -58.16 15.20 -60.19
C ALA A 1137 -56.76 15.71 -60.56
N THR A 1138 -56.04 16.32 -59.61
CA THR A 1138 -54.66 16.78 -59.80
C THR A 1138 -53.70 15.63 -60.14
N VAL A 1139 -53.86 14.47 -59.48
CA VAL A 1139 -53.05 13.28 -59.78
C VAL A 1139 -53.37 12.72 -61.17
N ALA A 1140 -54.64 12.57 -61.53
CA ALA A 1140 -55.02 12.10 -62.86
C ALA A 1140 -54.58 13.07 -63.97
N GLU A 1141 -54.72 14.37 -63.74
CA GLU A 1141 -54.28 15.40 -64.68
C GLU A 1141 -52.75 15.38 -64.87
N THR A 1142 -51.98 15.23 -63.80
CA THR A 1142 -50.51 15.16 -63.88
C THR A 1142 -50.02 13.90 -64.59
N LEU A 1143 -50.64 12.75 -64.34
CA LEU A 1143 -50.33 11.50 -65.05
C LEU A 1143 -50.64 11.60 -66.56
N LEU A 1144 -51.84 12.07 -66.92
CA LEU A 1144 -52.23 12.20 -68.33
C LEU A 1144 -51.43 13.29 -69.07
N ARG A 1145 -51.04 14.36 -68.38
CA ARG A 1145 -50.18 15.41 -68.94
C ARG A 1145 -48.77 14.91 -69.23
N THR A 1146 -48.27 13.91 -68.50
CA THR A 1146 -46.90 13.40 -68.66
C THR A 1146 -46.80 12.27 -69.67
N ASP A 1147 -47.72 11.31 -69.66
CA ASP A 1147 -47.85 10.34 -70.76
C ASP A 1147 -49.32 10.23 -71.17
N PRO A 1148 -49.73 10.81 -72.31
CA PRO A 1148 -51.12 10.74 -72.78
C PRO A 1148 -51.55 9.29 -73.11
N GLN A 1149 -50.62 8.33 -73.24
CA GLN A 1149 -50.89 6.92 -73.50
C GLN A 1149 -50.94 6.05 -72.22
N ILE A 1150 -50.77 6.63 -71.01
CA ILE A 1150 -50.80 5.85 -69.76
C ILE A 1150 -52.22 5.40 -69.41
N GLU A 1151 -52.44 4.10 -69.20
CA GLU A 1151 -53.71 3.61 -68.64
C GLU A 1151 -53.79 3.99 -67.16
N LEU A 1152 -54.81 4.77 -66.78
CA LEU A 1152 -55.00 5.16 -65.39
C LEU A 1152 -55.33 3.91 -64.54
N PRO A 1153 -54.69 3.73 -63.37
CA PRO A 1153 -54.96 2.58 -62.52
C PRO A 1153 -56.43 2.46 -62.15
N LEU A 1154 -56.92 1.22 -62.07
CA LEU A 1154 -58.32 0.93 -61.76
C LEU A 1154 -58.74 1.54 -60.42
N TRP A 1155 -57.89 1.53 -59.38
CA TRP A 1155 -58.20 2.14 -58.09
C TRP A 1155 -58.45 3.66 -58.24
N LEU A 1156 -57.64 4.37 -59.04
CA LEU A 1156 -57.80 5.81 -59.26
C LEU A 1156 -59.09 6.11 -60.05
N VAL A 1157 -59.36 5.31 -61.10
CA VAL A 1157 -60.62 5.39 -61.86
C VAL A 1157 -61.82 5.07 -60.97
N HIS A 1158 -61.69 4.08 -60.08
CA HIS A 1158 -62.69 3.78 -59.05
C HIS A 1158 -62.89 4.99 -58.13
N MET A 1159 -61.86 5.73 -57.72
CA MET A 1159 -62.05 6.93 -56.89
C MET A 1159 -62.92 8.02 -57.55
N PHE A 1160 -62.90 8.15 -58.89
CA PHE A 1160 -63.82 9.02 -59.63
C PHE A 1160 -65.22 8.39 -59.82
N LYS A 1161 -65.31 7.06 -59.93
CA LYS A 1161 -66.58 6.31 -60.13
C LYS A 1161 -67.34 6.04 -58.82
N GLU A 1162 -66.65 5.94 -57.69
CA GLU A 1162 -67.11 5.41 -56.42
C GLU A 1162 -67.73 6.48 -55.49
N SER A 1163 -68.12 7.63 -56.04
CA SER A 1163 -69.15 8.49 -55.42
C SER A 1163 -70.56 7.86 -55.49
N ARG A 1164 -70.66 6.52 -55.57
CA ARG A 1164 -71.91 5.74 -55.61
C ARG A 1164 -72.77 5.84 -54.34
N ARG A 1165 -72.29 6.52 -53.29
CA ARG A 1165 -73.07 6.74 -52.06
C ARG A 1165 -74.03 7.93 -52.18
N ASP A 1166 -73.75 8.92 -53.05
CA ASP A 1166 -74.69 10.00 -53.36
C ASP A 1166 -75.41 9.68 -54.69
N ARG A 1167 -76.67 9.26 -54.57
CA ARG A 1167 -77.51 8.75 -55.66
C ARG A 1167 -78.06 9.87 -56.57
N THR A 1168 -77.17 10.71 -57.09
CA THR A 1168 -77.44 11.57 -58.26
C THR A 1168 -77.01 10.84 -59.52
N TRP A 1169 -77.99 10.45 -60.33
CA TRP A 1169 -77.74 9.87 -61.64
C TRP A 1169 -77.29 11.01 -62.58
N GLY A 1170 -76.20 10.82 -63.31
CA GLY A 1170 -75.53 11.88 -64.11
C GLY A 1170 -74.05 12.04 -63.77
N MET A 1171 -73.31 12.78 -64.59
CA MET A 1171 -71.85 12.97 -64.42
C MET A 1171 -71.49 14.15 -63.49
N ALA A 1172 -72.47 14.81 -62.84
CA ALA A 1172 -72.26 15.96 -61.96
C ALA A 1172 -72.14 15.60 -60.46
N GLY A 1173 -71.21 16.22 -59.75
CA GLY A 1173 -70.89 16.06 -58.32
C GLY A 1173 -69.69 16.96 -57.87
N GLN A 1174 -68.91 16.56 -56.86
CA GLN A 1174 -67.69 17.26 -56.37
C GLN A 1174 -66.56 17.44 -57.42
N VAL A 1175 -65.49 18.17 -57.12
CA VAL A 1175 -64.42 18.51 -58.10
C VAL A 1175 -63.82 17.26 -58.81
N SER A 1176 -63.75 16.11 -58.14
CA SER A 1176 -63.37 14.81 -58.70
C SER A 1176 -64.58 13.94 -59.08
N ASN A 1177 -65.22 14.23 -60.22
CA ASN A 1177 -66.37 13.50 -60.76
C ASN A 1177 -66.04 12.64 -61.97
N PRO A 1178 -66.96 11.75 -62.36
CA PRO A 1178 -66.96 11.15 -63.69
C PRO A 1178 -66.90 12.19 -64.82
N ALA A 1179 -67.51 13.37 -64.67
CA ALA A 1179 -67.38 14.45 -65.66
C ALA A 1179 -65.98 15.05 -65.74
N SER A 1180 -65.26 15.19 -64.62
CA SER A 1180 -63.89 15.71 -64.68
C SER A 1180 -62.93 14.66 -65.24
N LEU A 1181 -63.12 13.37 -64.92
CA LEU A 1181 -62.40 12.29 -65.59
C LEU A 1181 -62.69 12.22 -67.09
N PHE A 1182 -63.97 12.33 -67.49
CA PHE A 1182 -64.37 12.39 -68.90
C PHE A 1182 -63.73 13.57 -69.62
N ARG A 1183 -63.75 14.76 -69.01
CA ARG A 1183 -63.10 15.95 -69.54
C ARG A 1183 -61.59 15.75 -69.67
N LEU A 1184 -60.93 15.17 -68.68
CA LEU A 1184 -59.50 14.87 -68.73
C LEU A 1184 -59.18 13.90 -69.89
N TYR A 1185 -59.97 12.84 -70.08
CA TYR A 1185 -59.77 11.94 -71.22
C TYR A 1185 -59.96 12.62 -72.57
N VAL A 1186 -60.94 13.52 -72.71
CA VAL A 1186 -61.14 14.30 -73.95
C VAL A 1186 -60.00 15.30 -74.18
N ASP A 1187 -59.60 16.03 -73.14
CA ASP A 1187 -58.55 17.05 -73.23
C ASP A 1187 -57.17 16.44 -73.56
N TYR A 1188 -56.88 15.21 -73.12
CA TYR A 1188 -55.62 14.49 -73.39
C TYR A 1188 -55.71 13.46 -74.54
N GLY A 1189 -56.80 13.44 -75.32
CA GLY A 1189 -56.90 12.65 -76.56
C GLY A 1189 -57.20 11.15 -76.39
N ARG A 1190 -57.71 10.73 -75.23
CA ARG A 1190 -58.12 9.35 -74.91
C ARG A 1190 -59.57 9.08 -75.31
N PHE A 1191 -59.84 9.18 -76.61
CA PHE A 1191 -61.20 9.12 -77.15
C PHE A 1191 -61.89 7.77 -76.95
N THR A 1192 -61.14 6.65 -76.96
CA THR A 1192 -61.68 5.30 -76.75
C THR A 1192 -62.25 5.14 -75.34
N GLU A 1193 -61.47 5.53 -74.32
CA GLU A 1193 -61.86 5.45 -72.91
C GLU A 1193 -62.91 6.49 -72.55
N ALA A 1194 -62.82 7.70 -73.11
CA ALA A 1194 -63.88 8.70 -72.99
C ALA A 1194 -65.20 8.18 -73.55
N THR A 1195 -65.18 7.56 -74.73
CA THR A 1195 -66.37 6.96 -75.36
C THR A 1195 -66.89 5.80 -74.52
N ASN A 1196 -66.02 4.89 -74.05
CA ASN A 1196 -66.43 3.76 -73.20
C ASN A 1196 -67.01 4.21 -71.85
N LEU A 1197 -66.44 5.24 -71.22
CA LEU A 1197 -66.97 5.80 -69.99
C LEU A 1197 -68.34 6.44 -70.24
N LEU A 1198 -68.51 7.19 -71.32
CA LEU A 1198 -69.83 7.72 -71.70
C LEU A 1198 -70.83 6.59 -71.96
N LEU A 1199 -70.42 5.53 -72.68
CA LEU A 1199 -71.26 4.37 -72.95
C LEU A 1199 -71.69 3.68 -71.64
N GLU A 1200 -70.75 3.36 -70.74
CA GLU A 1200 -71.03 2.76 -69.44
C GLU A 1200 -72.04 3.58 -68.62
N TYR A 1201 -71.90 4.92 -68.62
CA TYR A 1201 -72.83 5.80 -67.90
C TYR A 1201 -74.19 5.97 -68.62
N THR A 1202 -74.24 5.96 -69.95
CA THR A 1202 -75.52 5.99 -70.70
C THR A 1202 -76.28 4.65 -70.63
N GLU A 1203 -75.57 3.53 -70.66
CA GLU A 1203 -76.15 2.19 -70.49
C GLU A 1203 -76.64 1.98 -69.06
N SER A 1204 -75.86 2.38 -68.05
CA SER A 1204 -76.32 2.31 -66.65
C SER A 1204 -77.48 3.25 -66.35
N PHE A 1205 -77.59 4.38 -67.06
CA PHE A 1205 -78.77 5.25 -67.02
C PHE A 1205 -80.01 4.61 -67.70
N ALA A 1206 -79.80 3.83 -68.76
CA ALA A 1206 -80.86 3.11 -69.45
C ALA A 1206 -81.35 1.86 -68.70
N SER A 1207 -80.45 1.10 -68.07
CA SER A 1207 -80.72 -0.21 -67.44
C SER A 1207 -81.22 -0.14 -65.99
N VAL A 1208 -81.89 0.94 -65.59
CA VAL A 1208 -82.31 1.16 -64.19
C VAL A 1208 -83.46 0.24 -63.79
N ARG A 1209 -83.40 -0.33 -62.58
CA ARG A 1209 -84.43 -1.23 -62.02
C ARG A 1209 -85.76 -0.47 -61.80
N PRO A 1210 -86.93 -1.16 -61.85
CA PRO A 1210 -88.25 -0.51 -61.74
C PRO A 1210 -88.46 0.35 -60.48
N SER A 1211 -87.78 0.03 -59.38
CA SER A 1211 -87.88 0.75 -58.10
C SER A 1211 -87.22 2.13 -58.08
N ASP A 1212 -86.30 2.43 -58.99
CA ASP A 1212 -85.49 3.67 -58.98
C ASP A 1212 -85.84 4.65 -60.12
N LEU A 1213 -86.89 4.35 -60.89
CA LEU A 1213 -87.39 5.21 -61.98
C LEU A 1213 -87.74 6.65 -61.53
N ILE A 1214 -88.14 6.82 -60.26
CA ILE A 1214 -88.52 8.11 -59.68
C ILE A 1214 -87.33 9.08 -59.61
N ASN A 1215 -86.12 8.59 -59.33
CA ASN A 1215 -84.93 9.44 -59.26
C ASN A 1215 -84.38 9.79 -60.64
N ARG A 1216 -84.55 8.90 -61.63
CA ARG A 1216 -84.21 9.17 -63.04
C ARG A 1216 -85.07 10.28 -63.64
N LYS A 1217 -86.35 10.35 -63.23
CA LYS A 1217 -87.33 11.35 -63.68
C LYS A 1217 -87.22 12.72 -62.98
N LYS A 1218 -86.29 12.92 -62.04
CA LYS A 1218 -86.08 14.23 -61.40
C LYS A 1218 -85.47 15.24 -62.38
N PRO A 1219 -85.88 16.52 -62.34
CA PRO A 1219 -85.24 17.56 -63.13
C PRO A 1219 -83.74 17.61 -62.80
N PHE A 1220 -82.89 17.68 -63.84
CA PHE A 1220 -81.42 17.69 -63.75
C PHE A 1220 -80.72 16.38 -63.32
N ALA A 1221 -81.45 15.27 -63.12
CA ALA A 1221 -80.87 13.93 -62.88
C ALA A 1221 -80.31 13.24 -64.15
N ALA A 1222 -80.24 13.97 -65.27
CA ALA A 1222 -79.71 13.51 -66.54
C ALA A 1222 -78.63 14.48 -67.07
N TRP A 1223 -77.86 15.08 -66.16
CA TRP A 1223 -76.80 16.00 -66.57
C TRP A 1223 -75.58 15.22 -67.07
N PHE A 1224 -75.33 15.37 -68.37
CA PHE A 1224 -74.11 14.95 -69.05
C PHE A 1224 -73.41 16.22 -69.57
N PRO A 1225 -72.07 16.24 -69.69
CA PRO A 1225 -71.33 17.38 -70.20
C PRO A 1225 -71.47 17.47 -71.72
N TYR A 1226 -72.64 17.88 -72.21
CA TYR A 1226 -73.00 17.91 -73.64
C TYR A 1226 -72.00 18.69 -74.49
N THR A 1227 -71.44 19.80 -73.97
CA THR A 1227 -70.40 20.57 -74.67
C THR A 1227 -69.09 19.79 -74.85
N THR A 1228 -68.73 18.94 -73.89
CA THR A 1228 -67.52 18.10 -73.96
C THR A 1228 -67.77 16.88 -74.85
N ILE A 1229 -69.01 16.37 -74.87
CA ILE A 1229 -69.47 15.32 -75.79
C ILE A 1229 -69.47 15.84 -77.24
N GLU A 1230 -69.97 17.05 -77.48
CA GLU A 1230 -69.90 17.72 -78.79
C GLU A 1230 -68.46 17.94 -79.21
N ARG A 1231 -67.58 18.36 -78.29
CA ARG A 1231 -66.15 18.50 -78.58
C ARG A 1231 -65.52 17.17 -78.98
N LEU A 1232 -65.82 16.08 -78.27
CA LEU A 1232 -65.39 14.73 -78.63
C LEU A 1232 -65.96 14.30 -79.98
N TRP A 1233 -67.21 14.64 -80.29
CA TRP A 1233 -67.83 14.37 -81.59
C TRP A 1233 -67.10 15.09 -82.73
N CYS A 1234 -66.86 16.40 -82.58
CA CYS A 1234 -66.13 17.19 -83.56
C CYS A 1234 -64.71 16.66 -83.75
N GLN A 1235 -64.02 16.31 -82.66
CA GLN A 1235 -62.65 15.76 -82.73
C GLN A 1235 -62.62 14.38 -83.41
N LEU A 1236 -63.60 13.51 -83.16
CA LEU A 1236 -63.74 12.23 -83.87
C LEU A 1236 -64.03 12.44 -85.37
N GLU A 1237 -64.79 13.48 -85.71
CA GLU A 1237 -65.12 13.85 -87.10
C GLU A 1237 -63.92 14.44 -87.84
N GLU A 1238 -63.16 15.34 -87.21
CA GLU A 1238 -61.89 15.85 -87.74
C GLU A 1238 -60.87 14.73 -87.96
N LEU A 1239 -60.71 13.82 -87.00
CA LEU A 1239 -59.78 12.69 -87.13
C LEU A 1239 -60.21 11.66 -88.18
N SER A 1240 -61.53 11.47 -88.36
CA SER A 1240 -62.08 10.65 -89.46
C SER A 1240 -61.82 11.29 -90.82
N ASN A 1241 -61.93 12.62 -90.94
CA ASN A 1241 -61.65 13.35 -92.18
C ASN A 1241 -60.15 13.37 -92.51
N LEU A 1242 -59.28 13.27 -91.51
CA LEU A 1242 -57.82 13.19 -91.65
C LEU A 1242 -57.30 11.78 -92.03
N GLY A 1243 -58.18 10.80 -92.25
CA GLY A 1243 -57.83 9.46 -92.75
C GLY A 1243 -57.19 8.52 -91.72
N HIS A 1244 -57.08 8.91 -90.46
CA HIS A 1244 -56.59 8.04 -89.39
C HIS A 1244 -57.67 7.06 -88.95
N MET A 1245 -57.38 5.75 -88.96
CA MET A 1245 -58.22 4.68 -88.37
C MET A 1245 -59.73 4.88 -88.59
N VAL A 1246 -60.10 5.19 -89.84
CA VAL A 1246 -61.47 5.61 -90.23
C VAL A 1246 -62.51 4.59 -89.78
N ASP A 1247 -62.20 3.30 -89.85
CA ASP A 1247 -63.11 2.24 -89.39
C ASP A 1247 -63.30 2.23 -87.86
N HIS A 1248 -62.27 2.58 -87.10
CA HIS A 1248 -62.32 2.58 -85.64
C HIS A 1248 -63.03 3.82 -85.12
N TYR A 1249 -62.69 5.02 -85.62
CA TYR A 1249 -63.39 6.25 -85.24
C TYR A 1249 -64.79 6.33 -85.84
N GLY A 1250 -65.01 5.78 -87.03
CA GLY A 1250 -66.34 5.58 -87.59
C GLY A 1250 -67.20 4.67 -86.72
N LYS A 1251 -66.64 3.56 -86.22
CA LYS A 1251 -67.31 2.70 -85.22
C LYS A 1251 -67.61 3.46 -83.93
N LEU A 1252 -66.63 4.14 -83.34
CA LEU A 1252 -66.85 4.93 -82.11
C LEU A 1252 -67.89 6.04 -82.31
N LYS A 1253 -67.86 6.74 -83.45
CA LYS A 1253 -68.87 7.75 -83.82
C LYS A 1253 -70.25 7.13 -83.96
N SER A 1254 -70.36 5.95 -84.61
CA SER A 1254 -71.63 5.24 -84.72
C SER A 1254 -72.16 4.77 -83.36
N LEU A 1255 -71.29 4.29 -82.47
CA LEU A 1255 -71.64 3.87 -81.12
C LEU A 1255 -72.08 5.06 -80.27
N LEU A 1256 -71.35 6.18 -80.34
CA LEU A 1256 -71.70 7.40 -79.63
C LEU A 1256 -72.99 8.01 -80.16
N HIS A 1257 -73.23 7.97 -81.47
CA HIS A 1257 -74.49 8.40 -82.07
C HIS A 1257 -75.66 7.53 -81.62
N GLY A 1258 -75.49 6.21 -81.64
CA GLY A 1258 -76.48 5.26 -81.18
C GLY A 1258 -76.81 5.45 -79.71
N ALA A 1259 -75.79 5.59 -78.86
CA ALA A 1259 -75.95 5.81 -77.43
C ALA A 1259 -76.60 7.15 -77.12
N LEU A 1260 -76.19 8.25 -77.78
CA LEU A 1260 -76.82 9.56 -77.60
C LEU A 1260 -78.25 9.59 -78.12
N GLN A 1261 -78.55 8.98 -79.26
CA GLN A 1261 -79.93 8.87 -79.75
C GLN A 1261 -80.80 8.05 -78.80
N ASN A 1262 -80.28 6.94 -78.27
CA ASN A 1262 -80.99 6.13 -77.29
C ASN A 1262 -81.21 6.90 -75.99
N HIS A 1263 -80.20 7.63 -75.51
CA HIS A 1263 -80.30 8.52 -74.36
C HIS A 1263 -81.33 9.63 -74.58
N LEU A 1264 -81.29 10.34 -75.71
CA LEU A 1264 -82.24 11.40 -76.04
C LEU A 1264 -83.67 10.87 -76.22
N LYS A 1265 -83.83 9.68 -76.82
CA LYS A 1265 -85.13 8.99 -76.87
C LYS A 1265 -85.61 8.64 -75.47
N GLN A 1266 -84.74 8.13 -74.61
CA GLN A 1266 -85.08 7.78 -73.24
C GLN A 1266 -85.45 9.01 -72.40
N VAL A 1267 -84.71 10.11 -72.52
CA VAL A 1267 -85.01 11.40 -71.90
C VAL A 1267 -86.33 11.97 -72.42
N LYS A 1268 -86.61 11.83 -73.72
CA LYS A 1268 -87.88 12.25 -74.31
C LYS A 1268 -89.06 11.44 -73.75
N VAL A 1269 -88.96 10.11 -73.72
CA VAL A 1269 -89.97 9.23 -73.10
C VAL A 1269 -90.16 9.58 -71.62
N ASP A 1270 -89.06 9.75 -70.88
CA ASP A 1270 -89.13 10.11 -69.46
C ASP A 1270 -89.77 11.50 -69.25
N SER A 1271 -89.59 12.44 -70.18
CA SER A 1271 -90.21 13.78 -70.14
C SER A 1271 -91.71 13.75 -70.48
N GLU A 1272 -92.13 12.92 -71.45
CA GLU A 1272 -93.55 12.73 -71.80
C GLU A 1272 -94.29 11.99 -70.67
N ASP A 1273 -93.65 10.99 -70.06
CA ASP A 1273 -94.13 10.32 -68.85
C ASP A 1273 -94.22 11.27 -67.65
N ALA A 1274 -93.25 12.18 -67.47
CA ALA A 1274 -93.28 13.16 -66.38
C ALA A 1274 -94.40 14.20 -66.58
N LEU A 1275 -94.69 14.60 -67.82
CA LEU A 1275 -95.79 15.50 -68.15
C LEU A 1275 -97.16 14.83 -67.95
N SER A 1276 -97.31 13.56 -68.31
CA SER A 1276 -98.55 12.80 -68.10
C SER A 1276 -98.81 12.48 -66.62
N ALA A 1277 -97.77 12.21 -65.83
CA ALA A 1277 -97.86 12.07 -64.38
C ALA A 1277 -98.16 13.39 -63.63
N ALA A 1278 -97.92 14.56 -64.26
CA ALA A 1278 -98.26 15.87 -63.69
C ALA A 1278 -99.69 16.36 -64.05
N ALA A 1279 -100.36 15.70 -65.00
CA ALA A 1279 -101.73 16.01 -65.42
C ALA A 1279 -102.81 15.13 -64.72
N CYS A 1280 -102.41 14.20 -63.85
CA CYS A 1280 -103.27 13.38 -62.99
C CYS A 1280 -103.13 13.74 -61.52
#